data_AF-A0A3P8KLF5-F1
#
_entry.id   AF-A0A3P8KLF5-F1
#
_cell.length_a   1.000
_cell.length_b   1.000
_cell.length_c   1.000
_cell.angle_alpha   90.00
_cell.angle_beta   90.00
_cell.angle_gamma   90.00
#
_symmetry.space_group_name_H-M   'P 1'
#
loop_
_entity.id
_entity.type
_entity.pdbx_description
1 polymer ?
#
loop_
_entity_poly.entity_id
_entity_poly.type
_entity_poly.pdbx_seq_one_letter_code
_entity_poly.pdbx_strand_id
1 'polypeptide(L)'
;MTKKNKKLVGISAGIGCGIVGVISIGAIAGVSVDKSNYVKVNEWMKTLKKDFEINSKKLKKIHDDIIEKVVDQPGYDPIKEDLEKLLSRYNDQISTNNDLQKQLQEKIDKYAKFSVGHHPGNKSFLRKLANREEQLFFSETLVDAEQQTNALLSESNWLINYFDKVVENANELISLKDSNNLLIDSISAKESKFSNLQVKINEYKEQKTKLPIKDKKQELTADFIFAGIKLFSEDKKLWESVLGKFIKSKSNPNNSISEKILNNKDIDLLKDNTNLSIAKYDGVKDILARYFDKDGKLISNEDVKRSEIISELSKANSDIANFNDEILSYVTNLISSLKTKLESKNAFNQSNMLDISDKSDSYGELYRNVEEIKSISTNSSLWNLEKVGQLIFKSNALILKEKEQIVELNSFINSSLKSKVNEFGGDITSFLELIGLKTQWDELVNFSKSSNIDFSTIKAQEYINQRDTLIDSFLKSKETINLLKDKSLSNYTYGKNRLNAFKTAYSSKKSKLNGFNFLNFSYSKISERENLINDALSKDLESLINANNKQVDEFLANVQSVSQLVSIDTNNFEALKSALNSNITDSDKFPTAYEFSYSGIDGYKPFEQLEDVKGVKTLVETKNAEVQAKKSEQWVENNLETVRSSFTSIFTLIEEINNSVKSLEDVKESYKSFLDTVVKNINALKSIVESGHANNKKNIEAKDKIIALAKTDYLDVCNKEQFSSKIENNAKNLKEKYAKSWVEVFKEYDKYEEVKKLLEPELTKYSHNDIAYLKDAVSQFIEHQHGIIEASINEIYGVLDQGSINWNQLPQKNKFNEFVKSEKSLRVNFVKNLYKILVDQFGYNTIYNFQSPKYKYDESNKKFIFDSVNILRNGQNEYANKTKAMEDAKKYESQPGLKPKSDKASDLYKRYGFDQPFYGIDLNGKNFNNEFLEPNNESEVSYTETNKSDSTDKRYYTVKANNWIYAKWNNSITNHVIGDDVSSALVKIKEESAPYILDTFFDLLNYENKLTHKVISQLKDKNKLIEKTEYDEIFTKLVNSLAKLTYTSILSILSSFQSIDNKSLYLPDRDKPENIVWNVGSPLGKWYNAGMSKVLPISIDRDIHNRYYKTYDYDIHHFRYYTDMPEGHFSQAREGNTTEFDMLRFDINDLFMKHNINVSHDSTHVISTSGAFQIKLLQSEYFDIFRGKQNIFVAFYNKLSFNDDFGYKFNTKHFDWWRFNTITEYKRTYGNLVNDEYPYLEHNLERHKFTDFFTEEKVTKLTKYEPVSE
;
A
#
# COMPACT_ATOMS: atom_id res chain seq x y z
N MET A 1 36.78 -89.08 59.77
CA MET A 1 36.66 -90.09 58.69
C MET A 1 36.10 -91.37 59.31
N THR A 2 35.44 -92.30 58.62
CA THR A 2 35.51 -92.74 57.19
C THR A 2 34.11 -93.12 56.65
N LYS A 3 33.81 -93.36 55.36
CA LYS A 3 34.24 -93.07 53.95
C LYS A 3 33.12 -93.72 53.07
N LYS A 4 32.81 -93.48 51.78
CA LYS A 4 33.18 -92.63 50.60
C LYS A 4 31.99 -92.80 49.59
N ASN A 5 31.68 -91.98 48.57
CA ASN A 5 31.94 -90.56 48.22
C ASN A 5 31.12 -90.16 46.94
N LYS A 6 30.16 -89.21 47.00
CA LYS A 6 29.51 -88.48 45.87
C LYS A 6 28.38 -87.58 46.43
N LYS A 7 27.99 -86.41 45.88
CA LYS A 7 28.70 -85.48 44.98
C LYS A 7 28.30 -83.99 45.18
N LEU A 8 28.37 -83.52 46.44
CA LEU A 8 28.45 -82.10 46.86
C LEU A 8 27.17 -81.22 46.89
N VAL A 9 27.27 -80.19 47.76
CA VAL A 9 26.43 -79.00 48.00
C VAL A 9 24.97 -79.28 48.41
N GLY A 10 24.47 -78.97 49.62
CA GLY A 10 25.04 -78.33 50.81
C GLY A 10 24.31 -77.02 51.15
N ILE A 11 23.77 -76.78 52.35
CA ILE A 11 23.85 -77.46 53.66
C ILE A 11 22.44 -77.33 54.30
N SER A 12 21.68 -78.34 54.78
CA SER A 12 21.88 -79.63 55.48
C SER A 12 22.06 -79.50 57.01
N ALA A 13 21.33 -80.18 57.90
CA ALA A 13 20.52 -81.40 57.76
C ALA A 13 19.26 -81.40 58.66
N GLY A 14 18.52 -82.52 58.70
CA GLY A 14 17.31 -82.70 59.53
C GLY A 14 17.11 -84.16 59.96
N ILE A 15 15.84 -84.58 60.11
CA ILE A 15 15.34 -85.84 60.69
C ILE A 15 15.29 -85.85 62.23
N GLY A 16 14.11 -86.14 62.78
CA GLY A 16 13.84 -86.27 64.22
C GLY A 16 12.36 -86.10 64.53
N CYS A 17 11.55 -87.15 64.36
CA CYS A 17 10.12 -87.08 64.65
C CYS A 17 9.86 -87.05 66.17
N GLY A 18 9.35 -85.92 66.69
CA GLY A 18 8.82 -85.86 68.05
C GLY A 18 8.58 -84.44 68.61
N ILE A 19 7.59 -84.34 69.50
CA ILE A 19 7.45 -83.34 70.58
C ILE A 19 7.14 -81.87 70.18
N VAL A 20 5.90 -81.46 70.51
CA VAL A 20 5.44 -80.20 71.17
C VAL A 20 5.99 -78.84 70.70
N GLY A 21 5.08 -77.93 70.32
CA GLY A 21 5.32 -76.50 70.11
C GLY A 21 4.45 -75.60 71.00
N VAL A 22 4.98 -75.24 72.17
CA VAL A 22 4.41 -74.40 73.24
C VAL A 22 3.54 -73.20 72.78
N ILE A 23 2.27 -73.14 73.20
CA ILE A 23 1.57 -71.85 73.35
C ILE A 23 2.21 -71.14 74.55
N SER A 24 2.92 -70.04 74.31
CA SER A 24 3.61 -69.35 75.40
C SER A 24 2.62 -68.64 76.32
N ILE A 25 2.96 -68.56 77.62
CA ILE A 25 2.22 -67.72 78.58
C ILE A 25 2.18 -66.26 78.08
N GLY A 26 3.21 -65.79 77.37
CA GLY A 26 3.23 -64.49 76.71
C GLY A 26 2.17 -64.29 75.62
N ALA A 27 1.78 -65.33 74.87
CA ALA A 27 0.71 -65.25 73.88
C ALA A 27 -0.68 -65.17 74.54
N ILE A 28 -0.92 -66.00 75.57
CA ILE A 28 -2.16 -65.97 76.36
C ILE A 28 -2.27 -64.65 77.13
N ALA A 29 -1.18 -64.18 77.75
CA ALA A 29 -1.10 -62.88 78.39
C ALA A 29 -1.27 -61.74 77.38
N GLY A 30 -0.71 -61.84 76.17
CA GLY A 30 -0.90 -60.86 75.10
C GLY A 30 -2.38 -60.69 74.71
N VAL A 31 -3.09 -61.80 74.45
CA VAL A 31 -4.54 -61.77 74.16
C VAL A 31 -5.35 -61.31 75.37
N SER A 32 -4.94 -61.65 76.60
CA SER A 32 -5.58 -61.20 77.84
C SER A 32 -5.41 -59.70 78.08
N VAL A 33 -4.22 -59.15 77.82
CA VAL A 33 -3.91 -57.71 77.91
C VAL A 33 -4.63 -56.94 76.82
N ASP A 34 -4.63 -57.44 75.58
CA ASP A 34 -5.36 -56.83 74.46
C ASP A 34 -6.87 -56.80 74.75
N LYS A 35 -7.44 -57.90 75.26
CA LYS A 35 -8.84 -57.97 75.71
C LYS A 35 -9.12 -57.08 76.93
N SER A 36 -8.17 -56.94 77.85
CA SER A 36 -8.27 -55.98 78.97
C SER A 36 -8.31 -54.53 78.47
N ASN A 37 -7.47 -54.19 77.48
CA ASN A 37 -7.44 -52.87 76.87
C ASN A 37 -8.70 -52.58 76.04
N TYR A 38 -9.24 -53.59 75.35
CA TYR A 38 -10.55 -53.53 74.72
C TYR A 38 -11.67 -53.21 75.72
N VAL A 39 -11.76 -53.97 76.82
CA VAL A 39 -12.78 -53.75 77.86
C VAL A 39 -12.65 -52.35 78.45
N LYS A 40 -11.44 -51.96 78.90
CA LYS A 40 -11.16 -50.63 79.46
C LYS A 40 -11.55 -49.48 78.53
N VAL A 41 -11.27 -49.59 77.22
CA VAL A 41 -11.61 -48.53 76.26
C VAL A 41 -13.10 -48.53 75.89
N ASN A 42 -13.77 -49.68 75.88
CA ASN A 42 -15.23 -49.74 75.70
C ASN A 42 -15.97 -49.19 76.95
N GLU A 43 -15.48 -49.47 78.15
CA GLU A 43 -15.97 -48.87 79.40
C GLU A 43 -15.69 -47.36 79.46
N TRP A 44 -14.49 -46.91 79.08
CA TRP A 44 -14.16 -45.49 78.97
C TRP A 44 -15.05 -44.74 77.97
N MET A 45 -15.28 -45.28 76.76
CA MET A 45 -16.20 -44.65 75.78
C MET A 45 -17.63 -44.50 76.34
N LYS A 46 -18.11 -45.49 77.10
CA LYS A 46 -19.44 -45.46 77.74
C LYS A 46 -19.51 -44.43 78.87
N THR A 47 -18.45 -44.33 79.67
CA THR A 47 -18.30 -43.31 80.72
C THR A 47 -18.26 -41.92 80.09
N LEU A 48 -17.36 -41.69 79.12
CA LEU A 48 -17.20 -40.40 78.43
C LEU A 48 -18.50 -39.93 77.74
N LYS A 49 -19.24 -40.84 77.11
CA LYS A 49 -20.58 -40.54 76.55
C LYS A 49 -21.53 -40.01 77.64
N LYS A 50 -21.59 -40.70 78.78
CA LYS A 50 -22.45 -40.30 79.91
C LYS A 50 -21.98 -38.98 80.54
N ASP A 51 -20.67 -38.75 80.60
CA ASP A 51 -20.11 -37.51 81.12
C ASP A 51 -20.43 -36.32 80.21
N PHE A 52 -20.38 -36.47 78.88
CA PHE A 52 -20.90 -35.46 77.94
C PHE A 52 -22.39 -35.18 78.15
N GLU A 53 -23.23 -36.20 78.37
CA GLU A 53 -24.68 -36.03 78.65
C GLU A 53 -24.91 -35.21 79.94
N ILE A 54 -24.20 -35.57 81.02
CA ILE A 54 -24.23 -34.88 82.31
C ILE A 54 -23.71 -33.46 82.18
N ASN A 55 -22.65 -33.26 81.41
CA ASN A 55 -21.99 -31.97 81.24
C ASN A 55 -22.81 -31.02 80.37
N SER A 56 -23.48 -31.48 79.31
CA SER A 56 -24.47 -30.68 78.57
C SER A 56 -25.58 -30.14 79.48
N LYS A 57 -26.06 -30.95 80.43
CA LYS A 57 -27.09 -30.52 81.41
C LYS A 57 -26.56 -29.46 82.39
N LYS A 58 -25.29 -29.59 82.84
CA LYS A 58 -24.62 -28.57 83.66
C LYS A 58 -24.36 -27.27 82.88
N LEU A 59 -23.88 -27.37 81.63
CA LEU A 59 -23.64 -26.22 80.75
C LEU A 59 -24.93 -25.42 80.52
N LYS A 60 -26.06 -26.11 80.30
CA LYS A 60 -27.34 -25.43 80.19
C LYS A 60 -27.72 -24.72 81.50
N LYS A 61 -27.55 -25.37 82.65
CA LYS A 61 -27.82 -24.71 83.94
C LYS A 61 -26.96 -23.45 84.11
N ILE A 62 -25.66 -23.51 83.77
CA ILE A 62 -24.76 -22.34 83.86
C ILE A 62 -25.21 -21.20 82.93
N HIS A 63 -25.62 -21.51 81.70
CA HIS A 63 -26.19 -20.54 80.76
C HIS A 63 -27.44 -19.86 81.35
N ASP A 64 -28.40 -20.65 81.86
CA ASP A 64 -29.65 -20.16 82.41
C ASP A 64 -29.42 -19.36 83.73
N ASP A 65 -28.53 -19.85 84.61
CA ASP A 65 -28.10 -19.21 85.86
C ASP A 65 -27.43 -17.84 85.62
N ILE A 66 -26.70 -17.67 84.50
CA ILE A 66 -26.07 -16.38 84.17
C ILE A 66 -27.12 -15.36 83.70
N ILE A 67 -28.14 -15.79 82.96
CA ILE A 67 -29.24 -14.91 82.51
C ILE A 67 -30.10 -14.47 83.69
N GLU A 68 -30.46 -15.39 84.59
CA GLU A 68 -31.27 -15.11 85.78
C GLU A 68 -30.62 -14.02 86.68
N LYS A 69 -29.29 -14.00 86.78
CA LYS A 69 -28.53 -13.00 87.55
C LYS A 69 -28.66 -11.55 87.02
N VAL A 70 -29.07 -11.34 85.77
CA VAL A 70 -29.06 -10.02 85.11
C VAL A 70 -30.37 -9.60 84.46
N VAL A 71 -31.33 -10.51 84.22
CA VAL A 71 -32.57 -10.20 83.50
C VAL A 71 -33.44 -9.13 84.18
N ASP A 72 -33.50 -9.13 85.51
CA ASP A 72 -34.29 -8.17 86.31
C ASP A 72 -33.53 -6.88 86.67
N GLN A 73 -32.31 -6.68 86.15
CA GLN A 73 -31.42 -5.61 86.60
C GLN A 73 -31.54 -4.32 85.74
N PRO A 74 -31.50 -3.13 86.35
CA PRO A 74 -31.59 -1.86 85.62
C PRO A 74 -30.51 -1.70 84.53
N GLY A 75 -30.96 -1.67 83.27
CA GLY A 75 -30.08 -1.57 82.10
C GLY A 75 -29.72 -2.91 81.46
N TYR A 76 -30.50 -3.96 81.67
CA TYR A 76 -30.42 -5.23 80.93
C TYR A 76 -30.70 -5.06 79.42
N ASP A 77 -31.80 -4.41 79.03
CA ASP A 77 -32.21 -4.34 77.60
C ASP A 77 -31.11 -3.80 76.65
N PRO A 78 -30.34 -2.74 76.99
CA PRO A 78 -29.24 -2.26 76.14
C PRO A 78 -28.05 -3.21 75.98
N ILE A 79 -27.93 -4.26 76.80
CA ILE A 79 -26.83 -5.25 76.71
C ILE A 79 -27.30 -6.65 76.29
N LYS A 80 -28.61 -6.90 76.32
CA LYS A 80 -29.22 -8.22 76.11
C LYS A 80 -28.71 -8.95 74.86
N GLU A 81 -28.72 -8.28 73.70
CA GLU A 81 -28.32 -8.90 72.42
C GLU A 81 -26.82 -9.27 72.37
N ASP A 82 -25.94 -8.46 72.98
CA ASP A 82 -24.50 -8.76 73.06
C ASP A 82 -24.22 -9.87 74.09
N LEU A 83 -25.00 -9.97 75.18
CA LEU A 83 -24.90 -11.08 76.16
C LEU A 83 -25.44 -12.40 75.59
N GLU A 84 -26.62 -12.41 74.96
CA GLU A 84 -27.19 -13.60 74.32
C GLU A 84 -26.24 -14.18 73.25
N LYS A 85 -25.53 -13.31 72.52
CA LYS A 85 -24.46 -13.72 71.59
C LYS A 85 -23.23 -14.30 72.28
N LEU A 86 -22.80 -13.74 73.41
CA LEU A 86 -21.67 -14.30 74.17
C LEU A 86 -22.01 -15.68 74.77
N LEU A 87 -23.26 -15.86 75.23
CA LEU A 87 -23.73 -17.10 75.83
C LEU A 87 -24.07 -18.19 74.80
N SER A 88 -24.14 -17.89 73.49
CA SER A 88 -24.37 -18.92 72.44
C SER A 88 -23.37 -20.07 72.54
N ARG A 89 -22.09 -19.78 72.88
CA ARG A 89 -21.02 -20.77 73.01
C ARG A 89 -21.37 -21.93 73.95
N TYR A 90 -22.23 -21.73 74.95
CA TYR A 90 -22.75 -22.83 75.78
C TYR A 90 -23.68 -23.75 74.98
N ASN A 91 -24.62 -23.18 74.23
CA ASN A 91 -25.57 -23.91 73.39
C ASN A 91 -24.84 -24.64 72.24
N ASP A 92 -23.83 -24.00 71.67
CA ASP A 92 -22.96 -24.58 70.64
C ASP A 92 -22.19 -25.79 71.18
N GLN A 93 -21.55 -25.67 72.37
CA GLN A 93 -20.88 -26.81 73.02
C GLN A 93 -21.85 -27.92 73.44
N ILE A 94 -23.06 -27.58 73.91
CA ILE A 94 -24.12 -28.56 74.20
C ILE A 94 -24.47 -29.36 72.93
N SER A 95 -24.56 -28.69 71.78
CA SER A 95 -24.80 -29.34 70.49
C SER A 95 -23.65 -30.30 70.11
N THR A 96 -22.39 -29.83 70.17
CA THR A 96 -21.18 -30.64 69.93
C THR A 96 -21.13 -31.87 70.84
N ASN A 97 -21.41 -31.71 72.13
CA ASN A 97 -21.44 -32.81 73.10
C ASN A 97 -22.55 -33.83 72.80
N ASN A 98 -23.68 -33.39 72.24
CA ASN A 98 -24.79 -34.27 71.87
C ASN A 98 -24.49 -35.06 70.59
N ASP A 99 -23.80 -34.48 69.61
CA ASP A 99 -23.35 -35.25 68.44
C ASP A 99 -22.18 -36.19 68.79
N LEU A 100 -21.24 -35.78 69.63
CA LEU A 100 -20.19 -36.68 70.13
C LEU A 100 -20.73 -37.84 70.97
N GLN A 101 -21.82 -37.65 71.72
CA GLN A 101 -22.54 -38.76 72.37
C GLN A 101 -23.08 -39.78 71.35
N LYS A 102 -23.56 -39.32 70.19
CA LYS A 102 -24.05 -40.16 69.09
C LYS A 102 -22.89 -40.86 68.38
N GLN A 103 -21.82 -40.13 68.03
CA GLN A 103 -20.62 -40.72 67.42
C GLN A 103 -19.96 -41.76 68.34
N LEU A 104 -19.87 -41.49 69.65
CA LEU A 104 -19.40 -42.46 70.64
C LEU A 104 -20.28 -43.71 70.67
N GLN A 105 -21.61 -43.57 70.61
CA GLN A 105 -22.53 -44.71 70.51
C GLN A 105 -22.24 -45.55 69.27
N GLU A 106 -22.15 -44.92 68.09
CA GLU A 106 -21.82 -45.59 66.83
C GLU A 106 -20.48 -46.33 66.89
N LYS A 107 -19.45 -45.77 67.54
CA LYS A 107 -18.15 -46.45 67.73
C LYS A 107 -18.22 -47.57 68.78
N ILE A 108 -18.98 -47.41 69.87
CA ILE A 108 -19.25 -48.49 70.85
C ILE A 108 -19.91 -49.69 70.17
N ASP A 109 -20.87 -49.44 69.28
CA ASP A 109 -21.58 -50.49 68.54
C ASP A 109 -20.71 -51.11 67.44
N LYS A 110 -19.94 -50.30 66.68
CA LYS A 110 -18.93 -50.77 65.70
C LYS A 110 -17.92 -51.73 66.32
N TYR A 111 -17.54 -51.52 67.57
CA TYR A 111 -16.59 -52.36 68.31
C TYR A 111 -17.25 -53.29 69.34
N ALA A 112 -18.56 -53.52 69.31
CA ALA A 112 -19.25 -54.32 70.34
C ALA A 112 -18.78 -55.78 70.47
N LYS A 113 -18.09 -56.34 69.46
CA LYS A 113 -17.49 -57.68 69.47
C LYS A 113 -15.96 -57.59 69.50
N PHE A 114 -15.36 -58.14 70.57
CA PHE A 114 -13.90 -58.19 70.71
C PHE A 114 -13.24 -58.96 69.56
N SER A 115 -12.31 -58.29 68.86
CA SER A 115 -11.47 -58.86 67.81
C SER A 115 -10.01 -58.51 68.10
N VAL A 116 -9.16 -59.53 68.28
CA VAL A 116 -7.76 -59.36 68.74
C VAL A 116 -7.00 -58.39 67.82
N GLY A 117 -6.43 -57.33 68.40
CA GLY A 117 -5.67 -56.30 67.70
C GLY A 117 -6.49 -55.38 66.78
N HIS A 118 -7.82 -55.44 66.83
CA HIS A 118 -8.73 -54.72 65.92
C HIS A 118 -9.79 -53.89 66.68
N HIS A 119 -9.32 -53.05 67.60
CA HIS A 119 -10.14 -52.11 68.38
C HIS A 119 -9.32 -50.88 68.82
N PRO A 120 -9.96 -49.74 69.16
CA PRO A 120 -9.25 -48.51 69.56
C PRO A 120 -8.28 -48.69 70.74
N GLY A 121 -8.57 -49.60 71.68
CA GLY A 121 -7.66 -49.93 72.79
C GLY A 121 -6.32 -50.57 72.40
N ASN A 122 -6.08 -50.89 71.13
CA ASN A 122 -4.79 -51.35 70.64
C ASN A 122 -4.03 -50.20 69.94
N LYS A 123 -2.89 -49.77 70.50
CA LYS A 123 -2.10 -48.65 69.94
C LYS A 123 -1.54 -48.93 68.54
N SER A 124 -1.39 -50.20 68.14
CA SER A 124 -0.98 -50.60 66.78
C SER A 124 -2.16 -50.69 65.80
N PHE A 125 -3.40 -50.69 66.28
CA PHE A 125 -4.59 -50.51 65.46
C PHE A 125 -4.74 -49.05 65.05
N LEU A 126 -4.73 -48.12 66.01
CA LEU A 126 -4.88 -46.68 65.73
C LEU A 126 -3.73 -46.08 64.91
N ARG A 127 -2.52 -46.68 64.95
CA ARG A 127 -1.35 -46.22 64.16
C ARG A 127 -1.36 -46.66 62.69
N LYS A 128 -2.35 -47.43 62.23
CA LYS A 128 -2.47 -47.81 60.80
C LYS A 128 -3.13 -46.68 60.02
N LEU A 129 -2.53 -46.31 58.88
CA LEU A 129 -3.05 -45.23 58.01
C LEU A 129 -4.53 -45.41 57.60
N ALA A 130 -4.98 -46.67 57.47
CA ALA A 130 -6.36 -47.03 57.13
C ALA A 130 -7.39 -46.78 58.26
N ASN A 131 -6.93 -46.50 59.48
CA ASN A 131 -7.77 -46.18 60.66
C ASN A 131 -7.54 -44.72 61.12
N ARG A 132 -7.11 -43.82 60.21
CA ARG A 132 -6.75 -42.44 60.55
C ARG A 132 -7.94 -41.65 61.11
N GLU A 133 -9.15 -41.93 60.65
CA GLU A 133 -10.38 -41.29 61.19
C GLU A 133 -10.64 -41.70 62.64
N GLU A 134 -10.53 -42.99 62.99
CA GLU A 134 -10.55 -43.40 64.39
C GLU A 134 -9.39 -42.80 65.19
N GLN A 135 -8.20 -42.69 64.62
CA GLN A 135 -7.07 -42.06 65.30
C GLN A 135 -7.41 -40.62 65.69
N LEU A 136 -7.77 -39.77 64.73
CA LEU A 136 -8.13 -38.37 64.93
C LEU A 136 -9.28 -38.21 65.93
N PHE A 137 -10.34 -39.03 65.79
CA PHE A 137 -11.48 -39.01 66.71
C PHE A 137 -11.07 -39.28 68.17
N PHE A 138 -10.20 -40.28 68.40
CA PHE A 138 -9.78 -40.67 69.74
C PHE A 138 -8.58 -39.89 70.32
N SER A 139 -7.75 -39.24 69.51
CA SER A 139 -6.60 -38.45 70.00
C SER A 139 -6.81 -36.93 69.97
N GLU A 140 -7.74 -36.42 69.18
CA GLU A 140 -7.97 -34.99 68.98
C GLU A 140 -9.45 -34.65 69.27
N THR A 141 -10.40 -35.12 68.47
CA THR A 141 -11.81 -34.64 68.52
C THR A 141 -12.48 -34.81 69.89
N LEU A 142 -12.32 -35.97 70.54
CA LEU A 142 -12.87 -36.19 71.88
C LEU A 142 -12.12 -35.39 72.96
N VAL A 143 -10.80 -35.21 72.79
CA VAL A 143 -9.91 -34.55 73.75
C VAL A 143 -10.17 -33.04 73.77
N ASP A 144 -10.34 -32.43 72.60
CA ASP A 144 -10.64 -31.00 72.47
C ASP A 144 -12.04 -30.67 72.99
N ALA A 145 -13.05 -31.49 72.67
CA ALA A 145 -14.41 -31.28 73.16
C ALA A 145 -14.55 -31.51 74.67
N GLU A 146 -13.78 -32.44 75.25
CA GLU A 146 -13.68 -32.61 76.70
C GLU A 146 -13.02 -31.36 77.34
N GLN A 147 -11.95 -30.82 76.75
CA GLN A 147 -11.32 -29.57 77.20
C GLN A 147 -12.25 -28.36 77.12
N GLN A 148 -12.91 -28.13 75.98
CA GLN A 148 -13.83 -27.00 75.78
C GLN A 148 -15.05 -27.10 76.72
N THR A 149 -15.59 -28.30 76.91
CA THR A 149 -16.64 -28.58 77.90
C THR A 149 -16.17 -28.25 79.31
N ASN A 150 -15.00 -28.75 79.73
CA ASN A 150 -14.47 -28.49 81.07
C ASN A 150 -14.12 -27.01 81.31
N ALA A 151 -13.73 -26.28 80.25
CA ALA A 151 -13.52 -24.83 80.32
C ALA A 151 -14.84 -24.08 80.57
N LEU A 152 -15.90 -24.34 79.78
CA LEU A 152 -17.20 -23.68 79.96
C LEU A 152 -17.89 -24.08 81.28
N LEU A 153 -17.70 -25.32 81.76
CA LEU A 153 -18.16 -25.76 83.08
C LEU A 153 -17.51 -25.03 84.27
N SER A 154 -16.48 -24.21 84.03
CA SER A 154 -15.84 -23.41 85.07
C SER A 154 -16.57 -22.10 85.40
N GLU A 155 -17.68 -21.79 84.71
CA GLU A 155 -18.56 -20.61 84.86
C GLU A 155 -17.80 -19.28 84.96
N SER A 156 -17.37 -18.92 86.17
CA SER A 156 -16.69 -17.67 86.46
C SER A 156 -15.33 -17.58 85.78
N ASN A 157 -14.50 -18.63 85.83
CA ASN A 157 -13.16 -18.55 85.25
C ASN A 157 -13.19 -18.33 83.74
N TRP A 158 -14.10 -18.98 83.00
CA TRP A 158 -14.25 -18.75 81.56
C TRP A 158 -14.72 -17.32 81.25
N LEU A 159 -15.76 -16.82 81.92
CA LEU A 159 -16.30 -15.49 81.63
C LEU A 159 -15.33 -14.37 82.04
N ILE A 160 -14.63 -14.57 83.17
CA ILE A 160 -13.56 -13.66 83.61
C ILE A 160 -12.41 -13.64 82.60
N ASN A 161 -11.91 -14.80 82.18
CA ASN A 161 -10.85 -14.89 81.17
C ASN A 161 -11.27 -14.28 79.82
N TYR A 162 -12.55 -14.44 79.42
CA TYR A 162 -13.08 -13.82 78.21
C TYR A 162 -13.07 -12.29 78.31
N PHE A 163 -13.63 -11.72 79.38
CA PHE A 163 -13.60 -10.27 79.58
C PHE A 163 -12.18 -9.72 79.82
N ASP A 164 -11.27 -10.49 80.43
CA ASP A 164 -9.85 -10.16 80.51
C ASP A 164 -9.19 -10.12 79.13
N LYS A 165 -9.56 -11.02 78.21
CA LYS A 165 -9.08 -10.96 76.82
C LYS A 165 -9.66 -9.77 76.06
N VAL A 166 -10.92 -9.39 76.32
CA VAL A 166 -11.48 -8.11 75.85
C VAL A 166 -10.69 -6.93 76.43
N VAL A 167 -10.34 -6.94 77.73
CA VAL A 167 -9.47 -5.93 78.35
C VAL A 167 -8.10 -5.88 77.65
N GLU A 168 -7.45 -7.01 77.39
CA GLU A 168 -6.16 -7.07 76.67
C GLU A 168 -6.29 -6.38 75.30
N ASN A 169 -7.26 -6.81 74.49
CA ASN A 169 -7.51 -6.30 73.14
C ASN A 169 -7.96 -4.82 73.12
N ALA A 170 -8.60 -4.34 74.21
CA ALA A 170 -9.04 -2.96 74.38
C ALA A 170 -7.89 -2.03 74.83
N ASN A 171 -7.00 -2.49 75.73
CA ASN A 171 -5.77 -1.75 76.06
C ASN A 171 -4.81 -1.72 74.84
N GLU A 172 -4.79 -2.76 74.01
CA GLU A 172 -4.07 -2.75 72.73
C GLU A 172 -4.58 -1.64 71.80
N LEU A 173 -5.90 -1.47 71.65
CA LEU A 173 -6.43 -0.35 70.88
C LEU A 173 -6.05 1.01 71.51
N ILE A 174 -6.17 1.16 72.83
CA ILE A 174 -5.83 2.42 73.51
C ILE A 174 -4.35 2.77 73.37
N SER A 175 -3.42 1.80 73.38
CA SER A 175 -2.00 2.08 73.17
C SER A 175 -1.70 2.58 71.75
N LEU A 176 -2.57 2.28 70.79
CA LEU A 176 -2.50 2.77 69.41
C LEU A 176 -3.17 4.14 69.21
N LYS A 177 -3.86 4.69 70.21
CA LYS A 177 -4.58 5.98 70.12
C LYS A 177 -3.72 7.08 69.51
N ASP A 178 -2.48 7.24 69.98
CA ASP A 178 -1.58 8.32 69.58
C ASP A 178 -0.50 7.84 68.58
N SER A 179 -0.72 6.68 67.92
CA SER A 179 0.28 6.02 67.04
C SER A 179 0.49 6.66 65.65
N ASN A 180 -0.15 7.80 65.36
CA ASN A 180 -0.13 8.47 64.05
C ASN A 180 -0.44 7.48 62.90
N ASN A 181 -1.55 6.76 63.06
CA ASN A 181 -1.96 5.66 62.20
C ASN A 181 -3.26 6.00 61.46
N LEU A 182 -3.25 5.83 60.14
CA LEU A 182 -4.33 6.23 59.24
C LEU A 182 -5.72 5.67 59.62
N LEU A 183 -5.80 4.42 60.10
CA LEU A 183 -7.07 3.84 60.52
C LEU A 183 -7.55 4.50 61.81
N ILE A 184 -6.68 4.64 62.81
CA ILE A 184 -6.96 5.26 64.12
C ILE A 184 -7.34 6.73 63.98
N ASP A 185 -6.63 7.48 63.14
CA ASP A 185 -6.82 8.93 62.96
C ASP A 185 -8.07 9.26 62.12
N SER A 186 -8.60 8.30 61.35
CA SER A 186 -9.85 8.47 60.60
C SER A 186 -11.13 8.39 61.46
N ILE A 187 -11.01 8.02 62.74
CA ILE A 187 -12.16 7.69 63.59
C ILE A 187 -12.93 8.95 63.97
N SER A 188 -14.18 9.02 63.51
CA SER A 188 -15.12 10.08 63.93
C SER A 188 -15.27 10.10 65.45
N ALA A 189 -15.05 11.28 66.04
CA ALA A 189 -14.98 11.52 67.49
C ALA A 189 -13.95 10.64 68.25
N LYS A 190 -12.80 10.34 67.62
CA LYS A 190 -11.63 9.63 68.19
C LYS A 190 -11.47 9.80 69.70
N GLU A 191 -11.16 11.03 70.16
CA GLU A 191 -10.90 11.31 71.58
C GLU A 191 -12.02 10.85 72.52
N SER A 192 -13.29 11.09 72.15
CA SER A 192 -14.44 10.65 72.96
C SER A 192 -14.57 9.13 72.97
N LYS A 193 -14.44 8.45 71.83
CA LYS A 193 -14.58 6.99 71.76
C LYS A 193 -13.46 6.25 72.52
N PHE A 194 -12.21 6.68 72.37
CA PHE A 194 -11.09 6.11 73.13
C PHE A 194 -11.22 6.41 74.64
N SER A 195 -11.70 7.60 75.01
CA SER A 195 -11.97 7.93 76.42
C SER A 195 -13.10 7.09 77.01
N ASN A 196 -14.20 6.87 76.27
CA ASN A 196 -15.30 5.99 76.68
C ASN A 196 -14.78 4.57 76.93
N LEU A 197 -13.99 4.00 76.01
CA LEU A 197 -13.42 2.67 76.18
C LEU A 197 -12.49 2.60 77.39
N GLN A 198 -11.63 3.60 77.59
CA GLN A 198 -10.76 3.68 78.77
C GLN A 198 -11.56 3.71 80.08
N VAL A 199 -12.68 4.44 80.11
CA VAL A 199 -13.63 4.45 81.24
C VAL A 199 -14.25 3.07 81.45
N LYS A 200 -14.68 2.37 80.40
CA LYS A 200 -15.27 1.01 80.54
C LYS A 200 -14.26 -0.07 80.95
N ILE A 201 -13.00 0.04 80.53
CA ILE A 201 -11.91 -0.80 81.06
C ILE A 201 -11.74 -0.57 82.57
N ASN A 202 -11.81 0.69 83.02
CA ASN A 202 -11.63 1.03 84.42
C ASN A 202 -12.83 0.58 85.27
N GLU A 203 -14.07 0.79 84.81
CA GLU A 203 -15.29 0.24 85.42
C GLU A 203 -15.21 -1.29 85.56
N TYR A 204 -14.80 -2.01 84.51
CA TYR A 204 -14.62 -3.47 84.58
C TYR A 204 -13.55 -3.87 85.59
N LYS A 205 -12.36 -3.25 85.54
CA LYS A 205 -11.26 -3.55 86.48
C LYS A 205 -11.69 -3.31 87.94
N GLU A 206 -12.47 -2.28 88.20
CA GLU A 206 -13.01 -1.96 89.53
C GLU A 206 -14.09 -2.97 90.00
N GLN A 207 -14.99 -3.41 89.11
CA GLN A 207 -15.97 -4.45 89.50
C GLN A 207 -15.32 -5.83 89.65
N LYS A 208 -14.25 -6.13 88.89
CA LYS A 208 -13.49 -7.38 89.02
C LYS A 208 -12.83 -7.52 90.40
N THR A 209 -12.30 -6.45 90.99
CA THR A 209 -11.70 -6.50 92.34
C THR A 209 -12.75 -6.63 93.45
N LYS A 210 -14.04 -6.40 93.16
CA LYS A 210 -15.17 -6.57 94.08
C LYS A 210 -15.83 -7.96 94.02
N LEU A 211 -15.37 -8.85 93.13
CA LEU A 211 -15.93 -10.21 93.01
C LEU A 211 -15.74 -11.01 94.33
N PRO A 212 -16.82 -11.49 94.97
CA PRO A 212 -16.72 -12.27 96.20
C PRO A 212 -16.12 -13.65 95.93
N ILE A 213 -15.32 -14.14 96.89
CA ILE A 213 -14.72 -15.47 96.85
C ILE A 213 -15.50 -16.41 97.77
N LYS A 214 -16.01 -17.51 97.21
CA LYS A 214 -16.89 -18.48 97.85
C LYS A 214 -16.49 -19.88 97.41
N ASP A 215 -16.29 -20.79 98.36
CA ASP A 215 -15.80 -22.16 98.11
C ASP A 215 -14.56 -22.24 97.19
N LYS A 216 -13.65 -21.28 97.37
CA LYS A 216 -12.41 -21.06 96.58
C LYS A 216 -12.62 -20.73 95.08
N LYS A 217 -13.84 -20.34 94.68
CA LYS A 217 -14.14 -19.77 93.36
C LYS A 217 -14.55 -18.30 93.49
N GLN A 218 -14.40 -17.52 92.43
CA GLN A 218 -15.07 -16.22 92.33
C GLN A 218 -16.52 -16.44 91.90
N GLU A 219 -17.47 -15.78 92.56
CA GLU A 219 -18.90 -15.85 92.24
C GLU A 219 -19.28 -14.64 91.38
N LEU A 220 -19.82 -14.88 90.17
CA LEU A 220 -20.17 -13.81 89.21
C LEU A 220 -21.32 -12.96 89.75
N THR A 221 -21.08 -11.64 89.89
CA THR A 221 -22.10 -10.65 90.25
C THR A 221 -22.72 -10.02 89.02
N ALA A 222 -23.94 -9.49 89.16
CA ALA A 222 -24.60 -8.73 88.10
C ALA A 222 -23.73 -7.55 87.63
N ASP A 223 -23.23 -6.70 88.54
CA ASP A 223 -22.41 -5.53 88.21
C ASP A 223 -21.14 -5.88 87.41
N PHE A 224 -20.50 -7.02 87.73
CA PHE A 224 -19.35 -7.51 86.97
C PHE A 224 -19.74 -7.91 85.54
N ILE A 225 -20.84 -8.66 85.37
CA ILE A 225 -21.35 -9.05 84.05
C ILE A 225 -21.74 -7.79 83.25
N PHE A 226 -22.42 -6.83 83.88
CA PHE A 226 -22.76 -5.54 83.25
C PHE A 226 -21.52 -4.76 82.81
N ALA A 227 -20.50 -4.65 83.66
CA ALA A 227 -19.27 -3.95 83.30
C ALA A 227 -18.52 -4.68 82.17
N GLY A 228 -18.47 -6.01 82.20
CA GLY A 228 -17.87 -6.84 81.15
C GLY A 228 -18.57 -6.73 79.80
N ILE A 229 -19.90 -6.81 79.75
CA ILE A 229 -20.65 -6.64 78.49
C ILE A 229 -20.63 -5.19 78.00
N LYS A 230 -20.69 -4.19 78.89
CA LYS A 230 -20.55 -2.77 78.51
C LYS A 230 -19.16 -2.48 77.93
N LEU A 231 -18.11 -3.08 78.49
CA LEU A 231 -16.76 -3.07 77.92
C LEU A 231 -16.72 -3.76 76.55
N PHE A 232 -17.21 -4.99 76.43
CA PHE A 232 -17.26 -5.74 75.16
C PHE A 232 -18.00 -4.97 74.05
N SER A 233 -19.15 -4.39 74.36
CA SER A 233 -19.95 -3.63 73.40
C SER A 233 -19.23 -2.35 72.95
N GLU A 234 -18.58 -1.61 73.86
CA GLU A 234 -17.85 -0.38 73.50
C GLU A 234 -16.52 -0.66 72.79
N ASP A 235 -15.80 -1.73 73.18
CA ASP A 235 -14.61 -2.24 72.48
C ASP A 235 -14.93 -2.66 71.05
N LYS A 236 -16.00 -3.44 70.88
CA LYS A 236 -16.54 -3.86 69.58
C LYS A 236 -16.95 -2.66 68.72
N LYS A 237 -17.69 -1.68 69.26
CA LYS A 237 -18.05 -0.43 68.54
C LYS A 237 -16.81 0.37 68.11
N LEU A 238 -15.76 0.39 68.91
CA LEU A 238 -14.50 1.04 68.53
C LEU A 238 -13.77 0.24 67.45
N TRP A 239 -13.68 -1.08 67.58
CA TRP A 239 -13.04 -1.97 66.59
C TRP A 239 -13.76 -1.93 65.24
N GLU A 240 -15.10 -1.97 65.23
CA GLU A 240 -15.94 -1.74 64.05
C GLU A 240 -15.81 -0.30 63.50
N SER A 241 -15.46 0.69 64.34
CA SER A 241 -15.10 2.05 63.87
C SER A 241 -13.71 2.10 63.21
N VAL A 242 -12.70 1.44 63.79
CA VAL A 242 -11.32 1.33 63.24
C VAL A 242 -11.35 0.69 61.85
N LEU A 243 -12.16 -0.36 61.70
CA LEU A 243 -12.32 -1.11 60.45
C LEU A 243 -13.51 -0.62 59.59
N GLY A 244 -14.11 0.53 59.92
CA GLY A 244 -15.42 0.95 59.37
C GLY A 244 -15.47 1.20 57.86
N LYS A 245 -14.32 1.45 57.21
CA LYS A 245 -14.19 1.50 55.74
C LYS A 245 -13.96 0.12 55.09
N PHE A 246 -13.49 -0.86 55.85
CA PHE A 246 -13.22 -2.23 55.40
C PHE A 246 -14.38 -3.20 55.64
N ILE A 247 -15.33 -2.87 56.52
CA ILE A 247 -16.46 -3.73 56.87
C ILE A 247 -17.77 -3.22 56.24
N LYS A 248 -18.52 -4.13 55.63
CA LYS A 248 -19.88 -3.88 55.14
C LYS A 248 -20.86 -3.77 56.31
N SER A 249 -21.41 -2.59 56.55
CA SER A 249 -22.17 -2.26 57.76
C SER A 249 -23.49 -1.53 57.46
N LYS A 250 -24.39 -1.39 58.45
CA LYS A 250 -25.65 -0.64 58.26
C LYS A 250 -25.43 0.83 57.90
N SER A 251 -24.32 1.44 58.32
CA SER A 251 -23.95 2.81 57.98
C SER A 251 -23.12 2.91 56.69
N ASN A 252 -22.60 1.78 56.18
CA ASN A 252 -21.84 1.70 54.95
C ASN A 252 -22.20 0.46 54.11
N PRO A 253 -23.46 0.34 53.62
CA PRO A 253 -23.95 -0.91 53.03
C PRO A 253 -23.40 -1.23 51.63
N ASN A 254 -22.89 -0.21 50.91
CA ASN A 254 -22.51 -0.32 49.48
C ASN A 254 -21.03 0.06 49.19
N ASN A 255 -20.23 0.37 50.22
CA ASN A 255 -18.93 1.03 50.04
C ASN A 255 -17.80 0.40 50.90
N SER A 256 -17.82 -0.93 51.08
CA SER A 256 -16.71 -1.65 51.71
C SER A 256 -15.49 -1.72 50.79
N ILE A 257 -14.31 -1.36 51.30
CA ILE A 257 -13.03 -1.48 50.58
C ILE A 257 -12.69 -2.95 50.29
N SER A 258 -12.88 -3.85 51.26
CA SER A 258 -12.50 -5.25 51.15
C SER A 258 -13.35 -5.96 50.08
N GLU A 259 -14.67 -5.79 50.13
CA GLU A 259 -15.62 -6.31 49.12
C GLU A 259 -15.23 -5.86 47.70
N LYS A 260 -14.88 -4.58 47.53
CA LYS A 260 -14.50 -4.01 46.22
C LYS A 260 -13.19 -4.55 45.66
N ILE A 261 -12.19 -4.82 46.50
CA ILE A 261 -10.88 -5.32 46.07
C ILE A 261 -10.91 -6.84 45.87
N LEU A 262 -11.54 -7.58 46.79
CA LEU A 262 -11.62 -9.04 46.72
C LEU A 262 -12.45 -9.54 45.52
N ASN A 263 -13.46 -8.78 45.09
CA ASN A 263 -14.29 -9.11 43.93
C ASN A 263 -13.92 -8.36 42.63
N ASN A 264 -12.88 -7.52 42.62
CA ASN A 264 -12.49 -6.82 41.40
C ASN A 264 -12.04 -7.80 40.31
N LYS A 265 -12.62 -7.66 39.10
CA LYS A 265 -12.25 -8.39 37.88
C LYS A 265 -11.65 -7.49 36.81
N ASP A 266 -11.87 -6.18 36.92
CA ASP A 266 -11.34 -5.17 36.00
C ASP A 266 -9.80 -5.08 36.08
N ILE A 267 -9.21 -5.55 37.19
CA ILE A 267 -7.77 -5.72 37.38
C ILE A 267 -7.13 -6.61 36.29
N ASP A 268 -7.81 -7.66 35.84
CA ASP A 268 -7.32 -8.56 34.80
C ASP A 268 -7.37 -7.87 33.42
N LEU A 269 -8.46 -7.13 33.12
CA LEU A 269 -8.56 -6.30 31.91
C LEU A 269 -7.48 -5.20 31.87
N LEU A 270 -7.09 -4.65 33.03
CA LEU A 270 -6.04 -3.63 33.12
C LEU A 270 -4.66 -4.25 32.88
N LYS A 271 -4.36 -5.37 33.55
CA LYS A 271 -3.16 -6.18 33.31
C LYS A 271 -3.02 -6.52 31.82
N ASP A 272 -4.09 -7.03 31.21
CA ASP A 272 -4.08 -7.44 29.81
C ASP A 272 -3.89 -6.30 28.82
N ASN A 273 -4.28 -5.07 29.15
CA ASN A 273 -4.07 -3.92 28.26
C ASN A 273 -2.72 -3.21 28.46
N THR A 274 -2.14 -3.29 29.67
CA THR A 274 -1.03 -2.42 30.10
C THR A 274 0.27 -3.14 30.43
N ASN A 275 0.23 -4.46 30.64
CA ASN A 275 1.30 -5.25 31.27
C ASN A 275 1.78 -4.72 32.64
N LEU A 276 0.98 -3.91 33.35
CA LEU A 276 1.31 -3.47 34.70
C LEU A 276 1.40 -4.64 35.69
N SER A 277 2.31 -4.53 36.66
CA SER A 277 2.57 -5.58 37.64
C SER A 277 1.49 -5.61 38.73
N ILE A 278 0.46 -6.43 38.54
CA ILE A 278 -0.60 -6.59 39.54
C ILE A 278 -0.12 -7.28 40.84
N ALA A 279 1.15 -7.69 40.96
CA ALA A 279 1.69 -8.33 42.16
C ALA A 279 1.54 -7.48 43.44
N LYS A 280 1.54 -6.14 43.35
CA LYS A 280 1.21 -5.25 44.47
C LYS A 280 -0.29 -5.24 44.80
N TYR A 281 -1.15 -5.34 43.78
CA TYR A 281 -2.59 -5.49 43.96
C TYR A 281 -2.93 -6.85 44.60
N ASP A 282 -2.35 -7.94 44.09
CA ASP A 282 -2.56 -9.30 44.59
C ASP A 282 -2.03 -9.46 46.02
N GLY A 283 -0.84 -8.94 46.35
CA GLY A 283 -0.34 -8.95 47.73
C GLY A 283 -1.23 -8.17 48.72
N VAL A 284 -1.92 -7.13 48.25
CA VAL A 284 -2.93 -6.38 49.02
C VAL A 284 -4.24 -7.17 49.12
N LYS A 285 -4.65 -7.84 48.04
CA LYS A 285 -5.80 -8.75 47.98
C LYS A 285 -5.63 -9.92 48.96
N ASP A 286 -4.43 -10.49 49.05
CA ASP A 286 -4.05 -11.53 50.01
C ASP A 286 -4.10 -11.04 51.46
N ILE A 287 -3.55 -9.85 51.76
CA ILE A 287 -3.64 -9.26 53.11
C ILE A 287 -5.12 -9.05 53.50
N LEU A 288 -5.94 -8.54 52.58
CA LEU A 288 -7.38 -8.37 52.84
C LEU A 288 -8.09 -9.71 53.01
N ALA A 289 -7.73 -10.75 52.25
CA ALA A 289 -8.35 -12.07 52.31
C ALA A 289 -8.04 -12.86 53.60
N ARG A 290 -6.98 -12.49 54.36
CA ARG A 290 -6.74 -13.02 55.72
C ARG A 290 -7.82 -12.55 56.70
N TYR A 291 -8.27 -11.31 56.55
CA TYR A 291 -9.07 -10.61 57.55
C TYR A 291 -10.54 -10.43 57.14
N PHE A 292 -10.86 -10.46 55.85
CA PHE A 292 -12.20 -10.19 55.33
C PHE A 292 -12.68 -11.23 54.31
N ASP A 293 -13.96 -11.58 54.37
CA ASP A 293 -14.62 -12.41 53.37
C ASP A 293 -14.98 -11.61 52.10
N LYS A 294 -15.45 -12.30 51.04
CA LYS A 294 -15.84 -11.65 49.79
C LYS A 294 -17.07 -10.74 49.91
N ASP A 295 -17.88 -10.84 50.95
CA ASP A 295 -18.98 -9.90 51.22
C ASP A 295 -18.48 -8.69 52.03
N GLY A 296 -17.19 -8.60 52.34
CA GLY A 296 -16.59 -7.56 53.17
C GLY A 296 -16.97 -7.66 54.65
N LYS A 297 -17.16 -8.87 55.18
CA LYS A 297 -17.32 -9.14 56.62
C LYS A 297 -16.00 -9.55 57.25
N LEU A 298 -15.80 -9.25 58.52
CA LEU A 298 -14.62 -9.67 59.29
C LEU A 298 -14.61 -11.20 59.49
N ILE A 299 -13.52 -11.87 59.11
CA ILE A 299 -13.25 -13.28 59.41
C ILE A 299 -12.83 -13.39 60.89
N SER A 300 -13.12 -14.52 61.56
CA SER A 300 -12.68 -14.69 62.95
C SER A 300 -11.16 -14.72 63.05
N ASN A 301 -10.61 -13.85 63.90
CA ASN A 301 -9.18 -13.59 64.06
C ASN A 301 -8.82 -13.44 65.56
N GLU A 302 -9.42 -14.28 66.42
CA GLU A 302 -9.30 -14.16 67.90
C GLU A 302 -7.87 -14.28 68.44
N ASP A 303 -6.95 -14.91 67.69
CA ASP A 303 -5.53 -15.09 68.05
C ASP A 303 -4.58 -14.02 67.47
N VAL A 304 -5.04 -13.17 66.54
CA VAL A 304 -4.18 -12.17 65.86
C VAL A 304 -4.25 -10.83 66.60
N LYS A 305 -3.10 -10.20 66.83
CA LYS A 305 -2.99 -8.91 67.49
C LYS A 305 -3.67 -7.80 66.68
N ARG A 306 -4.44 -6.92 67.33
CA ARG A 306 -5.10 -5.80 66.65
C ARG A 306 -4.08 -4.80 66.12
N SER A 307 -2.95 -4.62 66.81
CA SER A 307 -1.81 -3.82 66.32
C SER A 307 -1.20 -4.39 65.04
N GLU A 308 -1.17 -5.72 64.90
CA GLU A 308 -0.69 -6.42 63.70
C GLU A 308 -1.67 -6.26 62.54
N ILE A 309 -2.98 -6.45 62.78
CA ILE A 309 -4.04 -6.22 61.78
C ILE A 309 -4.02 -4.75 61.30
N ILE A 310 -3.96 -3.79 62.23
CA ILE A 310 -3.87 -2.36 61.89
C ILE A 310 -2.59 -2.06 61.09
N SER A 311 -1.46 -2.66 61.47
CA SER A 311 -0.18 -2.50 60.77
C SER A 311 -0.23 -3.08 59.35
N GLU A 312 -0.74 -4.30 59.16
CA GLU A 312 -0.88 -4.92 57.84
C GLU A 312 -1.86 -4.17 56.93
N LEU A 313 -2.99 -3.67 57.46
CA LEU A 313 -3.95 -2.87 56.68
C LEU A 313 -3.40 -1.46 56.34
N SER A 314 -2.64 -0.86 57.25
CA SER A 314 -1.91 0.40 56.98
C SER A 314 -0.84 0.19 55.93
N LYS A 315 -0.08 -0.91 56.04
CA LYS A 315 0.92 -1.33 55.06
C LYS A 315 0.27 -1.60 53.71
N ALA A 316 -0.86 -2.31 53.65
CA ALA A 316 -1.60 -2.53 52.41
C ALA A 316 -2.01 -1.22 51.72
N ASN A 317 -2.41 -0.20 52.51
CA ASN A 317 -2.69 1.14 51.98
C ASN A 317 -1.44 1.89 51.49
N SER A 318 -0.26 1.59 52.02
CA SER A 318 1.02 2.12 51.51
C SER A 318 1.52 1.34 50.30
N ASP A 319 1.43 0.01 50.30
CA ASP A 319 1.86 -0.88 49.20
C ASP A 319 1.00 -0.69 47.94
N ILE A 320 -0.30 -0.40 48.08
CA ILE A 320 -1.17 -0.06 46.94
C ILE A 320 -0.91 1.35 46.38
N ALA A 321 -0.23 2.24 47.12
CA ALA A 321 0.08 3.59 46.64
C ALA A 321 0.94 3.52 45.38
N ASN A 322 2.01 2.72 45.42
CA ASN A 322 2.89 2.48 44.27
C ASN A 322 2.09 1.94 43.06
N PHE A 323 1.12 1.05 43.28
CA PHE A 323 0.29 0.52 42.20
C PHE A 323 -0.67 1.58 41.61
N ASN A 324 -1.25 2.44 42.46
CA ASN A 324 -2.02 3.59 42.00
C ASN A 324 -1.17 4.57 41.19
N ASP A 325 0.07 4.79 41.60
CA ASP A 325 1.03 5.68 40.91
C ASP A 325 1.54 5.05 39.60
N GLU A 326 1.72 3.72 39.54
CA GLU A 326 2.01 2.97 38.31
C GLU A 326 0.84 3.07 37.31
N ILE A 327 -0.41 2.90 37.76
CA ILE A 327 -1.61 3.12 36.93
C ILE A 327 -1.64 4.56 36.42
N LEU A 328 -1.50 5.54 37.33
CA LEU A 328 -1.56 6.95 36.99
C LEU A 328 -0.47 7.34 36.00
N SER A 329 0.76 6.84 36.20
CA SER A 329 1.90 7.04 35.31
C SER A 329 1.62 6.46 33.93
N TYR A 330 1.10 5.22 33.85
CA TYR A 330 0.75 4.60 32.58
C TYR A 330 -0.31 5.40 31.80
N VAL A 331 -1.45 5.72 32.41
CA VAL A 331 -2.52 6.45 31.67
C VAL A 331 -2.15 7.90 31.39
N THR A 332 -1.34 8.53 32.25
CA THR A 332 -0.78 9.86 31.97
C THR A 332 0.19 9.78 30.79
N ASN A 333 1.09 8.80 30.74
CA ASN A 333 2.01 8.62 29.59
C ASN A 333 1.24 8.32 28.29
N LEU A 334 0.29 7.39 28.34
CA LEU A 334 -0.59 7.03 27.22
C LEU A 334 -1.24 8.26 26.59
N ILE A 335 -1.92 9.08 27.40
CA ILE A 335 -2.69 10.23 26.93
C ILE A 335 -1.82 11.47 26.71
N SER A 336 -0.78 11.70 27.51
CA SER A 336 0.14 12.82 27.29
C SER A 336 0.99 12.63 26.04
N SER A 337 1.48 11.41 25.72
CA SER A 337 2.18 11.20 24.45
C SER A 337 1.23 11.37 23.27
N LEU A 338 0.01 10.82 23.34
CA LEU A 338 -1.04 11.02 22.32
C LEU A 338 -1.34 12.51 22.08
N LYS A 339 -1.54 13.24 23.17
CA LYS A 339 -1.79 14.68 23.17
C LYS A 339 -0.60 15.44 22.56
N THR A 340 0.63 15.16 22.99
CA THR A 340 1.84 15.78 22.43
C THR A 340 1.98 15.48 20.93
N LYS A 341 1.73 14.25 20.48
CA LYS A 341 1.80 13.86 19.06
C LYS A 341 0.80 14.63 18.21
N LEU A 342 -0.45 14.73 18.67
CA LEU A 342 -1.52 15.38 17.93
C LEU A 342 -1.46 16.92 18.01
N GLU A 343 -1.08 17.51 19.15
CA GLU A 343 -0.98 18.96 19.33
C GLU A 343 0.29 19.57 18.72
N SER A 344 1.47 18.94 18.89
CA SER A 344 2.75 19.50 18.39
C SER A 344 2.81 19.63 16.86
N LYS A 345 1.90 18.96 16.16
CA LYS A 345 1.73 18.94 14.70
C LYS A 345 0.36 19.48 14.25
N ASN A 346 -0.44 20.02 15.17
CA ASN A 346 -1.79 20.55 14.92
C ASN A 346 -2.69 19.59 14.11
N ALA A 347 -2.73 18.30 14.48
CA ALA A 347 -3.44 17.25 13.77
C ALA A 347 -4.92 17.57 13.46
N PHE A 348 -5.57 18.22 14.42
CA PHE A 348 -6.98 18.66 14.39
C PHE A 348 -7.21 20.04 13.74
N ASN A 349 -6.18 20.67 13.15
CA ASN A 349 -6.45 21.82 12.29
C ASN A 349 -7.29 21.35 11.09
N GLN A 350 -8.41 22.04 10.87
CA GLN A 350 -9.28 21.84 9.73
C GLN A 350 -8.48 21.94 8.44
N SER A 351 -8.65 20.98 7.54
CA SER A 351 -7.76 20.77 6.39
C SER A 351 -8.48 20.09 5.24
N ASN A 352 -8.47 20.73 4.07
CA ASN A 352 -9.24 20.35 2.88
C ASN A 352 -9.05 18.90 2.37
N MET A 353 -8.01 18.21 2.85
CA MET A 353 -7.72 16.80 2.65
C MET A 353 -7.21 16.22 3.97
N LEU A 354 -7.55 14.95 4.23
CA LEU A 354 -7.14 14.24 5.45
C LEU A 354 -7.56 14.97 6.73
N ASP A 355 -8.77 15.54 6.71
CA ASP A 355 -9.37 16.18 7.87
C ASP A 355 -9.76 15.16 8.94
N ILE A 356 -9.49 15.51 10.20
CA ILE A 356 -9.92 14.80 11.40
C ILE A 356 -10.36 15.79 12.50
N SER A 357 -10.57 17.07 12.15
CA SER A 357 -10.96 18.13 13.10
C SER A 357 -12.29 17.84 13.80
N ASP A 358 -13.19 17.08 13.17
CA ASP A 358 -14.43 16.59 13.77
C ASP A 358 -14.18 15.66 14.97
N LYS A 359 -13.02 14.96 15.01
CA LYS A 359 -12.63 14.11 16.13
C LYS A 359 -12.05 14.88 17.32
N SER A 360 -11.76 16.18 17.16
CA SER A 360 -11.09 17.00 18.19
C SER A 360 -11.78 16.93 19.56
N ASP A 361 -13.12 17.03 19.61
CA ASP A 361 -13.88 16.93 20.86
C ASP A 361 -13.81 15.53 21.50
N SER A 362 -13.72 14.48 20.68
CA SER A 362 -13.67 13.08 21.11
C SER A 362 -12.31 12.73 21.75
N TYR A 363 -11.22 13.22 21.16
CA TYR A 363 -9.88 13.14 21.77
C TYR A 363 -9.74 14.10 22.97
N GLY A 364 -10.35 15.28 22.89
CA GLY A 364 -10.46 16.21 24.02
C GLY A 364 -11.24 15.62 25.21
N GLU A 365 -12.13 14.66 24.99
CA GLU A 365 -12.74 13.86 26.06
C GLU A 365 -11.71 12.95 26.75
N LEU A 366 -10.85 12.24 26.02
CA LEU A 366 -9.75 11.48 26.62
C LEU A 366 -8.85 12.36 27.50
N TYR A 367 -8.57 13.59 27.06
CA TYR A 367 -7.76 14.56 27.80
C TYR A 367 -8.46 15.01 29.10
N ARG A 368 -9.79 15.16 29.10
CA ARG A 368 -10.58 15.46 30.32
C ARG A 368 -10.62 14.24 31.25
N ASN A 369 -10.79 13.05 30.70
CA ASN A 369 -10.88 11.79 31.45
C ASN A 369 -9.57 11.45 32.20
N VAL A 370 -8.39 11.76 31.63
CA VAL A 370 -7.12 11.58 32.36
C VAL A 370 -6.90 12.60 33.49
N GLU A 371 -7.39 13.84 33.35
CA GLU A 371 -7.39 14.81 34.46
C GLU A 371 -8.38 14.43 35.57
N GLU A 372 -9.51 13.79 35.25
CA GLU A 372 -10.38 13.19 36.25
C GLU A 372 -9.65 12.08 37.05
N ILE A 373 -8.93 11.18 36.37
CA ILE A 373 -8.13 10.12 37.01
C ILE A 373 -7.02 10.72 37.90
N LYS A 374 -6.33 11.78 37.45
CA LYS A 374 -5.38 12.55 38.26
C LYS A 374 -6.05 13.15 39.50
N SER A 375 -7.26 13.70 39.38
CA SER A 375 -7.99 14.25 40.52
C SER A 375 -8.34 13.18 41.56
N ILE A 376 -8.65 11.95 41.13
CA ILE A 376 -8.93 10.81 42.02
C ILE A 376 -7.64 10.37 42.74
N SER A 377 -6.52 10.25 42.02
CA SER A 377 -5.26 9.83 42.65
C SER A 377 -4.73 10.88 43.64
N THR A 378 -4.78 12.16 43.28
CA THR A 378 -4.30 13.27 44.14
C THR A 378 -5.28 13.64 45.27
N ASN A 379 -6.49 13.08 45.32
CA ASN A 379 -7.47 13.37 46.37
C ASN A 379 -6.97 12.94 47.76
N SER A 380 -6.63 13.89 48.62
CA SER A 380 -6.14 13.67 49.99
C SER A 380 -7.22 13.24 51.00
N SER A 381 -8.51 13.36 50.65
CA SER A 381 -9.62 12.90 51.50
C SER A 381 -9.92 11.40 51.37
N LEU A 382 -9.32 10.72 50.38
CA LEU A 382 -9.47 9.29 50.12
C LEU A 382 -8.19 8.52 50.42
N TRP A 383 -8.35 7.33 50.99
CA TRP A 383 -7.29 6.33 51.14
C TRP A 383 -6.92 5.72 49.79
N ASN A 384 -5.70 5.21 49.67
CA ASN A 384 -5.20 4.61 48.43
C ASN A 384 -5.99 3.35 48.04
N LEU A 385 -6.47 2.60 49.04
CA LEU A 385 -7.37 1.45 48.85
C LEU A 385 -8.80 1.87 48.45
N GLU A 386 -9.24 3.11 48.69
CA GLU A 386 -10.50 3.63 48.16
C GLU A 386 -10.36 4.06 46.69
N LYS A 387 -9.22 4.68 46.36
CA LYS A 387 -8.88 5.14 44.99
C LYS A 387 -8.76 3.99 44.00
N VAL A 388 -8.05 2.91 44.37
CA VAL A 388 -7.61 1.87 43.42
C VAL A 388 -8.74 1.30 42.56
N GLY A 389 -9.93 1.06 43.14
CA GLY A 389 -11.07 0.54 42.38
C GLY A 389 -11.61 1.50 41.32
N GLN A 390 -11.64 2.80 41.61
CA GLN A 390 -12.03 3.83 40.64
C GLN A 390 -10.93 4.09 39.61
N LEU A 391 -9.66 4.06 40.02
CA LEU A 391 -8.51 4.20 39.13
C LEU A 391 -8.47 3.07 38.11
N ILE A 392 -8.63 1.80 38.51
CA ILE A 392 -8.71 0.65 37.60
C ILE A 392 -9.86 0.82 36.59
N PHE A 393 -11.09 1.04 37.08
CA PHE A 393 -12.28 1.12 36.24
C PHE A 393 -12.19 2.25 35.19
N LYS A 394 -11.83 3.47 35.62
CA LYS A 394 -11.69 4.61 34.70
C LYS A 394 -10.49 4.47 33.77
N SER A 395 -9.39 3.86 34.22
CA SER A 395 -8.23 3.59 33.36
C SER A 395 -8.58 2.61 32.25
N ASN A 396 -9.30 1.52 32.55
CA ASN A 396 -9.76 0.58 31.53
C ASN A 396 -10.68 1.25 30.50
N ALA A 397 -11.67 2.02 30.96
CA ALA A 397 -12.56 2.76 30.06
C ALA A 397 -11.81 3.76 29.16
N LEU A 398 -10.82 4.46 29.73
CA LEU A 398 -9.94 5.38 28.99
C LEU A 398 -9.07 4.66 27.96
N ILE A 399 -8.44 3.53 28.32
CA ILE A 399 -7.56 2.76 27.43
C ILE A 399 -8.36 2.14 26.28
N LEU A 400 -9.56 1.60 26.55
CA LEU A 400 -10.42 1.02 25.52
C LEU A 400 -10.91 2.09 24.54
N LYS A 401 -11.42 3.23 25.03
CA LYS A 401 -11.89 4.33 24.18
C LYS A 401 -10.75 4.98 23.38
N GLU A 402 -9.55 5.03 23.93
CA GLU A 402 -8.36 5.47 23.19
C GLU A 402 -7.96 4.48 22.09
N LYS A 403 -7.94 3.17 22.39
CA LYS A 403 -7.72 2.13 21.37
C LYS A 403 -8.76 2.15 20.24
N GLU A 404 -10.03 2.37 20.57
CA GLU A 404 -11.11 2.53 19.58
C GLU A 404 -10.85 3.72 18.65
N GLN A 405 -10.53 4.90 19.20
CA GLN A 405 -10.20 6.10 18.42
C GLN A 405 -8.93 5.92 17.56
N ILE A 406 -7.95 5.12 18.00
CA ILE A 406 -6.75 4.78 17.22
C ILE A 406 -7.06 3.77 16.11
N VAL A 407 -7.97 2.81 16.33
CA VAL A 407 -8.44 1.90 15.27
C VAL A 407 -9.26 2.65 14.22
N GLU A 408 -10.12 3.60 14.61
CA GLU A 408 -10.80 4.52 13.69
C GLU A 408 -9.80 5.35 12.89
N LEU A 409 -8.83 6.00 13.56
CA LEU A 409 -7.80 6.82 12.91
C LEU A 409 -6.96 5.99 11.93
N ASN A 410 -6.59 4.75 12.32
CA ASN A 410 -5.93 3.81 11.42
C ASN A 410 -6.82 3.54 10.20
N SER A 411 -8.10 3.17 10.37
CA SER A 411 -9.04 2.94 9.26
C SER A 411 -9.17 4.15 8.32
N PHE A 412 -9.18 5.37 8.87
CA PHE A 412 -9.23 6.61 8.10
C PHE A 412 -7.94 6.92 7.33
N ILE A 413 -6.77 6.84 8.00
CA ILE A 413 -5.45 6.90 7.36
C ILE A 413 -5.42 5.93 6.18
N ASN A 414 -5.97 4.75 6.42
CA ASN A 414 -5.98 3.64 5.50
C ASN A 414 -6.90 3.88 4.29
N SER A 415 -8.14 4.32 4.49
CA SER A 415 -9.08 4.64 3.40
C SER A 415 -8.61 5.87 2.60
N SER A 416 -8.44 6.99 3.30
CA SER A 416 -8.35 8.33 2.71
C SER A 416 -6.94 8.74 2.27
N LEU A 417 -5.88 8.19 2.87
CA LEU A 417 -4.49 8.40 2.41
C LEU A 417 -3.94 7.15 1.72
N LYS A 418 -3.75 6.06 2.46
CA LYS A 418 -2.91 4.94 2.00
C LYS A 418 -3.46 4.28 0.74
N SER A 419 -4.75 3.90 0.73
CA SER A 419 -5.37 3.36 -0.48
C SER A 419 -5.36 4.38 -1.61
N LYS A 420 -5.73 5.64 -1.33
CA LYS A 420 -5.87 6.69 -2.34
C LYS A 420 -4.57 7.06 -3.05
N VAL A 421 -3.42 6.97 -2.39
CA VAL A 421 -2.11 7.10 -3.04
C VAL A 421 -1.70 5.82 -3.80
N ASN A 422 -2.13 4.64 -3.33
CA ASN A 422 -1.79 3.36 -3.98
C ASN A 422 -2.50 3.16 -5.33
N GLU A 423 -3.79 3.48 -5.40
CA GLU A 423 -4.57 3.39 -6.64
C GLU A 423 -4.58 4.67 -7.50
N PHE A 424 -4.18 5.85 -6.97
CA PHE A 424 -3.71 6.95 -7.82
C PHE A 424 -2.46 6.50 -8.59
N GLY A 425 -2.33 6.91 -9.85
CA GLY A 425 -1.13 6.58 -10.62
C GLY A 425 -0.77 7.53 -11.75
N GLY A 426 -1.38 8.71 -11.85
CA GLY A 426 -0.88 9.71 -12.79
C GLY A 426 0.60 10.00 -12.53
N ASP A 427 1.44 9.97 -13.56
CA ASP A 427 2.87 10.23 -13.34
C ASP A 427 3.09 11.72 -13.03
N ILE A 428 3.45 11.97 -11.78
CA ILE A 428 3.86 13.28 -11.24
C ILE A 428 5.34 13.31 -10.85
N THR A 429 6.12 12.27 -11.18
CA THR A 429 7.51 12.08 -10.71
C THR A 429 8.41 13.28 -11.04
N SER A 430 8.43 13.69 -12.31
CA SER A 430 9.21 14.84 -12.79
C SER A 430 8.75 16.18 -12.18
N PHE A 431 7.49 16.28 -11.74
CA PHE A 431 6.97 17.46 -11.05
C PHE A 431 7.37 17.48 -9.57
N LEU A 432 7.41 16.32 -8.91
CA LEU A 432 7.90 16.18 -7.53
C LEU A 432 9.39 16.45 -7.40
N GLU A 433 10.16 16.11 -8.44
CA GLU A 433 11.58 16.47 -8.59
C GLU A 433 11.75 17.99 -8.76
N LEU A 434 11.00 18.60 -9.68
CA LEU A 434 10.99 20.04 -9.93
C LEU A 434 10.73 20.88 -8.66
N ILE A 435 9.74 20.48 -7.86
CA ILE A 435 9.36 21.19 -6.63
C ILE A 435 10.17 20.75 -5.40
N GLY A 436 11.15 19.84 -5.55
CA GLY A 436 11.98 19.36 -4.45
C GLY A 436 11.19 18.69 -3.33
N LEU A 437 10.22 17.83 -3.69
CA LEU A 437 9.45 16.98 -2.76
C LEU A 437 9.59 15.47 -3.04
N LYS A 438 10.40 15.07 -4.02
CA LYS A 438 10.60 13.66 -4.42
C LYS A 438 10.89 12.74 -3.22
N THR A 439 11.79 13.12 -2.31
CA THR A 439 12.15 12.31 -1.14
C THR A 439 10.98 12.15 -0.16
N GLN A 440 10.31 13.25 0.18
CA GLN A 440 9.15 13.24 1.09
C GLN A 440 7.97 12.48 0.47
N TRP A 441 7.79 12.61 -0.84
CA TRP A 441 6.82 11.82 -1.58
C TRP A 441 7.16 10.34 -1.55
N ASP A 442 8.41 9.94 -1.79
CA ASP A 442 8.84 8.55 -1.69
C ASP A 442 8.61 8.00 -0.27
N GLU A 443 8.88 8.78 0.79
CA GLU A 443 8.57 8.43 2.18
C GLU A 443 7.06 8.24 2.42
N LEU A 444 6.23 9.21 2.01
CA LEU A 444 4.77 9.11 2.05
C LEU A 444 4.27 7.90 1.25
N VAL A 445 4.88 7.62 0.11
CA VAL A 445 4.54 6.50 -0.79
C VAL A 445 5.05 5.17 -0.25
N ASN A 446 5.99 5.17 0.69
CA ASN A 446 6.34 3.98 1.47
C ASN A 446 5.30 3.76 2.57
N PHE A 447 4.90 4.85 3.25
CA PHE A 447 3.77 4.83 4.17
C PHE A 447 2.38 4.69 3.51
N SER A 448 2.27 4.77 2.17
CA SER A 448 1.02 4.53 1.46
C SER A 448 0.83 3.06 1.12
N LYS A 449 1.92 2.36 0.74
CA LYS A 449 1.88 0.90 0.59
C LYS A 449 1.42 0.22 1.90
N SER A 450 1.69 0.91 3.02
CA SER A 450 1.87 0.48 4.42
C SER A 450 0.65 -0.03 5.20
N SER A 451 0.88 -0.88 6.22
CA SER A 451 -0.09 -1.92 6.56
C SER A 451 -1.03 -1.45 7.64
N ASN A 452 -2.02 -2.31 7.86
CA ASN A 452 -2.81 -2.23 9.06
C ASN A 452 -1.95 -2.78 10.19
N ILE A 453 -1.24 -1.88 10.86
CA ILE A 453 -0.80 -2.11 12.24
C ILE A 453 -2.06 -2.48 13.01
N ASP A 454 -2.02 -3.63 13.66
CA ASP A 454 -3.20 -4.28 14.17
C ASP A 454 -3.23 -4.12 15.70
N PHE A 455 -3.99 -3.13 16.18
CA PHE A 455 -3.70 -2.49 17.46
C PHE A 455 -4.14 -3.26 18.72
N SER A 456 -5.09 -4.19 18.63
CA SER A 456 -5.63 -4.90 19.80
C SER A 456 -4.77 -6.10 20.25
N THR A 457 -3.81 -6.62 19.47
CA THR A 457 -2.75 -7.49 20.03
C THR A 457 -1.70 -6.70 20.79
N ILE A 458 -1.44 -5.46 20.37
CA ILE A 458 -0.31 -4.69 20.86
C ILE A 458 -0.69 -4.14 22.25
N LYS A 459 0.23 -4.26 23.19
CA LYS A 459 0.02 -3.96 24.62
C LYS A 459 1.08 -3.00 25.13
N ALA A 460 0.78 -2.36 26.25
CA ALA A 460 1.77 -1.60 27.03
C ALA A 460 2.54 -0.54 26.21
N GLN A 461 3.84 -0.38 26.48
CA GLN A 461 4.69 0.59 25.79
C GLN A 461 4.88 0.29 24.29
N GLU A 462 4.75 -0.97 23.85
CA GLU A 462 4.83 -1.29 22.42
C GLU A 462 3.63 -0.70 21.66
N TYR A 463 2.44 -0.75 22.25
CA TYR A 463 1.24 -0.12 21.70
C TYR A 463 1.43 1.39 21.55
N ILE A 464 1.94 2.05 22.59
CA ILE A 464 2.27 3.49 22.56
C ILE A 464 3.27 3.78 21.44
N ASN A 465 4.35 2.99 21.31
CA ASN A 465 5.37 3.20 20.29
C ASN A 465 4.84 3.03 18.86
N GLN A 466 4.08 1.96 18.59
CA GLN A 466 3.53 1.71 17.24
C GLN A 466 2.43 2.72 16.88
N ARG A 467 1.60 3.13 17.85
CA ARG A 467 0.59 4.19 17.70
C ARG A 467 1.26 5.53 17.38
N ASP A 468 2.26 5.91 18.16
CA ASP A 468 2.95 7.18 17.99
C ASP A 468 3.72 7.22 16.65
N THR A 469 4.23 6.07 16.19
CA THR A 469 4.81 5.91 14.85
C THR A 469 3.76 6.07 13.75
N LEU A 470 2.59 5.44 13.86
CA LEU A 470 1.48 5.62 12.91
C LEU A 470 1.07 7.10 12.83
N ILE A 471 0.93 7.77 13.99
CA ILE A 471 0.55 9.18 14.07
C ILE A 471 1.65 10.07 13.47
N ASP A 472 2.93 9.87 13.79
CA ASP A 472 4.04 10.60 13.19
C ASP A 472 4.05 10.43 11.65
N SER A 473 3.91 9.20 11.15
CA SER A 473 3.90 8.90 9.71
C SER A 473 2.67 9.47 9.00
N PHE A 474 1.49 9.44 9.63
CA PHE A 474 0.29 10.10 9.11
C PHE A 474 0.46 11.61 9.08
N LEU A 475 0.93 12.24 10.16
CA LEU A 475 1.07 13.69 10.24
C LEU A 475 2.18 14.20 9.33
N LYS A 476 3.29 13.48 9.19
CA LYS A 476 4.32 13.74 8.16
C LYS A 476 3.75 13.58 6.75
N SER A 477 2.83 12.64 6.53
CA SER A 477 2.15 12.47 5.23
C SER A 477 1.12 13.58 4.97
N LYS A 478 0.37 14.02 5.98
CA LYS A 478 -0.55 15.17 5.91
C LYS A 478 0.21 16.48 5.67
N GLU A 479 1.36 16.68 6.34
CA GLU A 479 2.32 17.74 6.03
C GLU A 479 2.86 17.61 4.59
N THR A 480 3.17 16.41 4.10
CA THR A 480 3.67 16.20 2.72
C THR A 480 2.58 16.46 1.67
N ILE A 481 1.32 16.09 1.91
CA ILE A 481 0.17 16.43 1.05
C ILE A 481 -0.10 17.93 1.07
N ASN A 482 -0.02 18.60 2.22
CA ASN A 482 -0.17 20.05 2.31
C ASN A 482 1.00 20.79 1.66
N LEU A 483 2.25 20.36 1.87
CA LEU A 483 3.42 20.85 1.14
C LEU A 483 3.29 20.63 -0.37
N LEU A 484 2.75 19.48 -0.79
CA LEU A 484 2.45 19.23 -2.20
C LEU A 484 1.34 20.15 -2.70
N LYS A 485 0.29 20.42 -1.93
CA LYS A 485 -0.78 21.38 -2.27
C LYS A 485 -0.21 22.79 -2.41
N ASP A 486 0.52 23.27 -1.42
CA ASP A 486 1.06 24.62 -1.36
C ASP A 486 2.16 24.85 -2.40
N LYS A 487 3.07 23.88 -2.59
CA LYS A 487 4.04 23.94 -3.71
C LYS A 487 3.38 23.76 -5.06
N SER A 488 2.29 22.99 -5.18
CA SER A 488 1.51 22.91 -6.43
C SER A 488 0.76 24.19 -6.72
N LEU A 489 0.23 24.87 -5.71
CA LEU A 489 -0.44 26.16 -5.85
C LEU A 489 0.58 27.27 -6.17
N SER A 490 1.75 27.26 -5.51
CA SER A 490 2.87 28.15 -5.84
C SER A 490 3.39 27.90 -7.26
N ASN A 491 3.68 26.66 -7.66
CA ASN A 491 4.14 26.33 -9.01
C ASN A 491 3.05 26.48 -10.08
N TYR A 492 1.77 26.31 -9.73
CA TYR A 492 0.66 26.68 -10.59
C TYR A 492 0.63 28.19 -10.80
N THR A 493 0.74 28.99 -9.73
CA THR A 493 0.72 30.46 -9.78
C THR A 493 1.94 31.02 -10.50
N TYR A 494 3.13 30.51 -10.19
CA TYR A 494 4.39 30.84 -10.86
C TYR A 494 4.40 30.37 -12.32
N GLY A 495 3.88 29.17 -12.62
CA GLY A 495 3.69 28.67 -13.98
C GLY A 495 2.71 29.53 -14.78
N LYS A 496 1.53 29.81 -14.23
CA LYS A 496 0.55 30.78 -14.72
C LYS A 496 1.20 32.16 -14.96
N ASN A 497 2.10 32.58 -14.08
CA ASN A 497 2.86 33.82 -14.24
C ASN A 497 3.99 33.74 -15.28
N ARG A 498 4.61 32.57 -15.53
CA ARG A 498 5.55 32.35 -16.64
C ARG A 498 4.84 32.31 -18.00
N LEU A 499 3.71 31.62 -18.08
CA LEU A 499 2.81 31.63 -19.24
C LEU A 499 2.27 33.05 -19.50
N ASN A 500 1.92 33.80 -18.47
CA ASN A 500 1.58 35.22 -18.59
C ASN A 500 2.79 36.09 -18.91
N ALA A 501 4.01 35.80 -18.43
CA ALA A 501 5.22 36.54 -18.79
C ALA A 501 5.56 36.36 -20.27
N PHE A 502 5.45 35.13 -20.79
CA PHE A 502 5.47 34.83 -22.23
C PHE A 502 4.39 35.66 -22.95
N LYS A 503 3.14 35.60 -22.48
CA LYS A 503 2.00 36.30 -23.12
C LYS A 503 2.15 37.82 -23.08
N THR A 504 2.74 38.40 -22.04
CA THR A 504 3.03 39.84 -21.90
C THR A 504 4.20 40.25 -22.79
N ALA A 505 5.32 39.51 -22.76
CA ALA A 505 6.47 39.75 -23.62
C ALA A 505 6.04 39.69 -25.10
N TYR A 506 5.28 38.66 -25.46
CA TYR A 506 4.66 38.51 -26.78
C TYR A 506 3.71 39.68 -27.07
N SER A 507 2.75 39.98 -26.19
CA SER A 507 1.77 41.08 -26.38
C SER A 507 2.42 42.44 -26.64
N SER A 508 3.55 42.74 -26.00
CA SER A 508 4.30 43.98 -26.21
C SER A 508 4.80 44.16 -27.65
N LYS A 509 4.98 43.04 -28.39
CA LYS A 509 5.37 43.01 -29.80
C LYS A 509 4.26 42.46 -30.72
N LYS A 510 3.17 41.88 -30.19
CA LYS A 510 2.21 41.01 -30.92
C LYS A 510 1.57 41.67 -32.13
N SER A 511 1.22 42.95 -32.07
CA SER A 511 0.70 43.67 -33.25
C SER A 511 1.76 43.76 -34.36
N LYS A 512 3.03 43.94 -34.01
CA LYS A 512 4.15 43.84 -34.96
C LYS A 512 4.39 42.39 -35.38
N LEU A 513 4.50 41.42 -34.48
CA LEU A 513 4.86 40.04 -34.83
C LEU A 513 3.80 39.29 -35.64
N ASN A 514 2.52 39.60 -35.42
CA ASN A 514 1.41 38.97 -36.15
C ASN A 514 1.01 39.78 -37.39
N GLY A 515 1.24 41.10 -37.38
CA GLY A 515 1.10 41.96 -38.56
C GLY A 515 2.31 41.91 -39.49
N PHE A 516 3.47 41.45 -39.01
CA PHE A 516 4.62 41.13 -39.84
C PHE A 516 4.33 39.84 -40.59
N ASN A 517 4.03 40.03 -41.88
CA ASN A 517 3.95 39.01 -42.90
C ASN A 517 4.68 39.49 -44.17
N PHE A 518 5.67 40.38 -44.00
CA PHE A 518 6.50 40.81 -45.12
C PHE A 518 7.24 39.59 -45.65
N LEU A 519 7.12 39.36 -46.97
CA LEU A 519 7.82 38.28 -47.67
C LEU A 519 7.43 36.89 -47.14
N ASN A 520 6.19 36.74 -46.62
CA ASN A 520 5.61 35.56 -45.93
C ASN A 520 6.27 35.17 -44.59
N PHE A 521 7.15 36.01 -44.05
CA PHE A 521 7.76 35.84 -42.74
C PHE A 521 6.72 36.04 -41.61
N SER A 522 5.96 35.00 -41.28
CA SER A 522 4.86 35.04 -40.30
C SER A 522 5.05 34.16 -39.07
N TYR A 523 4.97 34.82 -37.90
CA TYR A 523 5.06 34.22 -36.57
C TYR A 523 3.71 33.72 -36.02
N SER A 524 2.72 33.44 -36.89
CA SER A 524 1.38 32.98 -36.51
C SER A 524 1.35 31.79 -35.54
N LYS A 525 2.30 30.83 -35.66
CA LYS A 525 2.47 29.70 -34.73
C LYS A 525 2.73 30.11 -33.27
N ILE A 526 3.25 31.32 -33.03
CA ILE A 526 3.40 31.87 -31.66
C ILE A 526 2.02 32.27 -31.10
N SER A 527 1.07 32.67 -31.97
CA SER A 527 -0.32 32.92 -31.59
C SER A 527 -1.09 31.61 -31.34
N GLU A 528 -0.72 30.51 -32.01
CA GLU A 528 -1.23 29.16 -31.68
C GLU A 528 -0.74 28.69 -30.31
N ARG A 529 0.52 28.99 -29.94
CA ARG A 529 1.00 28.81 -28.57
C ARG A 529 0.22 29.68 -27.58
N GLU A 530 -0.11 30.93 -27.92
CA GLU A 530 -0.97 31.76 -27.08
C GLU A 530 -2.37 31.13 -26.89
N ASN A 531 -2.95 30.47 -27.90
CA ASN A 531 -4.22 29.76 -27.75
C ASN A 531 -4.09 28.56 -26.80
N LEU A 532 -3.07 27.71 -26.96
CA LEU A 532 -2.79 26.60 -26.03
C LEU A 532 -2.53 27.09 -24.60
N ILE A 533 -1.92 28.27 -24.45
CA ILE A 533 -1.76 28.95 -23.17
C ILE A 533 -3.11 29.43 -22.63
N ASN A 534 -3.97 30.04 -23.46
CA ASN A 534 -5.30 30.48 -23.07
C ASN A 534 -6.19 29.30 -22.61
N ASP A 535 -6.13 28.16 -23.29
CA ASP A 535 -6.86 26.93 -22.94
C ASP A 535 -6.32 26.25 -21.67
N ALA A 536 -5.06 26.51 -21.31
CA ALA A 536 -4.46 26.02 -20.08
C ALA A 536 -4.67 27.00 -18.90
N LEU A 537 -4.77 28.30 -19.18
CA LEU A 537 -5.05 29.37 -18.21
C LEU A 537 -6.55 29.59 -17.93
N SER A 538 -7.44 29.11 -18.81
CA SER A 538 -8.90 29.16 -18.61
C SER A 538 -9.41 28.07 -17.66
N LYS A 539 -8.61 27.03 -17.40
CA LYS A 539 -8.87 26.02 -16.38
C LYS A 539 -8.62 26.63 -15.00
N ASP A 540 -9.66 26.69 -14.17
CA ASP A 540 -9.53 27.16 -12.78
C ASP A 540 -8.92 26.09 -11.87
N LEU A 541 -7.67 25.71 -12.16
CA LEU A 541 -6.88 24.79 -11.34
C LEU A 541 -6.55 25.42 -9.97
N GLU A 542 -6.61 26.74 -9.83
CA GLU A 542 -6.41 27.45 -8.57
C GLU A 542 -7.52 27.11 -7.56
N SER A 543 -8.78 27.21 -7.99
CA SER A 543 -9.95 26.79 -7.23
C SER A 543 -9.99 25.27 -7.08
N LEU A 544 -9.65 24.49 -8.12
CA LEU A 544 -9.68 23.03 -8.05
C LEU A 544 -8.61 22.43 -7.12
N ILE A 545 -7.46 23.08 -6.92
CA ILE A 545 -6.42 22.69 -5.96
C ILE A 545 -6.79 23.17 -4.54
N ASN A 546 -7.47 24.32 -4.43
CA ASN A 546 -7.94 24.84 -3.15
C ASN A 546 -9.28 24.28 -2.66
N ALA A 547 -10.05 23.57 -3.50
CA ALA A 547 -11.37 23.05 -3.16
C ALA A 547 -11.39 22.32 -1.82
N ASN A 548 -12.34 22.66 -0.95
CA ASN A 548 -12.29 22.27 0.47
C ASN A 548 -12.61 20.80 0.76
N ASN A 549 -13.26 20.09 -0.17
CA ASN A 549 -13.64 18.69 0.00
C ASN A 549 -13.20 17.90 -1.24
N LYS A 550 -12.03 17.26 -1.19
CA LYS A 550 -11.57 16.33 -2.25
C LYS A 550 -10.87 15.10 -1.68
N GLN A 551 -11.03 13.97 -2.35
CA GLN A 551 -10.22 12.78 -2.08
C GLN A 551 -8.78 12.98 -2.59
N VAL A 552 -7.81 12.27 -1.99
CA VAL A 552 -6.38 12.49 -2.27
C VAL A 552 -6.01 12.15 -3.73
N ASP A 553 -6.67 11.18 -4.34
CA ASP A 553 -6.53 10.82 -5.76
C ASP A 553 -7.06 11.90 -6.72
N GLU A 554 -8.23 12.49 -6.43
CA GLU A 554 -8.74 13.64 -7.18
C GLU A 554 -7.76 14.82 -7.11
N PHE A 555 -7.24 15.12 -5.92
CA PHE A 555 -6.22 16.15 -5.75
C PHE A 555 -4.96 15.85 -6.58
N LEU A 556 -4.47 14.61 -6.56
CA LEU A 556 -3.28 14.21 -7.32
C LEU A 556 -3.51 14.26 -8.85
N ALA A 557 -4.74 14.03 -9.33
CA ALA A 557 -5.10 14.27 -10.73
C ALA A 557 -5.12 15.78 -11.10
N ASN A 558 -5.48 16.66 -10.14
CA ASN A 558 -5.34 18.11 -10.30
C ASN A 558 -3.86 18.54 -10.26
N VAL A 559 -3.01 17.92 -9.43
CA VAL A 559 -1.55 18.11 -9.42
C VAL A 559 -0.92 17.65 -10.75
N GLN A 560 -1.35 16.52 -11.30
CA GLN A 560 -0.94 16.07 -12.63
C GLN A 560 -1.30 17.11 -13.72
N SER A 561 -2.42 17.81 -13.56
CA SER A 561 -2.80 18.93 -14.44
C SER A 561 -1.90 20.16 -14.27
N VAL A 562 -1.31 20.40 -13.08
CA VAL A 562 -0.24 21.41 -12.91
C VAL A 562 1.03 21.01 -13.65
N SER A 563 1.40 19.72 -13.63
CA SER A 563 2.54 19.22 -14.41
C SER A 563 2.39 19.47 -15.92
N GLN A 564 1.17 19.53 -16.45
CA GLN A 564 0.93 19.89 -17.86
C GLN A 564 1.31 21.36 -18.16
N LEU A 565 1.16 22.28 -17.20
CA LEU A 565 1.55 23.69 -17.37
C LEU A 565 3.06 23.87 -17.43
N VAL A 566 3.81 23.09 -16.64
CA VAL A 566 5.28 23.02 -16.71
C VAL A 566 5.72 22.58 -18.11
N SER A 567 5.08 21.54 -18.65
CA SER A 567 5.32 21.07 -20.02
C SER A 567 4.96 22.13 -21.07
N ILE A 568 3.84 22.86 -20.89
CA ILE A 568 3.43 23.91 -21.82
C ILE A 568 4.43 25.09 -21.82
N ASP A 569 4.90 25.53 -20.65
CA ASP A 569 5.91 26.59 -20.52
C ASP A 569 7.26 26.18 -21.13
N THR A 570 7.74 24.99 -20.78
CA THR A 570 9.00 24.44 -21.32
C THR A 570 8.92 24.34 -22.84
N ASN A 571 7.79 23.83 -23.35
CA ASN A 571 7.55 23.71 -24.79
C ASN A 571 7.26 25.06 -25.46
N ASN A 572 6.93 26.14 -24.74
CA ASN A 572 6.83 27.48 -25.32
C ASN A 572 8.20 28.01 -25.72
N PHE A 573 9.24 27.78 -24.92
CA PHE A 573 10.59 28.24 -25.22
C PHE A 573 11.14 27.55 -26.48
N GLU A 574 11.03 26.23 -26.55
CA GLU A 574 11.46 25.48 -27.73
C GLU A 574 10.49 25.65 -28.93
N ALA A 575 9.20 25.93 -28.71
CA ALA A 575 8.30 26.34 -29.80
C ALA A 575 8.59 27.75 -30.33
N LEU A 576 9.10 28.69 -29.53
CA LEU A 576 9.60 29.98 -30.04
C LEU A 576 10.85 29.80 -30.87
N LYS A 577 11.83 29.05 -30.36
CA LYS A 577 13.06 28.70 -31.08
C LYS A 577 12.74 27.97 -32.37
N SER A 578 11.83 27.00 -32.34
CA SER A 578 11.34 26.29 -33.53
C SER A 578 10.51 27.17 -34.45
N ALA A 579 9.73 28.14 -33.94
CA ALA A 579 8.96 29.06 -34.79
C ALA A 579 9.85 30.10 -35.47
N LEU A 580 10.84 30.66 -34.77
CA LEU A 580 11.85 31.54 -35.37
C LEU A 580 12.73 30.76 -36.34
N ASN A 581 13.30 29.63 -35.91
CA ASN A 581 14.15 28.82 -36.77
C ASN A 581 13.37 28.33 -37.97
N SER A 582 12.12 27.87 -37.80
CA SER A 582 11.26 27.58 -38.95
C SER A 582 11.15 28.81 -39.81
N ASN A 583 10.69 29.98 -39.33
CA ASN A 583 10.59 31.15 -40.21
C ASN A 583 11.91 31.56 -40.91
N ILE A 584 13.08 31.20 -40.36
CA ILE A 584 14.40 31.49 -40.93
C ILE A 584 14.93 30.40 -41.88
N THR A 585 14.54 29.14 -41.71
CA THR A 585 15.01 27.98 -42.52
C THR A 585 13.93 27.29 -43.36
N ASP A 586 12.65 27.56 -43.07
CA ASP A 586 11.47 27.32 -43.91
C ASP A 586 11.64 28.20 -45.14
N SER A 587 11.74 27.57 -46.32
CA SER A 587 12.06 28.22 -47.59
C SER A 587 11.15 29.43 -47.84
N ASP A 588 9.87 29.28 -47.49
CA ASP A 588 8.78 30.11 -47.96
C ASP A 588 8.61 31.41 -47.15
N LYS A 589 9.58 31.77 -46.29
CA LYS A 589 9.41 32.81 -45.25
C LYS A 589 10.54 33.83 -45.07
N PHE A 590 11.79 33.39 -44.90
CA PHE A 590 12.95 34.28 -44.82
C PHE A 590 13.96 34.09 -45.95
N PRO A 591 14.17 32.89 -46.50
CA PRO A 591 14.80 32.75 -47.80
C PRO A 591 14.02 33.51 -48.87
N THR A 592 12.68 33.53 -48.83
CA THR A 592 11.83 34.46 -49.62
C THR A 592 12.08 35.95 -49.38
N ALA A 593 12.61 36.34 -48.21
CA ALA A 593 13.04 37.71 -48.01
C ALA A 593 14.31 38.04 -48.81
N TYR A 594 15.18 37.05 -49.02
CA TYR A 594 16.32 37.13 -49.96
C TYR A 594 15.96 36.83 -51.40
N GLU A 595 14.84 36.17 -51.66
CA GLU A 595 14.13 36.22 -52.94
C GLU A 595 13.56 37.63 -53.13
N PHE A 596 14.47 38.55 -53.45
CA PHE A 596 14.16 39.42 -54.55
C PHE A 596 13.87 38.53 -55.77
N SER A 597 12.61 38.47 -56.15
CA SER A 597 12.11 37.78 -57.33
C SER A 597 11.67 38.82 -58.35
N TYR A 598 12.60 39.70 -58.74
CA TYR A 598 12.33 40.61 -59.85
C TYR A 598 12.03 39.80 -61.12
N SER A 599 10.78 39.88 -61.55
CA SER A 599 10.13 38.88 -62.38
C SER A 599 10.30 39.10 -63.88
N GLY A 600 10.78 40.26 -64.30
CA GLY A 600 11.05 40.52 -65.72
C GLY A 600 12.32 39.84 -66.21
N ILE A 601 13.37 39.78 -65.37
CA ILE A 601 14.64 39.13 -65.67
C ILE A 601 15.27 38.63 -64.37
N ASP A 602 15.37 37.31 -64.23
CA ASP A 602 16.06 36.57 -63.17
C ASP A 602 17.57 36.40 -63.48
N GLY A 603 18.29 35.52 -62.78
CA GLY A 603 19.70 35.15 -63.06
C GLY A 603 20.74 36.30 -63.03
N TYR A 604 20.33 37.46 -62.54
CA TYR A 604 21.23 38.44 -61.94
C TYR A 604 21.91 37.84 -60.71
N LYS A 605 23.04 38.45 -60.30
CA LYS A 605 23.71 38.06 -59.06
C LYS A 605 22.67 38.02 -57.93
N PRO A 606 22.36 36.84 -57.35
CA PRO A 606 21.21 36.70 -56.45
C PRO A 606 21.25 37.76 -55.38
N PHE A 607 20.11 38.27 -54.97
CA PHE A 607 20.08 39.49 -54.17
C PHE A 607 20.85 39.36 -52.86
N GLU A 608 20.70 38.23 -52.16
CA GLU A 608 21.56 37.78 -51.05
C GLU A 608 23.06 37.61 -51.34
N GLN A 609 23.50 37.68 -52.59
CA GLN A 609 24.90 37.63 -53.02
C GLN A 609 25.46 39.00 -53.43
N LEU A 610 24.63 40.06 -53.44
CA LEU A 610 25.12 41.43 -53.32
C LEU A 610 25.64 41.63 -51.88
N GLU A 611 26.80 42.29 -51.71
CA GLU A 611 27.42 42.42 -50.38
C GLU A 611 26.53 43.16 -49.39
N ASP A 612 25.80 44.17 -49.87
CA ASP A 612 24.80 44.96 -49.12
C ASP A 612 23.74 44.08 -48.43
N VAL A 613 23.43 42.92 -49.03
CA VAL A 613 22.37 42.01 -48.61
C VAL A 613 22.93 40.78 -47.88
N LYS A 614 24.14 40.31 -48.25
CA LYS A 614 24.90 39.34 -47.43
C LYS A 614 25.06 39.85 -46.00
N GLY A 615 25.32 41.15 -45.82
CA GLY A 615 25.38 41.78 -44.50
C GLY A 615 24.11 41.54 -43.67
N VAL A 616 22.93 41.67 -44.29
CA VAL A 616 21.63 41.41 -43.64
C VAL A 616 21.45 39.90 -43.37
N LYS A 617 21.83 39.03 -44.31
CA LYS A 617 21.69 37.57 -44.17
C LYS A 617 22.54 37.06 -43.01
N THR A 618 23.83 37.39 -43.00
CA THR A 618 24.76 37.05 -41.92
C THR A 618 24.28 37.62 -40.57
N LEU A 619 23.73 38.85 -40.54
CA LEU A 619 23.19 39.43 -39.31
C LEU A 619 22.03 38.60 -38.75
N VAL A 620 21.04 38.24 -39.56
CA VAL A 620 19.88 37.46 -39.10
C VAL A 620 20.24 36.00 -38.80
N GLU A 621 21.11 35.37 -39.59
CA GLU A 621 21.62 34.02 -39.28
C GLU A 621 22.39 34.02 -37.95
N THR A 622 23.18 35.06 -37.67
CA THR A 622 23.85 35.27 -36.38
C THR A 622 22.83 35.51 -35.25
N LYS A 623 21.81 36.34 -35.46
CA LYS A 623 20.77 36.58 -34.44
C LYS A 623 19.86 35.37 -34.21
N ASN A 624 19.62 34.54 -35.22
CA ASN A 624 18.99 33.24 -35.03
C ASN A 624 19.89 32.32 -34.20
N ALA A 625 21.18 32.22 -34.52
CA ALA A 625 22.14 31.42 -33.73
C ALA A 625 22.23 31.91 -32.26
N GLU A 626 22.19 33.23 -32.01
CA GLU A 626 22.06 33.80 -30.66
C GLU A 626 20.76 33.37 -29.95
N VAL A 627 19.64 33.22 -30.67
CA VAL A 627 18.38 32.69 -30.11
C VAL A 627 18.44 31.17 -29.90
N GLN A 628 19.02 30.41 -30.83
CA GLN A 628 19.12 28.95 -30.70
C GLN A 628 20.08 28.53 -29.56
N ALA A 629 21.15 29.31 -29.34
CA ALA A 629 22.10 29.13 -28.25
C ALA A 629 21.52 29.50 -26.86
N LYS A 630 20.45 30.30 -26.78
CA LYS A 630 19.74 30.54 -25.52
C LYS A 630 19.05 29.25 -25.06
N LYS A 631 19.11 29.03 -23.75
CA LYS A 631 18.46 27.90 -23.06
C LYS A 631 17.22 28.42 -22.32
N SER A 632 16.25 27.54 -22.10
CA SER A 632 15.07 27.89 -21.30
C SER A 632 15.50 28.23 -19.86
N GLU A 633 14.97 29.34 -19.33
CA GLU A 633 15.24 29.77 -17.96
C GLU A 633 14.71 28.73 -16.96
N GLN A 634 15.56 28.30 -16.04
CA GLN A 634 15.20 27.31 -15.03
C GLN A 634 13.98 27.74 -14.21
N TRP A 635 13.25 26.76 -13.69
CA TRP A 635 12.11 26.99 -12.79
C TRP A 635 12.64 27.23 -11.37
N VAL A 636 12.86 28.50 -11.04
CA VAL A 636 13.31 28.97 -9.72
C VAL A 636 12.55 30.22 -9.33
N GLU A 637 12.23 30.37 -8.05
CA GLU A 637 11.43 31.50 -7.56
C GLU A 637 12.09 32.86 -7.87
N ASN A 638 11.26 33.88 -8.02
CA ASN A 638 11.63 35.27 -8.30
C ASN A 638 12.31 35.56 -9.66
N ASN A 639 12.67 34.56 -10.47
CA ASN A 639 13.22 34.81 -11.81
C ASN A 639 12.18 35.20 -12.89
N LEU A 640 10.93 35.48 -12.52
CA LEU A 640 9.87 35.84 -13.48
C LEU A 640 10.26 37.02 -14.39
N GLU A 641 11.02 37.99 -13.86
CA GLU A 641 11.53 39.09 -14.68
C GLU A 641 12.64 38.64 -15.63
N THR A 642 13.47 37.67 -15.24
CA THR A 642 14.46 37.03 -16.10
C THR A 642 13.78 36.20 -17.20
N VAL A 643 12.74 35.42 -16.87
CA VAL A 643 11.91 34.69 -17.84
C VAL A 643 11.26 35.65 -18.83
N ARG A 644 10.65 36.74 -18.32
CA ARG A 644 10.07 37.81 -19.14
C ARG A 644 11.12 38.48 -20.00
N SER A 645 12.32 38.73 -19.47
CA SER A 645 13.44 39.37 -20.18
C SER A 645 14.08 38.45 -21.22
N SER A 646 14.16 37.14 -20.98
CA SER A 646 14.67 36.17 -21.95
C SER A 646 13.68 35.94 -23.08
N PHE A 647 12.36 35.84 -22.79
CA PHE A 647 11.33 35.91 -23.84
C PHE A 647 11.32 37.26 -24.57
N THR A 648 11.43 38.39 -23.87
CA THR A 648 11.47 39.73 -24.49
C THR A 648 12.74 39.94 -25.30
N SER A 649 13.88 39.38 -24.89
CA SER A 649 15.14 39.37 -25.63
C SER A 649 14.99 38.57 -26.92
N ILE A 650 14.38 37.38 -26.87
CA ILE A 650 14.05 36.59 -28.05
C ILE A 650 13.09 37.36 -28.96
N PHE A 651 11.99 37.92 -28.43
CA PHE A 651 11.03 38.73 -29.20
C PHE A 651 11.61 40.06 -29.73
N THR A 652 12.68 40.59 -29.14
CA THR A 652 13.36 41.81 -29.61
C THR A 652 14.42 41.47 -30.66
N LEU A 653 15.16 40.36 -30.52
CA LEU A 653 16.00 39.81 -31.59
C LEU A 653 15.13 39.47 -32.83
N ILE A 654 13.95 38.87 -32.60
CA ILE A 654 12.91 38.67 -33.61
C ILE A 654 12.46 40.00 -34.24
N GLU A 655 12.29 41.08 -33.48
CA GLU A 655 11.93 42.40 -34.02
C GLU A 655 13.08 43.07 -34.79
N GLU A 656 14.33 42.95 -34.32
CA GLU A 656 15.54 43.38 -35.03
C GLU A 656 15.69 42.65 -36.36
N ILE A 657 15.45 41.34 -36.36
CA ILE A 657 15.37 40.50 -37.56
C ILE A 657 14.26 41.05 -38.49
N ASN A 658 13.05 41.27 -38.01
CA ASN A 658 11.94 41.80 -38.82
C ASN A 658 12.24 43.20 -39.41
N ASN A 659 12.92 44.06 -38.68
CA ASN A 659 13.34 45.37 -39.19
C ASN A 659 14.45 45.26 -40.25
N SER A 660 15.40 44.34 -40.06
CA SER A 660 16.49 44.06 -41.01
C SER A 660 15.97 43.40 -42.29
N VAL A 661 15.01 42.47 -42.15
CA VAL A 661 14.20 41.90 -43.24
C VAL A 661 13.49 43.01 -44.02
N LYS A 662 12.92 44.00 -43.33
CA LYS A 662 12.20 45.09 -43.99
C LYS A 662 13.12 45.99 -44.82
N SER A 663 14.34 46.31 -44.36
CA SER A 663 15.29 47.14 -45.13
C SER A 663 15.74 46.52 -46.45
N LEU A 664 15.48 45.22 -46.66
CA LEU A 664 15.67 44.58 -47.95
C LEU A 664 14.81 45.22 -49.05
N GLU A 665 13.60 45.67 -48.73
CA GLU A 665 12.63 46.12 -49.74
C GLU A 665 13.07 47.39 -50.48
N ASP A 666 13.75 48.33 -49.80
CA ASP A 666 14.33 49.55 -50.41
C ASP A 666 15.46 49.21 -51.41
N VAL A 667 16.24 48.17 -51.11
CA VAL A 667 17.31 47.68 -52.01
C VAL A 667 16.71 46.82 -53.12
N LYS A 668 15.60 46.09 -52.88
CA LYS A 668 14.79 45.43 -53.91
C LYS A 668 14.25 46.44 -54.92
N GLU A 669 13.66 47.57 -54.50
CA GLU A 669 13.19 48.62 -55.43
C GLU A 669 14.33 49.25 -56.23
N SER A 670 15.49 49.47 -55.59
CA SER A 670 16.68 49.99 -56.26
C SER A 670 17.20 49.05 -57.35
N TYR A 671 17.28 47.76 -57.04
CA TYR A 671 17.76 46.73 -57.97
C TYR A 671 16.74 46.47 -59.09
N LYS A 672 15.44 46.59 -58.78
CA LYS A 672 14.31 46.45 -59.70
C LYS A 672 14.41 47.42 -60.88
N SER A 673 14.71 48.69 -60.62
CA SER A 673 14.83 49.70 -61.69
C SER A 673 16.03 49.46 -62.64
N PHE A 674 17.14 48.91 -62.14
CA PHE A 674 18.24 48.44 -63.00
C PHE A 674 17.78 47.29 -63.89
N LEU A 675 17.17 46.28 -63.28
CA LEU A 675 16.70 45.10 -63.98
C LEU A 675 15.60 45.41 -65.00
N ASP A 676 14.69 46.36 -64.73
CA ASP A 676 13.70 46.88 -65.70
C ASP A 676 14.32 47.31 -67.04
N THR A 677 15.58 47.78 -67.02
CA THR A 677 16.30 48.14 -68.26
C THR A 677 16.92 46.91 -68.93
N VAL A 678 17.48 45.97 -68.16
CA VAL A 678 18.06 44.72 -68.69
C VAL A 678 16.95 43.84 -69.28
N VAL A 679 15.77 43.81 -68.66
CA VAL A 679 14.52 43.24 -69.18
C VAL A 679 14.21 43.73 -70.58
N LYS A 680 14.30 45.04 -70.83
CA LYS A 680 13.96 45.60 -72.13
C LYS A 680 14.87 45.09 -73.25
N ASN A 681 16.07 44.63 -72.90
CA ASN A 681 16.99 43.96 -73.82
C ASN A 681 16.76 42.44 -73.88
N ILE A 682 16.47 41.79 -72.75
CA ILE A 682 16.24 40.35 -72.68
C ILE A 682 14.87 39.93 -73.20
N ASN A 683 13.81 40.73 -73.06
CA ASN A 683 12.49 40.49 -73.66
C ASN A 683 12.52 40.51 -75.19
N ALA A 684 13.50 41.18 -75.80
CA ALA A 684 13.75 41.09 -77.24
C ALA A 684 14.29 39.70 -77.61
N LEU A 685 15.23 39.15 -76.84
CA LEU A 685 15.66 37.75 -76.95
C LEU A 685 14.54 36.76 -76.60
N LYS A 686 13.74 37.06 -75.57
CA LYS A 686 12.69 36.19 -75.03
C LYS A 686 11.61 35.94 -76.08
N SER A 687 11.12 37.01 -76.71
CA SER A 687 10.21 36.97 -77.87
C SER A 687 10.70 36.06 -79.01
N ILE A 688 12.01 35.85 -79.13
CA ILE A 688 12.60 34.96 -80.14
C ILE A 688 12.57 33.50 -79.67
N VAL A 689 13.02 33.19 -78.44
CA VAL A 689 13.00 31.80 -77.92
C VAL A 689 11.59 31.29 -77.56
N GLU A 690 10.63 32.15 -77.21
CA GLU A 690 9.29 31.77 -76.75
C GLU A 690 8.32 31.39 -77.89
N SER A 691 8.77 31.40 -79.15
CA SER A 691 7.90 31.36 -80.33
C SER A 691 7.38 29.96 -80.70
N GLY A 692 6.26 29.57 -80.08
CA GLY A 692 5.39 28.49 -80.57
C GLY A 692 5.72 27.08 -80.05
N HIS A 693 6.24 26.99 -78.83
CA HIS A 693 6.40 25.76 -78.03
C HIS A 693 5.69 25.94 -76.67
N ALA A 694 5.63 24.91 -75.82
CA ALA A 694 5.11 25.05 -74.46
C ALA A 694 6.26 25.16 -73.42
N ASN A 695 5.92 25.35 -72.15
CA ASN A 695 6.86 25.83 -71.14
C ASN A 695 7.15 24.77 -70.05
N ASN A 696 7.75 23.64 -70.41
CA ASN A 696 8.23 22.64 -69.45
C ASN A 696 9.65 22.91 -68.90
N LYS A 697 9.99 22.34 -67.73
CA LYS A 697 11.13 22.79 -66.91
C LYS A 697 12.49 22.76 -67.62
N LYS A 698 12.92 21.67 -68.29
CA LYS A 698 14.16 21.68 -69.09
C LYS A 698 14.13 22.56 -70.33
N ASN A 699 12.96 22.83 -70.92
CA ASN A 699 12.82 23.80 -72.03
C ASN A 699 13.00 25.23 -71.53
N ILE A 700 12.36 25.52 -70.40
CA ILE A 700 12.58 26.73 -69.61
C ILE A 700 14.06 26.80 -69.26
N GLU A 701 14.66 25.82 -68.59
CA GLU A 701 16.09 25.85 -68.25
C GLU A 701 17.02 25.92 -69.47
N ALA A 702 16.67 25.42 -70.65
CA ALA A 702 17.51 25.56 -71.84
C ALA A 702 17.36 26.94 -72.49
N LYS A 703 16.14 27.41 -72.74
CA LYS A 703 15.89 28.77 -73.24
C LYS A 703 16.38 29.81 -72.23
N ASP A 704 16.25 29.51 -70.95
CA ASP A 704 16.65 30.33 -69.82
C ASP A 704 18.10 30.10 -69.41
N LYS A 705 18.81 29.06 -69.90
CA LYS A 705 20.30 28.99 -69.90
C LYS A 705 20.88 29.82 -71.03
N ILE A 706 20.23 29.85 -72.19
CA ILE A 706 20.61 30.73 -73.31
C ILE A 706 20.34 32.18 -72.94
N ILE A 707 19.20 32.46 -72.30
CA ILE A 707 18.97 33.75 -71.66
C ILE A 707 19.95 33.90 -70.49
N ALA A 708 20.17 32.95 -69.57
CA ALA A 708 21.10 33.05 -68.43
C ALA A 708 22.51 33.44 -68.84
N LEU A 709 23.09 32.82 -69.85
CA LEU A 709 24.46 33.14 -70.23
C LEU A 709 24.56 34.50 -70.93
N ALA A 710 23.45 35.01 -71.50
CA ALA A 710 23.32 36.40 -71.93
C ALA A 710 23.04 37.39 -70.77
N LYS A 711 22.30 36.94 -69.77
CA LYS A 711 21.74 37.61 -68.59
C LYS A 711 22.80 37.78 -67.50
N THR A 712 23.49 36.74 -67.09
CA THR A 712 24.68 36.76 -66.24
C THR A 712 25.78 37.65 -66.83
N ASP A 713 26.04 37.61 -68.14
CA ASP A 713 26.95 38.57 -68.80
C ASP A 713 26.49 40.03 -68.60
N TYR A 714 25.19 40.28 -68.73
CA TYR A 714 24.52 41.57 -68.46
C TYR A 714 24.36 41.95 -66.97
N LEU A 715 24.51 41.02 -66.02
CA LEU A 715 24.04 41.16 -64.63
C LEU A 715 25.05 40.70 -63.58
N ASP A 716 26.27 40.41 -64.02
CA ASP A 716 27.49 40.29 -63.23
C ASP A 716 27.86 41.69 -62.68
N VAL A 717 27.15 42.07 -61.61
CA VAL A 717 27.28 43.31 -60.84
C VAL A 717 27.27 42.97 -59.36
N CYS A 718 28.12 43.61 -58.55
CA CYS A 718 28.42 43.18 -57.18
C CYS A 718 27.74 44.02 -56.08
N ASN A 719 27.38 45.27 -56.37
CA ASN A 719 26.74 46.22 -55.46
C ASN A 719 25.89 47.23 -56.26
N LYS A 720 25.18 48.11 -55.55
CA LYS A 720 24.31 49.14 -56.15
C LYS A 720 25.00 50.14 -57.09
N GLU A 721 26.33 50.29 -57.02
CA GLU A 721 27.08 51.23 -57.87
C GLU A 721 27.32 50.71 -59.29
N GLN A 722 27.44 49.39 -59.48
CA GLN A 722 27.85 48.79 -60.75
C GLN A 722 26.72 48.68 -61.80
N PHE A 723 25.47 49.00 -61.43
CA PHE A 723 24.28 48.76 -62.25
C PHE A 723 24.29 49.48 -63.61
N SER A 724 24.87 50.70 -63.70
CA SER A 724 24.73 51.52 -64.91
C SER A 724 25.55 51.06 -66.12
N SER A 725 26.64 50.30 -65.94
CA SER A 725 27.65 50.10 -66.99
C SER A 725 27.41 48.88 -67.90
N LYS A 726 26.72 47.83 -67.42
CA LYS A 726 26.53 46.59 -68.19
C LYS A 726 25.53 46.70 -69.36
N ILE A 727 24.71 47.76 -69.41
CA ILE A 727 23.45 47.80 -70.18
C ILE A 727 23.50 48.59 -71.50
N GLU A 728 24.69 48.92 -71.99
CA GLU A 728 24.88 49.68 -73.24
C GLU A 728 24.58 48.90 -74.55
N ASN A 729 24.30 49.63 -75.63
CA ASN A 729 23.74 49.10 -76.88
C ASN A 729 24.53 47.98 -77.56
N ASN A 730 25.87 48.04 -77.58
CA ASN A 730 26.69 47.11 -78.38
C ASN A 730 26.61 45.65 -77.90
N ALA A 731 26.30 45.42 -76.62
CA ALA A 731 26.27 44.07 -76.04
C ALA A 731 25.06 43.21 -76.47
N LYS A 732 24.05 43.82 -77.13
CA LYS A 732 22.75 43.22 -77.41
C LYS A 732 22.73 42.33 -78.65
N ASN A 733 23.14 42.89 -79.79
CA ASN A 733 22.87 42.33 -81.13
C ASN A 733 23.48 40.93 -81.37
N LEU A 734 24.51 40.55 -80.61
CA LEU A 734 25.18 39.25 -80.74
C LEU A 734 24.27 38.08 -80.28
N LYS A 735 23.52 38.30 -79.20
CA LYS A 735 22.88 37.23 -78.41
C LYS A 735 21.58 36.71 -79.08
N GLU A 736 20.87 37.56 -79.82
CA GLU A 736 19.59 37.23 -80.49
C GLU A 736 19.69 36.16 -81.59
N LYS A 737 20.88 35.93 -82.18
CA LYS A 737 21.06 34.97 -83.27
C LYS A 737 21.03 33.51 -82.81
N TYR A 738 21.56 33.24 -81.61
CA TYR A 738 21.70 31.88 -81.04
C TYR A 738 20.35 31.26 -80.64
N ALA A 739 19.43 32.11 -80.16
CA ALA A 739 18.10 31.77 -79.66
C ALA A 739 17.27 30.84 -80.55
N LYS A 740 17.26 31.06 -81.86
CA LYS A 740 16.22 30.54 -82.78
C LYS A 740 16.22 29.01 -82.95
N SER A 741 17.37 28.36 -82.82
CA SER A 741 17.50 26.92 -83.15
C SER A 741 17.09 25.96 -82.03
N TRP A 742 16.98 26.43 -80.78
CA TRP A 742 16.63 25.57 -79.64
C TRP A 742 15.11 25.33 -79.50
N VAL A 743 14.30 26.24 -80.03
CA VAL A 743 12.82 26.25 -79.96
C VAL A 743 12.17 24.97 -80.48
N GLU A 744 12.81 24.27 -81.43
CA GLU A 744 12.28 23.02 -81.99
C GLU A 744 12.49 21.78 -81.10
N VAL A 745 13.45 21.79 -80.19
CA VAL A 745 13.69 20.67 -79.26
C VAL A 745 12.65 20.66 -78.14
N PHE A 746 12.12 21.85 -77.81
CA PHE A 746 11.23 22.04 -76.67
C PHE A 746 9.90 21.31 -76.81
N LYS A 747 9.27 21.39 -77.99
CA LYS A 747 7.88 20.95 -78.27
C LYS A 747 7.57 19.48 -77.94
N GLU A 748 8.59 18.63 -77.80
CA GLU A 748 8.43 17.21 -77.52
C GLU A 748 8.67 16.86 -76.04
N TYR A 749 9.62 17.52 -75.35
CA TYR A 749 9.71 17.46 -73.88
C TYR A 749 8.47 18.11 -73.21
N ASP A 750 7.78 19.01 -73.92
CA ASP A 750 6.54 19.64 -73.46
C ASP A 750 5.42 18.64 -73.11
N LYS A 751 5.36 17.49 -73.79
CA LYS A 751 4.33 16.46 -73.56
C LYS A 751 4.66 15.53 -72.38
N TYR A 752 5.92 15.53 -71.92
CA TYR A 752 6.40 14.65 -70.85
C TYR A 752 5.99 15.15 -69.45
N GLU A 753 6.30 16.40 -69.08
CA GLU A 753 6.00 16.88 -67.72
C GLU A 753 4.49 17.02 -67.47
N GLU A 754 3.65 17.19 -68.49
CA GLU A 754 2.18 17.17 -68.33
C GLU A 754 1.68 15.85 -67.73
N VAL A 755 2.37 14.74 -68.03
CA VAL A 755 2.05 13.43 -67.44
C VAL A 755 2.70 13.26 -66.06
N LYS A 756 3.91 13.81 -65.87
CA LYS A 756 4.68 13.76 -64.61
C LYS A 756 4.06 14.57 -63.47
N LYS A 757 3.64 15.81 -63.74
CA LYS A 757 3.10 16.76 -62.74
C LYS A 757 1.90 16.21 -61.96
N LEU A 758 1.19 15.22 -62.51
CA LEU A 758 0.09 14.54 -61.85
C LEU A 758 0.53 13.60 -60.70
N LEU A 759 1.82 13.23 -60.62
CA LEU A 759 2.38 12.30 -59.61
C LEU A 759 2.63 12.97 -58.25
N GLU A 760 3.14 14.20 -58.25
CA GLU A 760 3.53 14.92 -57.03
C GLU A 760 2.40 15.07 -55.98
N PRO A 761 1.13 15.36 -56.35
CA PRO A 761 0.01 15.41 -55.40
C PRO A 761 -0.29 14.08 -54.67
N GLU A 762 0.29 12.97 -55.12
CA GLU A 762 0.17 11.66 -54.46
C GLU A 762 1.39 11.35 -53.59
N LEU A 763 2.56 11.93 -53.89
CA LEU A 763 3.77 11.79 -53.07
C LEU A 763 3.77 12.69 -51.83
N THR A 764 3.23 13.90 -51.93
CA THR A 764 3.13 14.82 -50.77
C THR A 764 2.42 14.18 -49.58
N LYS A 765 1.45 13.30 -49.84
CA LYS A 765 0.73 12.48 -48.85
C LYS A 765 1.64 11.60 -48.00
N TYR A 766 2.77 11.13 -48.53
CA TYR A 766 3.77 10.34 -47.78
C TYR A 766 4.43 11.11 -46.63
N SER A 767 4.17 12.41 -46.49
CA SER A 767 4.51 13.17 -45.29
C SER A 767 3.63 12.82 -44.07
N HIS A 768 2.63 11.95 -44.21
CA HIS A 768 1.80 11.47 -43.11
C HIS A 768 2.65 10.75 -42.05
N ASN A 769 2.38 11.05 -40.77
CA ASN A 769 3.12 10.54 -39.60
C ASN A 769 3.43 9.03 -39.63
N ASP A 770 2.51 8.26 -40.20
CA ASP A 770 2.58 6.81 -40.18
C ASP A 770 3.52 6.21 -41.23
N ILE A 771 3.96 6.99 -42.22
CA ILE A 771 4.72 6.51 -43.38
C ILE A 771 5.83 7.45 -43.85
N ALA A 772 6.03 8.59 -43.21
CA ALA A 772 7.12 9.52 -43.53
C ALA A 772 8.51 8.84 -43.48
N TYR A 773 8.66 7.80 -42.66
CA TYR A 773 9.83 6.92 -42.63
C TYR A 773 10.18 6.26 -43.98
N LEU A 774 9.21 6.11 -44.90
CA LEU A 774 9.39 5.58 -46.26
C LEU A 774 9.48 6.64 -47.33
N LYS A 775 9.14 7.89 -47.02
CA LYS A 775 9.05 8.98 -48.01
C LYS A 775 10.32 9.05 -48.84
N ASP A 776 11.48 9.01 -48.19
CA ASP A 776 12.79 9.03 -48.86
C ASP A 776 13.04 7.79 -49.73
N ALA A 777 12.61 6.59 -49.32
CA ALA A 777 12.80 5.38 -50.13
C ALA A 777 11.86 5.33 -51.34
N VAL A 778 10.60 5.72 -51.14
CA VAL A 778 9.58 5.85 -52.18
C VAL A 778 10.02 6.90 -53.20
N SER A 779 10.43 8.09 -52.74
CA SER A 779 11.03 9.12 -53.58
C SER A 779 12.30 8.61 -54.27
N GLN A 780 13.25 7.98 -53.59
CA GLN A 780 14.47 7.44 -54.22
C GLN A 780 14.22 6.35 -55.27
N PHE A 781 13.12 5.59 -55.18
CA PHE A 781 12.73 4.65 -56.23
C PHE A 781 12.09 5.37 -57.41
N ILE A 782 11.27 6.38 -57.14
CA ILE A 782 10.65 7.23 -58.17
C ILE A 782 11.68 8.10 -58.88
N GLU A 783 12.63 8.69 -58.16
CA GLU A 783 13.83 9.37 -58.67
C GLU A 783 14.73 8.42 -59.46
N HIS A 784 14.76 7.13 -59.13
CA HIS A 784 15.48 6.14 -59.92
C HIS A 784 14.76 5.83 -61.24
N GLN A 785 13.43 5.64 -61.22
CA GLN A 785 12.62 5.48 -62.43
C GLN A 785 12.63 6.75 -63.30
N HIS A 786 12.35 7.93 -62.71
CA HIS A 786 12.54 9.24 -63.32
C HIS A 786 13.97 9.43 -63.80
N GLY A 787 14.99 8.96 -63.07
CA GLY A 787 16.41 9.11 -63.43
C GLY A 787 16.79 8.34 -64.68
N ILE A 788 16.23 7.14 -64.88
CA ILE A 788 16.34 6.36 -66.13
C ILE A 788 15.69 7.13 -67.30
N ILE A 789 14.53 7.76 -67.06
CA ILE A 789 13.85 8.61 -68.04
C ILE A 789 14.65 9.90 -68.32
N GLU A 790 15.16 10.55 -67.28
CA GLU A 790 15.77 11.88 -67.33
C GLU A 790 17.22 11.88 -67.77
N ALA A 791 18.01 10.83 -67.51
CA ALA A 791 19.35 10.69 -68.07
C ALA A 791 19.29 10.68 -69.61
N SER A 792 18.32 9.96 -70.16
CA SER A 792 18.02 9.87 -71.59
C SER A 792 17.56 11.22 -72.20
N ILE A 793 17.05 12.13 -71.37
CA ILE A 793 16.69 13.52 -71.75
C ILE A 793 17.89 14.47 -71.58
N ASN A 794 18.70 14.29 -70.52
CA ASN A 794 19.83 15.15 -70.17
C ASN A 794 21.00 15.05 -71.14
N GLU A 795 21.25 13.87 -71.72
CA GLU A 795 22.25 13.65 -72.78
C GLU A 795 22.14 14.68 -73.92
N ILE A 796 20.91 15.12 -74.22
CA ILE A 796 20.60 16.03 -75.33
C ILE A 796 20.70 17.51 -74.90
N TYR A 797 20.46 17.79 -73.62
CA TYR A 797 20.38 19.17 -73.08
C TYR A 797 21.72 19.68 -72.53
N GLY A 798 22.62 18.78 -72.09
CA GLY A 798 23.89 19.12 -71.44
C GLY A 798 24.91 19.90 -72.29
N VAL A 799 24.65 20.13 -73.58
CA VAL A 799 25.49 20.98 -74.45
C VAL A 799 25.49 22.45 -73.98
N LEU A 800 24.45 22.90 -73.27
CA LEU A 800 24.35 24.27 -72.74
C LEU A 800 25.13 24.48 -71.42
N ASP A 801 25.64 23.42 -70.80
CA ASP A 801 26.18 23.47 -69.43
C ASP A 801 27.71 23.71 -69.35
N GLN A 802 28.34 24.10 -70.46
CA GLN A 802 29.80 24.30 -70.57
C GLN A 802 30.32 25.63 -69.97
N GLY A 803 29.56 26.28 -69.09
CA GLY A 803 29.95 27.48 -68.31
C GLY A 803 30.09 28.80 -69.10
N SER A 804 30.46 28.75 -70.37
CA SER A 804 30.48 29.91 -71.27
C SER A 804 30.01 29.52 -72.66
N ILE A 805 28.97 30.20 -73.19
CA ILE A 805 28.57 30.04 -74.59
C ILE A 805 29.48 30.89 -75.48
N ASN A 806 30.23 30.21 -76.36
CA ASN A 806 30.64 30.82 -77.62
C ASN A 806 29.38 30.96 -78.49
N TRP A 807 28.94 32.19 -78.76
CA TRP A 807 27.63 32.54 -79.35
C TRP A 807 27.44 32.15 -80.84
N ASN A 808 28.04 31.04 -81.29
CA ASN A 808 28.26 30.70 -82.70
C ASN A 808 27.95 29.22 -83.11
N GLN A 809 27.23 28.39 -82.32
CA GLN A 809 27.10 26.91 -82.54
C GLN A 809 25.73 26.28 -82.09
N LEU A 810 25.25 25.12 -82.63
CA LEU A 810 23.81 24.66 -82.65
C LEU A 810 23.52 23.10 -82.44
N PRO A 811 22.26 22.61 -82.19
CA PRO A 811 21.89 21.23 -81.68
C PRO A 811 21.07 20.22 -82.59
N GLN A 812 20.56 19.07 -82.04
CA GLN A 812 19.85 17.92 -82.74
C GLN A 812 18.52 17.42 -82.06
N LYS A 813 17.72 16.50 -82.67
CA LYS A 813 16.25 16.34 -82.38
C LYS A 813 15.59 14.96 -82.05
N ASN A 814 15.94 13.81 -82.66
CA ASN A 814 14.99 12.66 -82.81
C ASN A 814 14.57 11.80 -81.58
N LYS A 815 15.12 11.99 -80.37
CA LYS A 815 15.07 10.98 -79.27
C LYS A 815 13.85 11.00 -78.30
N PHE A 816 12.88 11.92 -78.43
CA PHE A 816 12.06 12.35 -77.28
C PHE A 816 10.75 11.60 -76.94
N ASN A 817 10.14 10.83 -77.84
CA ASN A 817 8.71 10.45 -77.70
C ASN A 817 8.40 9.35 -76.66
N GLU A 818 9.35 8.47 -76.32
CA GLU A 818 9.04 7.25 -75.56
C GLU A 818 8.81 7.50 -74.05
N PHE A 819 9.37 8.59 -73.53
CA PHE A 819 9.38 8.94 -72.10
C PHE A 819 8.00 9.24 -71.50
N VAL A 820 7.07 9.77 -72.30
CA VAL A 820 5.74 10.23 -71.86
C VAL A 820 4.85 9.08 -71.32
N LYS A 821 5.06 7.85 -71.83
CA LYS A 821 4.19 6.71 -71.52
C LYS A 821 4.47 6.12 -70.13
N SER A 822 5.75 5.98 -69.79
CA SER A 822 6.25 5.27 -68.60
C SER A 822 5.88 5.97 -67.30
N GLU A 823 5.94 7.30 -67.34
CA GLU A 823 5.59 8.25 -66.28
C GLU A 823 4.17 8.00 -65.70
N LYS A 824 3.20 7.74 -66.59
CA LYS A 824 1.80 7.46 -66.22
C LYS A 824 1.66 6.21 -65.36
N SER A 825 2.44 5.17 -65.65
CA SER A 825 2.38 3.89 -64.95
C SER A 825 2.96 3.96 -63.54
N LEU A 826 3.98 4.79 -63.32
CA LEU A 826 4.61 5.01 -62.01
C LEU A 826 3.65 5.67 -61.01
N ARG A 827 2.87 6.67 -61.45
CA ARG A 827 1.91 7.36 -60.57
C ARG A 827 0.88 6.44 -59.94
N VAL A 828 0.06 5.81 -60.77
CA VAL A 828 -1.19 5.20 -60.29
C VAL A 828 -0.92 3.86 -59.61
N ASN A 829 -0.06 3.04 -60.22
CA ASN A 829 0.08 1.64 -59.82
C ASN A 829 1.04 1.45 -58.64
N PHE A 830 1.99 2.36 -58.46
CA PHE A 830 2.92 2.37 -57.32
C PHE A 830 2.45 3.33 -56.21
N VAL A 831 2.48 4.64 -56.44
CA VAL A 831 2.38 5.65 -55.37
C VAL A 831 1.01 5.68 -54.70
N LYS A 832 -0.09 5.73 -55.45
CA LYS A 832 -1.44 5.78 -54.88
C LYS A 832 -1.75 4.55 -54.03
N ASN A 833 -1.35 3.38 -54.50
CA ASN A 833 -1.65 2.09 -53.88
C ASN A 833 -0.87 1.91 -52.57
N LEU A 834 0.44 2.17 -52.57
CA LEU A 834 1.28 2.01 -51.38
C LEU A 834 0.92 3.00 -50.24
N TYR A 835 0.42 4.19 -50.58
CA TYR A 835 -0.11 5.14 -49.60
C TYR A 835 -1.35 4.59 -48.89
N LYS A 836 -2.35 4.17 -49.69
CA LYS A 836 -3.63 3.62 -49.21
C LYS A 836 -3.43 2.42 -48.28
N ILE A 837 -2.47 1.56 -48.62
CA ILE A 837 -2.05 0.45 -47.76
C ILE A 837 -1.50 1.00 -46.44
N LEU A 838 -0.42 1.76 -46.47
CA LEU A 838 0.38 1.99 -45.26
C LEU A 838 -0.19 3.06 -44.30
N VAL A 839 -1.08 3.95 -44.77
CA VAL A 839 -1.82 4.90 -43.92
C VAL A 839 -3.26 4.45 -43.69
N ASP A 840 -4.08 4.47 -44.75
CA ASP A 840 -5.54 4.37 -44.60
C ASP A 840 -5.97 2.99 -44.07
N GLN A 841 -5.18 1.94 -44.39
CA GLN A 841 -5.38 0.57 -43.93
C GLN A 841 -4.47 0.17 -42.75
N PHE A 842 -3.27 0.75 -42.61
CA PHE A 842 -2.22 0.29 -41.68
C PHE A 842 -1.51 1.40 -40.87
N GLY A 843 -2.18 2.52 -40.58
CA GLY A 843 -1.64 3.60 -39.74
C GLY A 843 -1.26 3.20 -38.30
N TYR A 844 -0.62 4.11 -37.55
CA TYR A 844 -0.08 3.83 -36.20
C TYR A 844 -1.16 3.42 -35.19
N ASN A 845 -2.32 4.08 -35.24
CA ASN A 845 -3.47 3.72 -34.41
C ASN A 845 -4.15 2.40 -34.83
N THR A 846 -3.78 1.85 -35.99
CA THR A 846 -4.26 0.56 -36.49
C THR A 846 -3.28 -0.58 -36.18
N ILE A 847 -1.96 -0.35 -36.25
CA ILE A 847 -0.92 -1.37 -36.01
C ILE A 847 -0.36 -1.37 -34.58
N TYR A 848 -0.43 -0.27 -33.83
CA TYR A 848 0.32 -0.15 -32.56
C TYR A 848 -0.50 0.36 -31.37
N ASN A 849 -1.50 1.23 -31.58
CA ASN A 849 -2.25 1.87 -30.50
C ASN A 849 -3.73 1.41 -30.44
N PHE A 850 -3.92 0.12 -30.19
CA PHE A 850 -5.22 -0.58 -30.16
C PHE A 850 -6.19 -0.13 -29.06
N GLN A 851 -7.48 -0.40 -29.26
CA GLN A 851 -8.52 -0.26 -28.23
C GLN A 851 -8.57 -1.48 -27.28
N SER A 852 -8.80 -1.20 -25.99
CA SER A 852 -8.95 -2.17 -24.90
C SER A 852 -10.03 -1.67 -23.93
N PRO A 853 -10.80 -2.55 -23.27
CA PRO A 853 -11.71 -2.13 -22.21
C PRO A 853 -10.95 -1.66 -20.95
N LYS A 854 -11.34 -0.49 -20.42
CA LYS A 854 -11.05 -0.02 -19.06
C LYS A 854 -12.32 -0.22 -18.22
N TYR A 855 -12.24 -1.02 -17.16
CA TYR A 855 -13.38 -1.27 -16.27
C TYR A 855 -13.37 -0.31 -15.08
N LYS A 856 -14.54 0.20 -14.70
CA LYS A 856 -14.74 1.03 -13.49
C LYS A 856 -16.07 0.68 -12.82
N TYR A 857 -16.17 0.95 -11.53
CA TYR A 857 -17.46 0.91 -10.83
C TYR A 857 -18.19 2.23 -11.00
N ASP A 858 -19.48 2.15 -11.30
CA ASP A 858 -20.42 3.26 -11.31
C ASP A 858 -21.16 3.24 -9.96
N GLU A 859 -20.65 4.03 -9.02
CA GLU A 859 -21.23 4.18 -7.67
C GLU A 859 -22.71 4.59 -7.70
N SER A 860 -23.07 5.48 -8.63
CA SER A 860 -24.43 6.02 -8.72
C SER A 860 -25.45 4.98 -9.17
N ASN A 861 -25.05 4.06 -10.03
CA ASN A 861 -25.89 2.95 -10.51
C ASN A 861 -25.52 1.59 -9.90
N LYS A 862 -24.62 1.57 -8.90
CA LYS A 862 -24.07 0.39 -8.22
C LYS A 862 -23.60 -0.75 -9.12
N LYS A 863 -23.10 -0.47 -10.32
CA LYS A 863 -22.78 -1.50 -11.33
C LYS A 863 -21.40 -1.31 -11.95
N PHE A 864 -20.88 -2.35 -12.56
CA PHE A 864 -19.64 -2.25 -13.32
C PHE A 864 -19.95 -1.81 -14.74
N ILE A 865 -19.19 -0.83 -15.22
CA ILE A 865 -19.23 -0.33 -16.59
C ILE A 865 -17.82 -0.32 -17.16
N PHE A 866 -17.70 -0.26 -18.48
CA PHE A 866 -16.42 -0.12 -19.15
C PHE A 866 -16.40 1.10 -20.07
N ASP A 867 -15.24 1.73 -20.16
CA ASP A 867 -14.89 2.66 -21.23
C ASP A 867 -14.00 1.92 -22.24
N SER A 868 -14.05 2.29 -23.52
CA SER A 868 -13.02 1.86 -24.49
C SER A 868 -11.85 2.83 -24.46
N VAL A 869 -10.63 2.33 -24.25
CA VAL A 869 -9.42 3.15 -24.16
C VAL A 869 -8.32 2.65 -25.08
N ASN A 870 -7.57 3.58 -25.67
CA ASN A 870 -6.40 3.22 -26.47
C ASN A 870 -5.21 2.81 -25.56
N ILE A 871 -4.45 1.83 -26.01
CA ILE A 871 -3.44 1.13 -25.20
C ILE A 871 -2.19 1.97 -24.88
N LEU A 872 -1.72 2.78 -25.84
CA LEU A 872 -0.56 3.68 -25.70
C LEU A 872 -0.98 5.14 -25.43
N ARG A 873 -2.26 5.38 -25.08
CA ARG A 873 -2.89 6.73 -25.01
C ARG A 873 -2.25 7.73 -24.05
N ASN A 874 -1.56 7.22 -23.04
CA ASN A 874 -0.89 8.00 -22.00
C ASN A 874 0.57 8.30 -22.36
N GLY A 875 1.05 7.74 -23.48
CA GLY A 875 2.29 8.14 -24.12
C GLY A 875 2.21 9.61 -24.56
N GLN A 876 3.37 10.21 -24.76
CA GLN A 876 3.47 11.59 -25.18
C GLN A 876 2.91 11.72 -26.60
N ASN A 877 1.81 12.49 -26.78
CA ASN A 877 1.07 12.62 -28.04
C ASN A 877 1.96 12.89 -29.27
N GLU A 878 3.09 13.58 -29.10
CA GLU A 878 4.03 13.86 -30.18
C GLU A 878 4.80 12.63 -30.70
N TYR A 879 4.77 11.50 -29.98
CA TYR A 879 5.34 10.20 -30.35
C TYR A 879 4.26 9.18 -30.76
N ALA A 880 2.97 9.57 -30.81
CA ALA A 880 1.88 8.77 -31.38
C ALA A 880 1.94 8.81 -32.93
N ASN A 881 3.10 8.41 -33.47
CA ASN A 881 3.55 8.65 -34.83
C ASN A 881 4.51 7.50 -35.19
N LYS A 882 4.19 6.72 -36.24
CA LYS A 882 4.98 5.53 -36.58
C LYS A 882 6.43 5.86 -36.96
N THR A 883 6.63 6.97 -37.67
CA THR A 883 7.97 7.42 -38.11
C THR A 883 8.89 7.72 -36.93
N LYS A 884 8.42 8.51 -35.95
CA LYS A 884 9.17 8.78 -34.71
C LYS A 884 9.42 7.51 -33.88
N ALA A 885 8.43 6.62 -33.80
CA ALA A 885 8.59 5.35 -33.12
C ALA A 885 9.67 4.48 -33.80
N MET A 886 9.77 4.51 -35.14
CA MET A 886 10.82 3.85 -35.91
C MET A 886 12.20 4.53 -35.78
N GLU A 887 12.26 5.85 -35.56
CA GLU A 887 13.51 6.57 -35.30
C GLU A 887 14.15 6.16 -33.97
N ASP A 888 13.37 6.13 -32.87
CA ASP A 888 13.85 5.56 -31.61
C ASP A 888 14.12 4.04 -31.78
N ALA A 889 13.25 3.27 -32.45
CA ALA A 889 13.46 1.83 -32.66
C ALA A 889 14.79 1.51 -33.36
N LYS A 890 15.16 2.30 -34.37
CA LYS A 890 16.44 2.17 -35.09
C LYS A 890 17.63 2.65 -34.26
N LYS A 891 17.45 3.71 -33.45
CA LYS A 891 18.48 4.21 -32.52
C LYS A 891 18.89 3.15 -31.48
N TYR A 892 17.95 2.32 -31.03
CA TYR A 892 18.20 1.27 -30.04
C TYR A 892 18.34 -0.16 -30.62
N GLU A 893 18.25 -0.34 -31.94
CA GLU A 893 18.39 -1.65 -32.64
C GLU A 893 19.69 -2.39 -32.27
N SER A 894 20.78 -1.67 -32.06
CA SER A 894 22.09 -2.21 -31.67
C SER A 894 22.29 -2.36 -30.15
N GLN A 895 21.29 -1.99 -29.34
CA GLN A 895 21.35 -1.94 -27.88
C GLN A 895 20.23 -2.78 -27.24
N PRO A 896 20.17 -4.10 -27.47
CA PRO A 896 19.13 -4.98 -26.92
C PRO A 896 19.09 -4.92 -25.39
N GLY A 897 17.92 -5.20 -24.83
CA GLY A 897 17.63 -5.11 -23.40
C GLY A 897 17.25 -3.70 -22.99
N LEU A 898 16.11 -3.23 -23.46
CA LEU A 898 15.48 -1.99 -23.02
C LEU A 898 14.68 -2.26 -21.75
N LYS A 899 15.40 -2.47 -20.66
CA LYS A 899 14.87 -2.90 -19.37
C LYS A 899 14.01 -1.82 -18.70
N PRO A 900 12.81 -2.15 -18.20
CA PRO A 900 11.97 -1.22 -17.44
C PRO A 900 12.74 -0.52 -16.31
N LYS A 901 12.57 0.80 -16.21
CA LYS A 901 13.21 1.68 -15.21
C LYS A 901 14.76 1.61 -15.17
N SER A 902 15.41 1.20 -16.26
CA SER A 902 16.84 1.44 -16.46
C SER A 902 17.09 2.82 -17.07
N ASP A 903 18.19 3.48 -16.73
CA ASP A 903 18.58 4.81 -17.26
C ASP A 903 18.59 4.85 -18.80
N LYS A 904 18.89 3.70 -19.42
CA LYS A 904 18.89 3.47 -20.87
C LYS A 904 17.51 3.60 -21.54
N ALA A 905 16.43 3.26 -20.82
CA ALA A 905 15.10 3.03 -21.42
C ALA A 905 13.92 3.68 -20.67
N SER A 906 14.08 4.16 -19.44
CA SER A 906 12.99 4.69 -18.59
C SER A 906 12.14 5.76 -19.30
N ASP A 907 12.80 6.73 -19.95
CA ASP A 907 12.15 7.77 -20.76
C ASP A 907 11.34 7.22 -21.93
N LEU A 908 11.82 6.16 -22.58
CA LEU A 908 11.21 5.59 -23.78
C LEU A 908 9.87 4.93 -23.45
N TYR A 909 9.83 4.20 -22.33
CA TYR A 909 8.59 3.65 -21.79
C TYR A 909 7.52 4.73 -21.56
N LYS A 910 7.93 5.88 -21.02
CA LYS A 910 7.08 7.06 -20.80
C LYS A 910 6.67 7.77 -22.11
N ARG A 911 7.53 7.84 -23.12
CA ARG A 911 7.19 8.35 -24.47
C ARG A 911 6.09 7.52 -25.12
N TYR A 912 6.23 6.20 -25.11
CA TYR A 912 5.36 5.29 -25.86
C TYR A 912 4.16 4.76 -25.07
N GLY A 913 3.90 5.24 -23.84
CA GLY A 913 2.64 4.97 -23.14
C GLY A 913 2.52 3.58 -22.53
N PHE A 914 3.64 2.93 -22.26
CA PHE A 914 3.71 1.68 -21.53
C PHE A 914 3.66 1.99 -20.02
N ASP A 915 2.44 2.23 -19.51
CA ASP A 915 2.13 2.95 -18.26
C ASP A 915 2.69 2.43 -16.94
N GLN A 916 2.70 1.11 -16.70
CA GLN A 916 3.31 0.50 -15.51
C GLN A 916 4.38 -0.52 -15.92
N PRO A 917 5.50 -0.07 -16.50
CA PRO A 917 6.57 -0.94 -16.91
C PRO A 917 7.40 -1.20 -15.68
N PHE A 918 7.10 -2.31 -15.01
CA PHE A 918 7.94 -2.78 -13.93
C PHE A 918 8.82 -3.94 -14.38
N TYR A 919 9.84 -4.14 -13.57
CA TYR A 919 10.73 -5.27 -13.60
C TYR A 919 10.57 -5.95 -12.24
N GLY A 920 10.41 -7.27 -12.20
CA GLY A 920 10.26 -8.06 -10.97
C GLY A 920 9.27 -7.49 -9.95
N ILE A 921 9.80 -6.92 -8.88
CA ILE A 921 9.05 -6.39 -7.74
C ILE A 921 9.24 -4.87 -7.67
N ASP A 922 8.25 -4.17 -8.22
CA ASP A 922 8.08 -2.74 -8.06
C ASP A 922 6.65 -2.45 -7.59
N LEU A 923 6.53 -1.61 -6.57
CA LEU A 923 5.25 -1.09 -6.12
C LEU A 923 5.45 0.38 -5.78
N ASN A 924 4.50 1.22 -6.20
CA ASN A 924 4.50 2.68 -6.02
C ASN A 924 5.92 3.28 -6.01
N GLY A 925 6.66 3.18 -7.11
CA GLY A 925 7.97 3.82 -7.26
C GLY A 925 9.14 3.24 -6.44
N LYS A 926 8.92 2.31 -5.50
CA LYS A 926 10.01 1.51 -4.91
C LYS A 926 10.25 0.27 -5.77
N ASN A 927 11.48 0.14 -6.23
CA ASN A 927 12.03 -1.02 -6.91
C ASN A 927 12.81 -1.87 -5.88
N PHE A 928 12.40 -3.11 -5.64
CA PHE A 928 13.03 -4.02 -4.67
C PHE A 928 13.85 -5.14 -5.36
N ASN A 929 14.14 -5.02 -6.65
CA ASN A 929 14.73 -6.11 -7.43
C ASN A 929 16.13 -6.51 -6.99
N ASN A 930 16.90 -5.55 -6.44
CA ASN A 930 18.25 -5.76 -5.93
C ASN A 930 18.27 -6.53 -4.59
N GLU A 931 17.12 -6.69 -3.94
CA GLU A 931 16.97 -7.52 -2.73
C GLU A 931 16.34 -8.89 -3.08
N PHE A 932 15.40 -8.92 -4.02
CA PHE A 932 14.52 -10.08 -4.22
C PHE A 932 14.66 -10.87 -5.51
N LEU A 933 15.29 -10.33 -6.56
CA LEU A 933 15.60 -11.12 -7.76
C LEU A 933 16.95 -11.86 -7.64
N GLU A 934 17.53 -11.97 -6.46
CA GLU A 934 18.75 -12.76 -6.26
C GLU A 934 18.46 -14.27 -6.27
N PRO A 935 19.32 -15.08 -6.92
CA PRO A 935 19.14 -16.53 -7.00
C PRO A 935 19.25 -17.19 -5.62
N ASN A 936 18.45 -18.23 -5.40
CA ASN A 936 18.37 -19.01 -4.16
C ASN A 936 17.92 -18.23 -2.90
N ASN A 937 17.39 -16.99 -3.03
CA ASN A 937 16.77 -16.31 -1.89
C ASN A 937 15.46 -17.00 -1.48
N GLU A 938 15.34 -17.33 -0.19
CA GLU A 938 14.16 -17.93 0.43
C GLU A 938 13.47 -16.95 1.37
N SER A 939 12.15 -17.03 1.44
CA SER A 939 11.34 -16.37 2.45
C SER A 939 10.98 -17.34 3.56
N GLU A 940 11.22 -16.92 4.79
CA GLU A 940 10.81 -17.63 5.99
C GLU A 940 9.54 -16.97 6.55
N VAL A 941 8.44 -17.72 6.58
CA VAL A 941 7.18 -17.28 7.14
C VAL A 941 6.88 -18.10 8.39
N SER A 942 6.95 -17.44 9.54
CA SER A 942 6.52 -18.00 10.81
C SER A 942 5.09 -17.59 11.13
N TYR A 943 4.23 -18.56 11.44
CA TYR A 943 2.86 -18.38 11.89
C TYR A 943 2.61 -19.21 13.16
N THR A 944 1.55 -18.89 13.89
CA THR A 944 1.30 -19.48 15.22
C THR A 944 -0.03 -20.23 15.24
N GLU A 945 0.03 -21.55 15.46
CA GLU A 945 -1.15 -22.36 15.84
C GLU A 945 -1.33 -22.20 17.36
N THR A 946 -2.54 -21.88 17.83
CA THR A 946 -2.81 -21.85 19.28
C THR A 946 -3.62 -23.08 19.66
N ASN A 947 -3.15 -23.86 20.63
CA ASN A 947 -3.77 -25.12 21.00
C ASN A 947 -5.09 -24.89 21.76
N LYS A 948 -6.16 -25.58 21.36
CA LYS A 948 -7.53 -25.12 21.64
C LYS A 948 -7.97 -25.17 23.11
N SER A 949 -7.18 -25.78 24.00
CA SER A 949 -7.46 -25.87 25.44
C SER A 949 -6.80 -24.77 26.28
N ASP A 950 -5.80 -24.06 25.74
CA ASP A 950 -5.06 -23.03 26.49
C ASP A 950 -4.53 -21.96 25.51
N SER A 951 -5.00 -20.72 25.66
CA SER A 951 -4.60 -19.59 24.80
C SER A 951 -3.13 -19.16 24.96
N THR A 952 -2.41 -19.75 25.91
CA THR A 952 -0.97 -19.57 26.12
C THR A 952 -0.11 -20.66 25.44
N ASP A 953 -0.64 -21.84 25.11
CA ASP A 953 0.09 -22.89 24.35
C ASP A 953 0.12 -22.57 22.86
N LYS A 954 1.06 -21.67 22.50
CA LYS A 954 1.32 -21.19 21.15
C LYS A 954 2.44 -21.98 20.49
N ARG A 955 2.08 -22.74 19.43
CA ARG A 955 3.02 -23.50 18.61
C ARG A 955 3.41 -22.67 17.39
N TYR A 956 4.67 -22.27 17.38
CA TYR A 956 5.29 -21.56 16.27
C TYR A 956 5.69 -22.56 15.20
N TYR A 957 5.14 -22.39 14.00
CA TYR A 957 5.53 -23.15 12.82
C TYR A 957 6.16 -22.21 11.81
N THR A 958 7.24 -22.68 11.21
CA THR A 958 8.03 -21.93 10.25
C THR A 958 7.98 -22.67 8.92
N VAL A 959 7.45 -22.02 7.88
CA VAL A 959 7.53 -22.48 6.50
C VAL A 959 8.55 -21.62 5.78
N LYS A 960 9.66 -22.25 5.38
CA LYS A 960 10.71 -21.63 4.57
C LYS A 960 10.59 -22.16 3.14
N ALA A 961 10.53 -21.26 2.17
CA ALA A 961 10.41 -21.62 0.76
C ALA A 961 11.10 -20.58 -0.14
N ASN A 962 11.52 -20.99 -1.33
CA ASN A 962 12.08 -20.10 -2.35
C ASN A 962 11.16 -18.89 -2.61
N ASN A 963 11.77 -17.73 -2.82
CA ASN A 963 11.03 -16.51 -3.15
C ASN A 963 10.21 -16.69 -4.44
N TRP A 964 10.80 -17.34 -5.42
CA TRP A 964 10.23 -17.54 -6.74
C TRP A 964 9.93 -19.02 -6.97
N ILE A 965 8.82 -19.27 -7.66
CA ILE A 965 8.49 -20.55 -8.27
C ILE A 965 8.83 -20.42 -9.73
N TYR A 966 9.78 -21.22 -10.21
CA TYR A 966 9.90 -21.47 -11.64
C TYR A 966 8.82 -22.47 -12.05
N ALA A 967 8.12 -22.15 -13.14
CA ALA A 967 7.08 -23.00 -13.70
C ALA A 967 6.98 -22.73 -15.20
N LYS A 968 7.05 -23.78 -16.03
CA LYS A 968 7.10 -23.64 -17.48
C LYS A 968 5.89 -24.31 -18.13
N TRP A 969 5.08 -23.54 -18.84
CA TRP A 969 3.77 -24.01 -19.35
C TRP A 969 3.77 -24.30 -20.85
N ASN A 970 4.66 -23.70 -21.65
CA ASN A 970 4.80 -24.03 -23.07
C ASN A 970 6.19 -24.57 -23.39
N ASN A 971 6.24 -25.81 -23.89
CA ASN A 971 7.48 -26.54 -24.15
C ASN A 971 8.16 -26.19 -25.49
N SER A 972 7.54 -25.40 -26.36
CA SER A 972 8.17 -24.90 -27.60
C SER A 972 9.31 -23.90 -27.34
N ILE A 973 9.29 -23.24 -26.18
CA ILE A 973 10.33 -22.33 -25.70
C ILE A 973 11.42 -23.17 -25.02
N THR A 974 12.68 -22.98 -25.40
CA THR A 974 13.81 -23.76 -24.88
C THR A 974 14.36 -23.14 -23.60
N ASN A 975 14.68 -23.99 -22.61
CA ASN A 975 15.10 -23.56 -21.27
C ASN A 975 16.38 -22.70 -21.30
N HIS A 976 17.30 -22.94 -22.25
CA HIS A 976 18.46 -22.08 -22.52
C HIS A 976 18.13 -20.58 -22.67
N VAL A 977 16.89 -20.22 -23.05
CA VAL A 977 16.44 -18.84 -23.24
C VAL A 977 15.78 -18.25 -21.99
N ILE A 978 15.23 -19.07 -21.09
CA ILE A 978 14.38 -18.63 -19.95
C ILE A 978 14.82 -19.18 -18.58
N GLY A 979 15.90 -19.96 -18.52
CA GLY A 979 16.27 -20.78 -17.36
C GLY A 979 15.70 -22.20 -17.43
N ASP A 980 16.31 -23.09 -16.65
CA ASP A 980 15.81 -24.44 -16.34
C ASP A 980 15.18 -24.50 -14.93
N ASP A 981 15.49 -23.51 -14.08
CA ASP A 981 15.08 -23.36 -12.69
C ASP A 981 14.98 -21.86 -12.30
N VAL A 982 14.64 -21.59 -11.04
CA VAL A 982 14.53 -20.22 -10.49
C VAL A 982 15.80 -19.40 -10.70
N SER A 983 16.96 -19.96 -10.41
CA SER A 983 18.21 -19.21 -10.31
C SER A 983 18.79 -18.91 -11.69
N SER A 984 18.71 -19.87 -12.63
CA SER A 984 19.04 -19.67 -14.04
C SER A 984 18.03 -18.75 -14.75
N ALA A 985 16.74 -18.81 -14.39
CA ALA A 985 15.72 -17.89 -14.91
C ALA A 985 15.96 -16.45 -14.45
N LEU A 986 16.23 -16.24 -13.16
CA LEU A 986 16.56 -14.92 -12.61
C LEU A 986 17.81 -14.32 -13.27
N VAL A 987 18.83 -15.13 -13.58
CA VAL A 987 20.00 -14.69 -14.37
C VAL A 987 19.59 -14.30 -15.80
N LYS A 988 18.84 -15.15 -16.50
CA LYS A 988 18.34 -14.87 -17.88
C LYS A 988 17.44 -13.63 -17.96
N ILE A 989 16.72 -13.33 -16.88
CA ILE A 989 15.88 -12.14 -16.71
C ILE A 989 16.71 -10.93 -16.20
N LYS A 990 17.92 -11.14 -15.67
CA LYS A 990 18.81 -10.05 -15.21
C LYS A 990 19.76 -9.53 -16.28
N GLU A 991 20.20 -10.39 -17.19
CA GLU A 991 21.10 -10.09 -18.31
C GLU A 991 20.80 -8.72 -18.97
N GLU A 992 21.84 -7.91 -19.21
CA GLU A 992 21.70 -6.56 -19.77
C GLU A 992 21.10 -6.54 -21.19
N SER A 993 21.18 -7.68 -21.89
CA SER A 993 20.61 -7.93 -23.22
C SER A 993 19.32 -8.75 -23.18
N ALA A 994 18.75 -9.02 -22.00
CA ALA A 994 17.45 -9.67 -21.87
C ALA A 994 16.35 -8.74 -22.44
N PRO A 995 15.61 -9.14 -23.49
CA PRO A 995 14.67 -8.25 -24.16
C PRO A 995 13.34 -8.13 -23.41
N TYR A 996 12.71 -6.97 -23.48
CA TYR A 996 11.43 -6.62 -22.87
C TYR A 996 10.42 -6.15 -23.93
N ILE A 997 9.17 -5.85 -23.51
CA ILE A 997 8.13 -5.39 -24.44
C ILE A 997 8.56 -4.20 -25.31
N LEU A 998 9.41 -3.30 -24.81
CA LEU A 998 9.91 -2.18 -25.61
C LEU A 998 10.89 -2.62 -26.71
N ASP A 999 11.75 -3.61 -26.44
CA ASP A 999 12.53 -4.28 -27.50
C ASP A 999 11.61 -4.91 -28.54
N THR A 1000 10.55 -5.61 -28.12
CA THR A 1000 9.56 -6.21 -29.03
C THR A 1000 8.78 -5.17 -29.85
N PHE A 1001 8.42 -4.03 -29.25
CA PHE A 1001 7.79 -2.91 -29.95
C PHE A 1001 8.71 -2.34 -31.03
N PHE A 1002 9.98 -2.14 -30.68
CA PHE A 1002 10.99 -1.66 -31.61
C PHE A 1002 11.36 -2.70 -32.68
N ASP A 1003 11.37 -4.00 -32.37
CA ASP A 1003 11.50 -5.10 -33.35
C ASP A 1003 10.37 -5.05 -34.39
N LEU A 1004 9.12 -4.86 -33.97
CA LEU A 1004 7.97 -4.76 -34.87
C LEU A 1004 8.09 -3.55 -35.81
N LEU A 1005 8.46 -2.39 -35.25
CA LEU A 1005 8.67 -1.16 -36.01
C LEU A 1005 9.86 -1.30 -36.98
N ASN A 1006 10.99 -1.82 -36.52
CA ASN A 1006 12.16 -2.11 -37.36
C ASN A 1006 11.84 -3.15 -38.45
N TYR A 1007 10.95 -4.12 -38.19
CA TYR A 1007 10.51 -5.08 -39.20
C TYR A 1007 9.57 -4.47 -40.24
N GLU A 1008 8.56 -3.69 -39.84
CA GLU A 1008 7.71 -2.97 -40.82
C GLU A 1008 8.58 -2.08 -41.72
N ASN A 1009 9.52 -1.36 -41.09
CA ASN A 1009 10.46 -0.47 -41.73
C ASN A 1009 11.32 -1.21 -42.77
N LYS A 1010 11.89 -2.35 -42.37
CA LYS A 1010 12.72 -3.22 -43.22
C LYS A 1010 11.94 -3.90 -44.34
N LEU A 1011 10.72 -4.36 -44.07
CA LEU A 1011 9.83 -5.01 -45.04
C LEU A 1011 9.45 -4.05 -46.16
N THR A 1012 8.93 -2.88 -45.81
CA THR A 1012 8.46 -1.87 -46.76
C THR A 1012 9.61 -1.28 -47.58
N HIS A 1013 10.74 -0.93 -46.95
CA HIS A 1013 11.96 -0.55 -47.68
C HIS A 1013 12.44 -1.64 -48.64
N LYS A 1014 12.35 -2.91 -48.25
CA LYS A 1014 12.81 -4.03 -49.08
C LYS A 1014 11.88 -4.31 -50.27
N VAL A 1015 10.57 -4.10 -50.11
CA VAL A 1015 9.61 -4.11 -51.23
C VAL A 1015 9.98 -3.03 -52.26
N ILE A 1016 10.32 -1.83 -51.79
CA ILE A 1016 10.77 -0.73 -52.66
C ILE A 1016 12.12 -1.06 -53.32
N SER A 1017 13.06 -1.67 -52.59
CA SER A 1017 14.34 -2.15 -53.15
C SER A 1017 14.12 -3.20 -54.23
N GLN A 1018 13.27 -4.21 -54.01
CA GLN A 1018 12.97 -5.24 -55.01
C GLN A 1018 12.36 -4.69 -56.31
N LEU A 1019 11.67 -3.55 -56.23
CA LEU A 1019 11.23 -2.80 -57.40
C LEU A 1019 12.42 -2.05 -58.04
N LYS A 1020 13.20 -1.31 -57.24
CA LYS A 1020 14.40 -0.56 -57.68
C LYS A 1020 15.43 -1.44 -58.38
N ASP A 1021 15.74 -2.60 -57.80
CA ASP A 1021 16.78 -3.53 -58.23
C ASP A 1021 16.50 -4.17 -59.62
N LYS A 1022 15.27 -4.03 -60.15
CA LYS A 1022 14.96 -4.39 -61.55
C LYS A 1022 15.66 -3.49 -62.57
N ASN A 1023 16.08 -2.28 -62.17
CA ASN A 1023 16.83 -1.30 -62.98
C ASN A 1023 16.31 -1.10 -64.42
N LYS A 1024 14.99 -1.14 -64.57
CA LYS A 1024 14.22 -0.93 -65.81
C LYS A 1024 12.94 -0.17 -65.47
N LEU A 1025 12.23 0.30 -66.49
CA LEU A 1025 10.88 0.81 -66.32
C LEU A 1025 9.91 -0.37 -66.03
N ILE A 1026 9.07 -0.22 -65.01
CA ILE A 1026 8.24 -1.31 -64.46
C ILE A 1026 6.77 -1.18 -64.90
N GLU A 1027 6.15 -2.30 -65.24
CA GLU A 1027 4.76 -2.37 -65.73
C GLU A 1027 3.74 -2.63 -64.59
N LYS A 1028 2.47 -2.26 -64.82
CA LYS A 1028 1.39 -2.31 -63.81
C LYS A 1028 1.29 -3.66 -63.08
N THR A 1029 1.31 -4.76 -63.83
CA THR A 1029 1.10 -6.11 -63.29
C THR A 1029 2.19 -6.54 -62.30
N GLU A 1030 3.41 -6.03 -62.42
CA GLU A 1030 4.49 -6.30 -61.48
C GLU A 1030 4.27 -5.60 -60.12
N TYR A 1031 3.60 -4.43 -60.11
CA TYR A 1031 3.29 -3.71 -58.86
C TYR A 1031 2.15 -4.36 -58.07
N ASP A 1032 1.04 -4.72 -58.74
CA ASP A 1032 -0.16 -5.23 -58.07
C ASP A 1032 0.08 -6.61 -57.38
N GLU A 1033 0.92 -7.47 -57.96
CA GLU A 1033 1.33 -8.73 -57.34
C GLU A 1033 2.15 -8.51 -56.04
N ILE A 1034 3.05 -7.52 -56.07
CA ILE A 1034 3.92 -7.18 -54.94
C ILE A 1034 3.12 -6.55 -53.80
N PHE A 1035 2.15 -5.67 -54.09
CA PHE A 1035 1.35 -5.03 -53.05
C PHE A 1035 0.33 -5.94 -52.38
N THR A 1036 -0.18 -6.96 -53.08
CA THR A 1036 -0.98 -8.02 -52.45
C THR A 1036 -0.20 -8.73 -51.34
N LYS A 1037 1.06 -9.08 -51.62
CA LYS A 1037 1.98 -9.72 -50.65
C LYS A 1037 2.33 -8.78 -49.49
N LEU A 1038 2.45 -7.48 -49.75
CA LEU A 1038 2.69 -6.48 -48.70
C LEU A 1038 1.51 -6.38 -47.72
N VAL A 1039 0.26 -6.31 -48.21
CA VAL A 1039 -0.93 -6.27 -47.33
C VAL A 1039 -1.00 -7.49 -46.41
N ASN A 1040 -0.86 -8.70 -46.94
CA ASN A 1040 -0.85 -9.93 -46.14
C ASN A 1040 0.25 -9.92 -45.06
N SER A 1041 1.43 -9.40 -45.42
CA SER A 1041 2.60 -9.33 -44.53
C SER A 1041 2.41 -8.30 -43.40
N LEU A 1042 1.80 -7.16 -43.71
CA LEU A 1042 1.44 -6.13 -42.73
C LEU A 1042 0.29 -6.57 -41.83
N ALA A 1043 -0.68 -7.35 -42.34
CA ALA A 1043 -1.74 -7.94 -41.53
C ALA A 1043 -1.17 -8.94 -40.50
N LYS A 1044 -0.19 -9.76 -40.89
CA LYS A 1044 0.56 -10.64 -39.96
C LYS A 1044 1.31 -9.82 -38.91
N LEU A 1045 1.96 -8.73 -39.30
CA LEU A 1045 2.64 -7.84 -38.36
C LEU A 1045 1.67 -7.15 -37.40
N THR A 1046 0.53 -6.65 -37.90
CA THR A 1046 -0.56 -6.05 -37.13
C THR A 1046 -1.08 -7.03 -36.08
N TYR A 1047 -1.39 -8.26 -36.48
CA TYR A 1047 -1.86 -9.28 -35.55
C TYR A 1047 -0.77 -9.65 -34.53
N THR A 1048 0.50 -9.72 -34.94
CA THR A 1048 1.62 -9.93 -34.02
C THR A 1048 1.75 -8.80 -33.00
N SER A 1049 1.57 -7.55 -33.42
CA SER A 1049 1.59 -6.36 -32.58
C SER A 1049 0.42 -6.34 -31.58
N ILE A 1050 -0.78 -6.77 -31.99
CA ILE A 1050 -1.89 -7.03 -31.04
C ILE A 1050 -1.42 -8.05 -29.99
N LEU A 1051 -0.93 -9.21 -30.44
CA LEU A 1051 -0.55 -10.31 -29.55
C LEU A 1051 0.64 -9.98 -28.63
N SER A 1052 1.49 -9.00 -28.93
CA SER A 1052 2.56 -8.55 -28.04
C SER A 1052 2.16 -7.36 -27.17
N ILE A 1053 1.71 -6.24 -27.76
CA ILE A 1053 1.46 -5.00 -27.03
C ILE A 1053 0.20 -5.15 -26.17
N LEU A 1054 -0.91 -5.63 -26.74
CA LEU A 1054 -2.16 -5.87 -26.01
C LEU A 1054 -2.12 -7.15 -25.17
N SER A 1055 -1.13 -8.04 -25.37
CA SER A 1055 -0.72 -8.91 -24.26
C SER A 1055 -0.23 -8.02 -23.12
N SER A 1056 0.91 -7.35 -23.28
CA SER A 1056 1.70 -6.58 -22.31
C SER A 1056 1.07 -5.28 -21.75
N PHE A 1057 -0.25 -5.10 -21.84
CA PHE A 1057 -0.90 -3.89 -21.34
C PHE A 1057 -1.08 -3.88 -19.81
N GLN A 1058 -0.43 -2.93 -19.15
CA GLN A 1058 -0.62 -2.64 -17.72
C GLN A 1058 -0.77 -1.15 -17.49
N SER A 1059 -2.01 -0.69 -17.42
CA SER A 1059 -2.33 0.72 -17.18
C SER A 1059 -2.56 1.02 -15.70
N ILE A 1060 -2.05 2.17 -15.29
CA ILE A 1060 -2.45 2.92 -14.09
C ILE A 1060 -3.97 2.98 -13.93
N ASP A 1061 -4.69 3.19 -15.03
CA ASP A 1061 -6.14 3.32 -15.04
C ASP A 1061 -6.89 1.99 -14.84
N ASN A 1062 -6.16 0.87 -14.90
CA ASN A 1062 -6.63 -0.47 -14.51
C ASN A 1062 -6.08 -0.89 -13.14
N LYS A 1063 -5.47 0.03 -12.36
CA LYS A 1063 -5.27 -0.19 -10.92
C LYS A 1063 -6.62 -0.54 -10.30
N SER A 1064 -6.58 -1.46 -9.33
CA SER A 1064 -7.72 -2.11 -8.68
C SER A 1064 -9.02 -1.34 -8.79
N LEU A 1065 -10.07 -1.99 -9.33
CA LEU A 1065 -11.45 -1.57 -9.10
C LEU A 1065 -11.60 -1.31 -7.59
N TYR A 1066 -11.63 -0.04 -7.18
CA TYR A 1066 -12.06 0.25 -5.83
C TYR A 1066 -13.51 -0.22 -5.72
N LEU A 1067 -13.86 -0.51 -4.49
CA LEU A 1067 -15.24 -0.70 -4.07
C LEU A 1067 -15.58 0.54 -3.22
N PRO A 1068 -16.87 0.87 -3.07
CA PRO A 1068 -17.30 1.93 -2.16
C PRO A 1068 -16.75 1.77 -0.75
N ASP A 1069 -16.78 2.87 0.00
CA ASP A 1069 -15.78 3.14 1.03
C ASP A 1069 -15.60 2.09 2.12
N ARG A 1070 -14.38 2.07 2.67
CA ARG A 1070 -13.88 1.12 3.67
C ARG A 1070 -14.52 1.27 5.05
N ASP A 1071 -15.32 2.31 5.25
CA ASP A 1071 -15.87 2.70 6.56
C ASP A 1071 -17.09 1.86 7.00
N LYS A 1072 -17.32 0.71 6.36
CA LYS A 1072 -18.18 -0.38 6.85
C LYS A 1072 -17.35 -1.67 7.05
N PRO A 1073 -16.91 -1.98 8.28
CA PRO A 1073 -16.18 -3.22 8.61
C PRO A 1073 -17.13 -4.42 8.77
N GLU A 1074 -18.01 -4.64 7.79
CA GLU A 1074 -18.99 -5.74 7.79
C GLU A 1074 -18.39 -6.98 7.08
N ASN A 1075 -17.56 -7.71 7.84
CA ASN A 1075 -17.11 -9.09 7.63
C ASN A 1075 -16.94 -9.55 6.16
N ILE A 1076 -15.89 -9.17 5.43
CA ILE A 1076 -15.59 -9.82 4.14
C ILE A 1076 -15.29 -11.31 4.40
N VAL A 1077 -16.19 -12.22 4.03
CA VAL A 1077 -15.96 -13.66 4.16
C VAL A 1077 -14.91 -14.10 3.13
N TRP A 1078 -13.86 -14.75 3.63
CA TRP A 1078 -12.61 -14.97 2.90
C TRP A 1078 -12.42 -16.41 2.34
N ASN A 1079 -13.42 -17.28 2.46
CA ASN A 1079 -13.27 -18.70 2.16
C ASN A 1079 -13.44 -19.00 0.66
N VAL A 1080 -12.35 -19.34 -0.02
CA VAL A 1080 -12.36 -19.79 -1.42
C VAL A 1080 -12.29 -21.32 -1.42
N GLY A 1081 -13.44 -21.97 -1.18
CA GLY A 1081 -13.58 -23.42 -1.03
C GLY A 1081 -13.21 -24.29 -2.25
N SER A 1082 -12.55 -23.72 -3.26
CA SER A 1082 -11.90 -24.44 -4.35
C SER A 1082 -10.37 -24.28 -4.23
N PRO A 1083 -9.59 -25.36 -3.98
CA PRO A 1083 -8.13 -25.29 -3.91
C PRO A 1083 -7.45 -25.00 -5.26
N LEU A 1084 -8.23 -24.75 -6.32
CA LEU A 1084 -7.81 -24.44 -7.68
C LEU A 1084 -8.62 -23.27 -8.22
N GLY A 1085 -7.94 -22.30 -8.82
CA GLY A 1085 -8.55 -21.14 -9.47
C GLY A 1085 -7.86 -20.75 -10.77
N LYS A 1086 -8.48 -19.83 -11.51
CA LYS A 1086 -7.92 -19.12 -12.67
C LYS A 1086 -8.04 -17.63 -12.38
N TRP A 1087 -6.95 -16.88 -12.27
CA TRP A 1087 -7.00 -15.42 -12.08
C TRP A 1087 -6.72 -14.69 -13.39
N TYR A 1088 -7.64 -13.86 -13.88
CA TYR A 1088 -7.39 -12.99 -15.03
C TYR A 1088 -6.60 -11.74 -14.60
N ASN A 1089 -5.70 -11.29 -15.47
CA ASN A 1089 -5.00 -10.02 -15.28
C ASN A 1089 -5.95 -8.80 -15.39
N ALA A 1090 -5.58 -7.67 -14.78
CA ALA A 1090 -6.25 -6.37 -14.96
C ALA A 1090 -6.06 -5.84 -16.40
N GLY A 1091 -7.05 -6.09 -17.27
CA GLY A 1091 -6.96 -5.92 -18.73
C GLY A 1091 -7.23 -7.20 -19.53
N MET A 1092 -7.40 -8.33 -18.83
CA MET A 1092 -8.00 -9.60 -19.31
C MET A 1092 -7.26 -10.36 -20.44
N SER A 1093 -6.09 -9.92 -20.88
CA SER A 1093 -5.30 -10.57 -21.93
C SER A 1093 -4.74 -11.96 -21.55
N LYS A 1094 -4.29 -12.13 -20.30
CA LYS A 1094 -3.67 -13.35 -19.76
C LYS A 1094 -4.43 -13.90 -18.54
N VAL A 1095 -4.27 -15.19 -18.28
CA VAL A 1095 -4.82 -15.92 -17.11
C VAL A 1095 -3.69 -16.61 -16.36
N LEU A 1096 -3.75 -16.62 -15.03
CA LEU A 1096 -2.86 -17.36 -14.16
C LEU A 1096 -3.63 -18.53 -13.51
N PRO A 1097 -3.42 -19.80 -13.90
CA PRO A 1097 -3.83 -20.94 -13.09
C PRO A 1097 -3.11 -20.89 -11.74
N ILE A 1098 -3.89 -20.84 -10.66
CA ILE A 1098 -3.38 -20.78 -9.29
C ILE A 1098 -3.91 -21.95 -8.47
N SER A 1099 -3.11 -22.33 -7.47
CA SER A 1099 -3.52 -23.23 -6.40
C SER A 1099 -3.06 -22.66 -5.08
N ILE A 1100 -3.85 -22.87 -4.03
CA ILE A 1100 -3.42 -22.53 -2.67
C ILE A 1100 -2.25 -23.44 -2.30
N ASP A 1101 -1.15 -22.88 -1.78
CA ASP A 1101 0.01 -23.64 -1.32
C ASP A 1101 -0.46 -24.66 -0.28
N ARG A 1102 -0.19 -25.95 -0.53
CA ARG A 1102 -0.73 -27.02 0.30
C ARG A 1102 -0.09 -27.11 1.68
N ASP A 1103 1.17 -26.73 1.87
CA ASP A 1103 1.81 -26.82 3.17
C ASP A 1103 1.39 -25.65 4.08
N ILE A 1104 1.22 -24.46 3.52
CA ILE A 1104 0.64 -23.31 4.25
C ILE A 1104 -0.85 -23.55 4.49
N HIS A 1105 -1.63 -23.85 3.45
CA HIS A 1105 -3.09 -24.04 3.55
C HIS A 1105 -3.48 -25.20 4.47
N ASN A 1106 -2.92 -26.42 4.33
CA ASN A 1106 -3.32 -27.53 5.19
C ASN A 1106 -2.97 -27.31 6.67
N ARG A 1107 -2.03 -26.40 6.98
CA ARG A 1107 -1.64 -26.05 8.35
C ARG A 1107 -2.33 -24.78 8.87
N TYR A 1108 -2.94 -23.97 8.00
CA TYR A 1108 -3.91 -22.93 8.38
C TYR A 1108 -5.31 -23.52 8.57
N TYR A 1109 -5.73 -24.41 7.66
CA TYR A 1109 -7.07 -25.01 7.61
C TYR A 1109 -7.32 -25.96 8.80
N LYS A 1110 -6.31 -26.69 9.26
CA LYS A 1110 -6.38 -27.47 10.51
C LYS A 1110 -6.63 -26.62 11.77
N THR A 1111 -6.30 -25.33 11.72
CA THR A 1111 -6.57 -24.35 12.78
C THR A 1111 -7.99 -23.76 12.67
N TYR A 1112 -8.68 -23.95 11.53
CA TYR A 1112 -9.97 -23.33 11.22
C TYR A 1112 -11.20 -24.20 11.57
N ASP A 1113 -11.05 -25.51 11.69
CA ASP A 1113 -12.15 -26.47 11.93
C ASP A 1113 -12.67 -26.45 13.39
N TYR A 1114 -12.60 -25.30 14.08
CA TYR A 1114 -12.91 -25.19 15.51
C TYR A 1114 -13.27 -23.76 15.97
N ASP A 1115 -14.58 -23.43 15.94
CA ASP A 1115 -15.25 -22.32 16.66
C ASP A 1115 -14.81 -20.86 16.37
N ILE A 1116 -14.82 -20.48 15.09
CA ILE A 1116 -15.57 -19.35 14.45
C ILE A 1116 -15.48 -17.90 15.04
N HIS A 1117 -15.13 -17.64 16.31
CA HIS A 1117 -15.42 -16.34 16.96
C HIS A 1117 -14.28 -15.61 17.72
N HIS A 1118 -13.09 -16.20 17.94
CA HIS A 1118 -12.13 -15.64 18.93
C HIS A 1118 -10.68 -15.37 18.46
N PHE A 1119 -10.43 -15.15 17.16
CA PHE A 1119 -9.05 -14.88 16.65
C PHE A 1119 -8.90 -13.69 15.68
N ARG A 1120 -9.62 -12.58 15.95
CA ARG A 1120 -9.66 -11.27 15.24
C ARG A 1120 -8.32 -10.56 14.89
N TYR A 1121 -7.19 -11.25 15.03
CA TYR A 1121 -5.83 -10.74 14.86
C TYR A 1121 -5.05 -11.34 13.69
N TYR A 1122 -5.44 -12.56 13.28
CA TYR A 1122 -4.84 -13.25 12.13
C TYR A 1122 -5.89 -13.95 11.26
N THR A 1123 -7.20 -13.82 11.59
CA THR A 1123 -8.35 -14.26 10.76
C THR A 1123 -8.58 -13.43 9.50
N ASP A 1124 -7.91 -12.29 9.39
CA ASP A 1124 -8.14 -11.30 8.33
C ASP A 1124 -7.27 -11.56 7.09
N MET A 1125 -6.47 -12.63 7.10
CA MET A 1125 -5.66 -13.05 5.96
C MET A 1125 -6.44 -14.09 5.14
N PRO A 1126 -6.98 -13.73 3.96
CA PRO A 1126 -7.67 -14.71 3.10
C PRO A 1126 -6.82 -15.93 2.76
N GLU A 1127 -7.48 -17.07 2.56
CA GLU A 1127 -6.88 -18.27 1.96
C GLU A 1127 -6.20 -17.95 0.61
N GLY A 1128 -6.74 -16.94 -0.09
CA GLY A 1128 -6.14 -16.31 -1.25
C GLY A 1128 -4.66 -15.95 -1.06
N HIS A 1129 -4.25 -15.39 0.09
CA HIS A 1129 -2.86 -14.96 0.35
C HIS A 1129 -1.83 -16.09 0.24
N PHE A 1130 -2.25 -17.34 0.32
CA PHE A 1130 -1.40 -18.52 0.20
C PHE A 1130 -1.40 -19.10 -1.23
N SER A 1131 -2.14 -18.47 -2.17
CA SER A 1131 -2.20 -18.86 -3.59
C SER A 1131 -0.90 -18.58 -4.31
N GLN A 1132 -0.48 -19.53 -5.15
CA GLN A 1132 0.69 -19.41 -6.00
C GLN A 1132 0.41 -20.01 -7.38
N ALA A 1133 1.19 -19.60 -8.39
CA ALA A 1133 1.03 -20.10 -9.75
C ALA A 1133 1.26 -21.62 -9.77
N ARG A 1134 0.32 -22.35 -10.39
CA ARG A 1134 0.36 -23.81 -10.43
C ARG A 1134 1.04 -24.28 -11.71
N GLU A 1135 1.93 -25.28 -11.62
CA GLU A 1135 2.24 -26.10 -12.79
C GLU A 1135 1.01 -26.91 -13.22
N GLY A 1136 0.30 -26.37 -14.21
CA GLY A 1136 -0.88 -26.96 -14.81
C GLY A 1136 -0.97 -26.52 -16.26
N ASN A 1137 -0.81 -27.47 -17.19
CA ASN A 1137 -0.79 -27.18 -18.63
C ASN A 1137 -2.23 -26.94 -19.15
N THR A 1138 -2.76 -25.74 -18.90
CA THR A 1138 -4.09 -25.31 -19.35
C THR A 1138 -3.98 -24.44 -20.60
N THR A 1139 -4.53 -24.89 -21.73
CA THR A 1139 -4.45 -24.23 -23.05
C THR A 1139 -5.16 -22.88 -23.16
N GLU A 1140 -5.74 -22.38 -22.08
CA GLU A 1140 -6.59 -21.17 -22.02
C GLU A 1140 -5.88 -19.96 -21.39
N PHE A 1141 -4.58 -20.04 -21.06
CA PHE A 1141 -3.90 -18.97 -20.30
C PHE A 1141 -3.64 -17.68 -21.11
N ASP A 1142 -3.85 -17.70 -22.43
CA ASP A 1142 -3.75 -16.55 -23.33
C ASP A 1142 -5.12 -16.27 -23.96
N MET A 1143 -5.95 -15.49 -23.26
CA MET A 1143 -7.30 -15.19 -23.73
C MET A 1143 -7.30 -14.26 -24.94
N LEU A 1144 -6.34 -13.34 -25.01
CA LEU A 1144 -6.22 -12.43 -26.16
C LEU A 1144 -6.01 -13.21 -27.45
N ARG A 1145 -5.05 -14.15 -27.46
CA ARG A 1145 -4.86 -15.03 -28.62
C ARG A 1145 -6.10 -15.86 -28.86
N PHE A 1146 -6.61 -16.57 -27.85
CA PHE A 1146 -7.74 -17.47 -28.01
C PHE A 1146 -8.98 -16.79 -28.62
N ASP A 1147 -9.35 -15.60 -28.16
CA ASP A 1147 -10.54 -14.90 -28.62
C ASP A 1147 -10.49 -14.56 -30.13
N ILE A 1148 -9.35 -14.11 -30.66
CA ILE A 1148 -9.26 -13.55 -32.04
C ILE A 1148 -8.44 -14.38 -33.04
N ASN A 1149 -7.74 -15.43 -32.60
CA ASN A 1149 -6.88 -16.26 -33.47
C ASN A 1149 -7.66 -16.88 -34.63
N ASP A 1150 -8.83 -17.46 -34.37
CA ASP A 1150 -9.67 -18.07 -35.40
C ASP A 1150 -10.22 -17.04 -36.40
N LEU A 1151 -10.31 -15.77 -36.00
CA LEU A 1151 -10.72 -14.68 -36.88
C LEU A 1151 -9.61 -14.33 -37.88
N PHE A 1152 -8.37 -14.18 -37.42
CA PHE A 1152 -7.22 -13.90 -38.29
C PHE A 1152 -6.82 -15.11 -39.15
N MET A 1153 -6.91 -16.34 -38.63
CA MET A 1153 -6.59 -17.56 -39.40
C MET A 1153 -7.55 -17.80 -40.58
N LYS A 1154 -8.83 -17.43 -40.48
CA LYS A 1154 -9.78 -17.50 -41.62
C LYS A 1154 -9.31 -16.69 -42.83
N HIS A 1155 -8.63 -15.57 -42.59
CA HIS A 1155 -8.04 -14.71 -43.61
C HIS A 1155 -6.57 -15.09 -43.93
N ASN A 1156 -6.16 -16.30 -43.56
CA ASN A 1156 -4.80 -16.84 -43.75
C ASN A 1156 -3.68 -16.06 -43.01
N ILE A 1157 -4.03 -15.23 -42.03
CA ILE A 1157 -3.09 -14.43 -41.24
C ILE A 1157 -2.56 -15.27 -40.07
N ASN A 1158 -1.62 -16.14 -40.40
CA ASN A 1158 -1.04 -17.10 -39.47
C ASN A 1158 0.18 -16.50 -38.73
N VAL A 1159 0.07 -16.40 -37.39
CA VAL A 1159 1.15 -15.96 -36.49
C VAL A 1159 1.43 -17.06 -35.45
N SER A 1160 2.69 -17.48 -35.35
CA SER A 1160 3.18 -18.29 -34.23
C SER A 1160 3.38 -17.34 -33.04
N HIS A 1161 2.57 -17.53 -32.00
CA HIS A 1161 2.77 -16.90 -30.70
C HIS A 1161 2.99 -18.02 -29.68
N ASP A 1162 4.22 -18.09 -29.17
CA ASP A 1162 4.60 -18.95 -28.07
C ASP A 1162 4.76 -18.07 -26.83
N SER A 1163 3.82 -18.15 -25.90
CA SER A 1163 3.94 -17.58 -24.56
C SER A 1163 4.25 -18.71 -23.57
N THR A 1164 4.92 -18.41 -22.47
CA THR A 1164 5.03 -19.28 -21.29
C THR A 1164 5.17 -18.45 -20.03
N HIS A 1165 4.64 -18.95 -18.91
CA HIS A 1165 5.14 -18.56 -17.59
C HIS A 1165 6.63 -18.92 -17.47
N VAL A 1166 7.37 -18.15 -16.67
CA VAL A 1166 8.77 -18.42 -16.32
C VAL A 1166 8.93 -18.50 -14.81
N ILE A 1167 8.72 -17.39 -14.09
CA ILE A 1167 8.78 -17.33 -12.62
C ILE A 1167 7.63 -16.53 -12.02
N SER A 1168 7.15 -16.91 -10.84
CA SER A 1168 6.18 -16.15 -10.04
C SER A 1168 6.57 -16.09 -8.56
N THR A 1169 6.15 -15.06 -7.83
CA THR A 1169 6.26 -15.04 -6.36
C THR A 1169 5.57 -16.24 -5.72
N SER A 1170 6.25 -16.96 -4.83
CA SER A 1170 5.67 -18.07 -4.06
C SER A 1170 4.62 -17.59 -3.04
N GLY A 1171 3.83 -18.51 -2.48
CA GLY A 1171 2.88 -18.19 -1.41
C GLY A 1171 3.59 -17.59 -0.19
N ALA A 1172 4.67 -18.22 0.27
CA ALA A 1172 5.48 -17.72 1.39
C ALA A 1172 6.03 -16.30 1.11
N PHE A 1173 6.55 -16.06 -0.09
CA PHE A 1173 7.13 -14.75 -0.40
C PHE A 1173 6.08 -13.64 -0.53
N GLN A 1174 4.89 -13.94 -1.05
CA GLN A 1174 3.78 -12.99 -1.04
C GLN A 1174 3.43 -12.54 0.39
N ILE A 1175 3.43 -13.45 1.37
CA ILE A 1175 3.21 -13.12 2.78
C ILE A 1175 4.35 -12.24 3.32
N LYS A 1176 5.63 -12.58 3.03
CA LYS A 1176 6.78 -11.75 3.43
C LYS A 1176 6.66 -10.32 2.85
N LEU A 1177 6.21 -10.17 1.60
CA LEU A 1177 5.97 -8.87 0.97
C LEU A 1177 4.84 -8.05 1.63
N LEU A 1178 3.94 -8.68 2.42
CA LEU A 1178 2.97 -7.95 3.25
C LEU A 1178 3.59 -7.31 4.50
N GLN A 1179 4.79 -7.73 4.93
CA GLN A 1179 5.43 -7.28 6.17
C GLN A 1179 5.90 -5.83 6.12
N SER A 1180 6.07 -5.24 7.31
CA SER A 1180 6.12 -3.78 7.49
C SER A 1180 7.38 -3.07 6.99
N GLU A 1181 8.43 -3.83 6.72
CA GLU A 1181 9.70 -3.36 6.16
C GLU A 1181 9.67 -3.19 4.62
N TYR A 1182 8.77 -3.88 3.93
CA TYR A 1182 8.75 -3.94 2.46
C TYR A 1182 7.71 -3.02 1.82
N PHE A 1183 6.59 -3.62 1.44
CA PHE A 1183 5.41 -2.89 1.05
C PHE A 1183 4.54 -2.57 2.26
N ASP A 1184 4.54 -3.42 3.29
CA ASP A 1184 3.69 -3.21 4.45
C ASP A 1184 2.20 -3.26 3.94
N ILE A 1185 1.73 -4.31 3.25
CA ILE A 1185 0.43 -4.22 2.51
C ILE A 1185 -0.83 -4.40 3.37
N PHE A 1186 -1.88 -3.64 3.00
CA PHE A 1186 -3.28 -3.93 3.32
C PHE A 1186 -3.67 -5.40 3.16
N ARG A 1187 -4.13 -6.02 4.25
CA ARG A 1187 -4.93 -7.24 4.20
C ARG A 1187 -6.03 -7.07 3.14
N GLY A 1188 -5.99 -7.88 2.07
CA GLY A 1188 -6.83 -7.76 0.88
C GLY A 1188 -6.15 -7.33 -0.44
N LYS A 1189 -5.14 -6.44 -0.48
CA LYS A 1189 -4.49 -6.04 -1.76
C LYS A 1189 -3.35 -6.99 -2.18
N GLN A 1190 -3.64 -8.30 -2.19
CA GLN A 1190 -2.71 -9.34 -2.69
C GLN A 1190 -2.35 -9.14 -4.16
N ASN A 1191 -1.11 -9.48 -4.52
CA ASN A 1191 -0.69 -9.56 -5.91
C ASN A 1191 0.32 -10.69 -6.11
N ILE A 1192 0.14 -11.52 -7.15
CA ILE A 1192 1.21 -12.40 -7.62
C ILE A 1192 1.97 -11.63 -8.71
N PHE A 1193 3.28 -11.46 -8.52
CA PHE A 1193 4.17 -10.90 -9.54
C PHE A 1193 4.76 -12.05 -10.37
N VAL A 1194 4.70 -11.95 -11.70
CA VAL A 1194 4.96 -13.06 -12.63
C VAL A 1194 5.77 -12.60 -13.84
N ALA A 1195 6.89 -13.25 -14.14
CA ALA A 1195 7.55 -13.13 -15.43
C ALA A 1195 6.94 -14.14 -16.41
N PHE A 1196 6.39 -13.65 -17.51
CA PHE A 1196 6.13 -14.42 -18.72
C PHE A 1196 7.26 -14.21 -19.72
N TYR A 1197 7.50 -15.21 -20.57
CA TYR A 1197 8.26 -15.05 -21.80
C TYR A 1197 7.33 -15.20 -22.99
N ASN A 1198 7.33 -14.22 -23.87
CA ASN A 1198 6.62 -14.28 -25.13
C ASN A 1198 7.64 -14.36 -26.26
N LYS A 1199 7.33 -15.14 -27.28
CA LYS A 1199 8.09 -15.26 -28.52
C LYS A 1199 7.08 -15.29 -29.66
N LEU A 1200 7.18 -14.33 -30.57
CA LEU A 1200 6.25 -14.20 -31.68
C LEU A 1200 7.02 -14.26 -33.00
N SER A 1201 6.50 -15.04 -33.95
CA SER A 1201 7.11 -15.18 -35.27
C SER A 1201 6.08 -15.47 -36.35
N PHE A 1202 6.36 -15.00 -37.56
CA PHE A 1202 5.62 -15.37 -38.76
C PHE A 1202 6.55 -15.35 -39.97
N ASN A 1203 6.17 -16.08 -41.01
CA ASN A 1203 6.78 -15.95 -42.32
C ASN A 1203 5.88 -15.04 -43.17
N ASP A 1204 6.48 -14.00 -43.76
CA ASP A 1204 5.80 -13.06 -44.64
C ASP A 1204 5.73 -13.59 -46.09
N ASP A 1205 4.98 -12.89 -46.94
CA ASP A 1205 4.68 -13.36 -48.29
C ASP A 1205 5.83 -13.08 -49.29
N PHE A 1206 6.94 -12.50 -48.82
CA PHE A 1206 8.22 -12.36 -49.52
C PHE A 1206 9.26 -13.39 -49.05
N GLY A 1207 8.88 -14.29 -48.13
CA GLY A 1207 9.75 -15.33 -47.59
C GLY A 1207 10.67 -14.86 -46.47
N TYR A 1208 10.46 -13.68 -45.90
CA TYR A 1208 11.20 -13.23 -44.71
C TYR A 1208 10.49 -13.67 -43.45
N LYS A 1209 11.28 -13.92 -42.40
CA LYS A 1209 10.78 -14.36 -41.11
C LYS A 1209 10.91 -13.23 -40.10
N PHE A 1210 9.78 -12.77 -39.58
CA PHE A 1210 9.78 -12.02 -38.34
C PHE A 1210 9.98 -12.98 -37.16
N ASN A 1211 10.79 -12.58 -36.19
CA ASN A 1211 10.91 -13.22 -34.89
C ASN A 1211 11.27 -12.13 -33.89
N THR A 1212 10.39 -11.91 -32.91
CA THR A 1212 10.68 -11.12 -31.72
C THR A 1212 10.40 -11.96 -30.47
N LYS A 1213 10.94 -11.52 -29.33
CA LYS A 1213 10.88 -12.25 -28.06
C LYS A 1213 11.09 -11.28 -26.90
N HIS A 1214 10.29 -11.39 -25.83
CA HIS A 1214 10.45 -10.56 -24.64
C HIS A 1214 10.06 -11.26 -23.35
N PHE A 1215 10.77 -10.92 -22.28
CA PHE A 1215 10.25 -11.02 -20.93
C PHE A 1215 9.22 -9.92 -20.67
N ASP A 1216 8.19 -10.29 -19.93
CA ASP A 1216 7.05 -9.43 -19.63
C ASP A 1216 6.62 -9.68 -18.18
N TRP A 1217 6.52 -8.62 -17.39
CA TRP A 1217 6.41 -8.71 -15.93
C TRP A 1217 5.03 -8.25 -15.48
N TRP A 1218 4.28 -9.17 -14.87
CA TRP A 1218 2.83 -9.13 -14.69
C TRP A 1218 2.39 -9.12 -13.24
N ARG A 1219 1.34 -8.35 -12.94
CA ARG A 1219 0.77 -8.22 -11.59
C ARG A 1219 -0.69 -8.68 -11.57
N PHE A 1220 -0.92 -9.94 -11.21
CA PHE A 1220 -2.28 -10.49 -11.07
C PHE A 1220 -2.89 -10.09 -9.71
N ASN A 1221 -4.17 -9.69 -9.70
CA ASN A 1221 -4.88 -9.21 -8.51
C ASN A 1221 -6.11 -10.08 -8.21
N THR A 1222 -6.15 -10.63 -6.99
CA THR A 1222 -7.16 -11.58 -6.50
C THR A 1222 -8.59 -11.03 -6.48
N ILE A 1223 -8.75 -9.72 -6.23
CA ILE A 1223 -10.07 -9.09 -5.99
C ILE A 1223 -10.97 -9.19 -7.25
N THR A 1224 -10.40 -8.96 -8.43
CA THR A 1224 -11.12 -8.99 -9.70
C THR A 1224 -11.69 -10.38 -10.00
N GLU A 1225 -10.97 -11.45 -9.62
CA GLU A 1225 -11.46 -12.81 -9.82
C GLU A 1225 -12.53 -13.22 -8.82
N TYR A 1226 -12.31 -12.87 -7.54
CA TYR A 1226 -13.22 -13.23 -6.46
C TYR A 1226 -14.63 -12.72 -6.76
N LYS A 1227 -14.73 -11.45 -7.18
CA LYS A 1227 -15.97 -10.86 -7.64
C LYS A 1227 -16.61 -11.63 -8.81
N ARG A 1228 -15.84 -11.89 -9.88
CA ARG A 1228 -16.37 -12.52 -11.09
C ARG A 1228 -16.82 -13.97 -10.86
N THR A 1229 -16.19 -14.67 -9.93
CA THR A 1229 -16.48 -16.09 -9.64
C THR A 1229 -17.65 -16.25 -8.68
N TYR A 1230 -17.83 -15.34 -7.72
CA TYR A 1230 -18.77 -15.50 -6.61
C TYR A 1230 -19.84 -14.40 -6.47
N GLY A 1231 -19.79 -13.30 -7.23
CA GLY A 1231 -20.69 -12.15 -7.08
C GLY A 1231 -22.18 -12.50 -7.06
N ASN A 1232 -22.65 -13.25 -8.05
CA ASN A 1232 -24.03 -13.76 -8.14
C ASN A 1232 -24.38 -14.88 -7.12
N LEU A 1233 -23.45 -15.34 -6.28
CA LEU A 1233 -23.64 -16.49 -5.37
C LEU A 1233 -23.73 -16.11 -3.89
N VAL A 1234 -23.51 -14.83 -3.53
CA VAL A 1234 -23.55 -14.38 -2.13
C VAL A 1234 -24.78 -13.50 -1.89
N ASN A 1235 -25.79 -14.07 -1.24
CA ASN A 1235 -27.02 -13.37 -0.87
C ASN A 1235 -26.72 -12.20 0.09
N ASP A 1236 -27.32 -11.03 -0.17
CA ASP A 1236 -27.58 -9.86 0.69
C ASP A 1236 -26.43 -9.22 1.53
N GLU A 1237 -25.37 -9.94 1.88
CA GLU A 1237 -24.31 -9.48 2.81
C GLU A 1237 -23.26 -8.58 2.14
N TYR A 1238 -23.08 -8.68 0.81
CA TYR A 1238 -22.17 -7.81 0.05
C TYR A 1238 -22.84 -7.26 -1.23
N PRO A 1239 -23.78 -6.30 -1.13
CA PRO A 1239 -24.46 -5.73 -2.29
C PRO A 1239 -23.51 -5.00 -3.27
N TYR A 1240 -22.27 -4.71 -2.88
CA TYR A 1240 -21.25 -4.21 -3.81
C TYR A 1240 -20.59 -5.34 -4.65
N LEU A 1241 -20.74 -6.62 -4.29
CA LEU A 1241 -20.26 -7.80 -5.05
C LEU A 1241 -21.35 -8.40 -5.94
N GLU A 1242 -22.62 -8.30 -5.55
CA GLU A 1242 -23.83 -8.84 -6.20
C GLU A 1242 -23.84 -8.66 -7.73
N HIS A 1243 -23.38 -7.51 -8.22
CA HIS A 1243 -23.30 -7.21 -9.65
C HIS A 1243 -21.98 -7.70 -10.28
N ASN A 1244 -22.04 -8.87 -10.93
CA ASN A 1244 -20.96 -9.47 -11.72
C ASN A 1244 -20.27 -8.50 -12.71
N LEU A 1245 -18.98 -8.74 -12.98
CA LEU A 1245 -18.23 -8.05 -14.03
C LEU A 1245 -18.51 -8.69 -15.41
N GLU A 1246 -19.17 -7.96 -16.31
CA GLU A 1246 -19.40 -8.45 -17.68
C GLU A 1246 -18.09 -8.42 -18.50
N ARG A 1247 -17.68 -9.60 -18.99
CA ARG A 1247 -16.50 -9.74 -19.85
C ARG A 1247 -16.89 -9.49 -21.32
N HIS A 1248 -16.28 -8.49 -21.92
CA HIS A 1248 -16.19 -8.40 -23.37
C HIS A 1248 -15.08 -9.31 -23.91
N LYS A 1249 -15.31 -9.87 -25.09
CA LYS A 1249 -14.27 -10.60 -25.82
C LYS A 1249 -13.47 -9.64 -26.67
N PHE A 1250 -12.22 -9.99 -26.99
CA PHE A 1250 -11.44 -9.17 -27.92
C PHE A 1250 -12.05 -9.15 -29.34
N THR A 1251 -12.90 -10.11 -29.71
CA THR A 1251 -13.74 -10.10 -30.93
C THR A 1251 -14.71 -8.92 -31.00
N ASP A 1252 -15.11 -8.37 -29.86
CA ASP A 1252 -16.10 -7.28 -29.79
C ASP A 1252 -15.44 -5.96 -30.24
N PHE A 1253 -14.12 -5.86 -30.08
CA PHE A 1253 -13.27 -4.76 -30.55
C PHE A 1253 -12.67 -5.05 -31.93
N PHE A 1254 -12.29 -6.30 -32.21
CA PHE A 1254 -11.75 -6.78 -33.48
C PHE A 1254 -12.78 -7.66 -34.21
N THR A 1255 -13.72 -7.02 -34.92
CA THR A 1255 -14.80 -7.70 -35.65
C THR A 1255 -14.34 -8.24 -37.01
N GLU A 1256 -15.09 -9.20 -37.57
CA GLU A 1256 -14.85 -9.80 -38.91
C GLU A 1256 -14.70 -8.74 -40.02
N GLU A 1257 -15.48 -7.65 -39.96
CA GLU A 1257 -15.38 -6.53 -40.90
C GLU A 1257 -14.04 -5.77 -40.77
N LYS A 1258 -13.59 -5.50 -39.53
CA LYS A 1258 -12.30 -4.86 -39.28
C LYS A 1258 -11.14 -5.75 -39.74
N VAL A 1259 -11.18 -7.05 -39.47
CA VAL A 1259 -10.14 -7.99 -39.92
C VAL A 1259 -10.13 -8.11 -41.44
N THR A 1260 -11.30 -8.22 -42.10
CA THR A 1260 -11.38 -8.23 -43.58
C THR A 1260 -10.78 -6.96 -44.20
N LYS A 1261 -10.98 -5.80 -43.56
CA LYS A 1261 -10.37 -4.53 -43.99
C LYS A 1261 -8.86 -4.51 -43.81
N LEU A 1262 -8.28 -5.28 -42.89
CA LEU A 1262 -6.83 -5.42 -42.74
C LEU A 1262 -6.20 -6.40 -43.72
N THR A 1263 -6.95 -7.34 -44.30
CA THR A 1263 -6.37 -8.50 -45.01
C THR A 1263 -6.48 -8.47 -46.53
N LYS A 1264 -7.24 -7.52 -47.10
CA LYS A 1264 -7.49 -7.45 -48.54
C LYS A 1264 -6.78 -6.25 -49.20
N TYR A 1265 -6.02 -6.50 -50.27
CA TYR A 1265 -5.54 -5.45 -51.17
C TYR A 1265 -6.63 -5.09 -52.22
N GLU A 1266 -6.81 -3.80 -52.47
CA GLU A 1266 -7.71 -3.30 -53.51
C GLU A 1266 -7.04 -2.13 -54.26
N PRO A 1267 -6.57 -2.33 -55.51
CA PRO A 1267 -5.85 -1.31 -56.27
C PRO A 1267 -6.75 -0.14 -56.68
N VAL A 1268 -6.13 1.04 -56.82
CA VAL A 1268 -6.78 2.26 -57.31
C VAL A 1268 -6.87 2.24 -58.84
N SER A 1269 -8.08 2.47 -59.36
CA SER A 1269 -8.32 2.77 -60.78
C SER A 1269 -7.98 4.23 -61.11
N GLU A 1270 -7.59 4.48 -62.36
CA GLU A 1270 -7.42 5.83 -62.92
C GLU A 1270 -8.73 6.37 -63.51
#